data_AF-A0A7V5E7L9-F1
#
_entry.id   AF-A0A7V5E7L9-F1
#
_cell.length_a   1.000
_cell.length_b   1.000
_cell.length_c   1.000
_cell.angle_alpha   90.00
_cell.angle_beta   90.00
_cell.angle_gamma   90.00
#
_symmetry.space_group_name_H-M   'P 1'
#
loop_
_entity.id
_entity.type
_entity.pdbx_description
1 polymer ?
#
loop_
_entity_poly.entity_id
_entity_poly.type
_entity_poly.pdbx_seq_one_letter_code
_entity_poly.pdbx_strand_id
1 'polypeptide(L)'
;MNENKNGYLFEVSWEVCNKVGGIYTVISSKVREALRHYGENYYLLGPDLKSNFDFEETEEDDWAKMREGTAIRDIPCRFGRWRIPGNPKVILVGIPKKYNKDQILYRLWESYGVDSITGGWDYVEPVLFSYACAEVIETIYNLYVKPEGKTAVAHFHEWMCGAGLLGIKQMVPEIGTTFTTHATILGRTLAGAGMDIYLEMESISPQREANNHGIVAKYSMEVAASREADCFTTVSEITAQEAKSFLGRKPDVIAFNGLDMEHIPDLISNREPAIKAREKLLDAASRFLRRDFGPETRLMAISGRYEFHNKGIDLFLNTLGRLDKTIKGNQTVLAFLFVLAGHTDLIPALQCDQPSLYCNYARLDTAPPPIATHRLHYEASDPILQTCSRLGLRNTPDNKVFVIFMPAYLNGHDGIINMPYYEALSGCDLGVFPSYYEPWGYTPLESAAYAVPTITTDQAGFGLWVQSKGGAKGIIILPRKQRPMAQIEEDFYRILSDFLHWSEKELLERRATAREIATLANWREFFPKYQEAYEKSLTAAEERRKKRAVAEERKRIFAGAVSTQPHFRNFTAVVDLPKNIARLRELAYNLWWSWNPRALDLFATLDPRLWEETGKNPVKMLESVSPQRLEEASESTSYLALYEQILKQFDEYMEEIRETACNLSSLEIKCSSPVAYFSTEYGLHEILPIYSGGLGTLSGDHLKTASDLNIPLVGVGLLYKNGFFKQVIDKNGIQLAEYPDYDLSTMPLRLVQDDRGNPVLISLDLPGRTLFAQIWEVKVGRVTLYLLNTDVPSNTPQDRRITDRLYVADQRVRLEQEILLGMGGVRLLTKLGIKPRVYHINEGHSAFLIFERITMLMQEEGLSFDEACEVVRANTIFTTHTPVEAGNERFPREMMEYYFSSYVKKWGISWSQFWELGRKEIGEDKPFFMTILAMKMAFRTNAVSRMHAPISRRLWRDVWTGYHESDIPIDYITNGIHTMSYIAPRMREMLDVYLGMDWSKDLTDTERWRRVQEIPDILLWRTRYELKQKMIDFLVEHLSAHWPKYGYSRTWREELLTKINPSALFIGFARRFAPYKRADLLFSDLDRLDRIVNDKTRPVHIILSGKAHPNDELGKSLVKKVIDVCKDERFRGKIFFIEDYNIRVARHLVQGVDVWLNTPRRPYEASGTSGQKVVANGVLNLSISDGWWCEGYDGTNGWTIGPVLTDRSEDKPGADEEDAQSLYSLLENTVIPMYFDRSAAGIPEKWIAMIKRSMVTLGPRFNTERMLLEYY
;
A
#
# COMPACT_ATOMS: atom_id res chain seq x y z
N MET A 1 -18.93 -57.75 -4.80
CA MET A 1 -17.60 -58.16 -4.31
C MET A 1 -16.60 -57.86 -5.42
N ASN A 2 -15.88 -56.75 -5.29
CA ASN A 2 -14.67 -56.46 -6.06
C ASN A 2 -13.63 -56.06 -5.01
N GLU A 3 -12.50 -56.75 -5.05
CA GLU A 3 -11.44 -56.75 -4.05
C GLU A 3 -10.79 -55.37 -3.88
N ASN A 4 -10.65 -54.99 -2.60
CA ASN A 4 -9.84 -53.92 -2.00
C ASN A 4 -8.84 -53.20 -2.94
N LYS A 5 -9.26 -52.03 -3.44
CA LYS A 5 -8.40 -50.95 -3.98
C LYS A 5 -8.08 -49.88 -2.92
N ASN A 6 -8.14 -50.20 -1.62
CA ASN A 6 -8.27 -49.15 -0.60
C ASN A 6 -6.94 -48.45 -0.30
N GLY A 7 -6.60 -47.47 -1.13
CA GLY A 7 -5.71 -46.36 -0.75
C GLY A 7 -6.29 -45.54 0.40
N TYR A 8 -5.52 -44.58 0.89
CA TYR A 8 -5.92 -43.71 2.00
C TYR A 8 -6.51 -42.40 1.49
N LEU A 9 -7.55 -41.92 2.17
CA LEU A 9 -8.14 -40.60 1.91
C LEU A 9 -8.05 -39.76 3.17
N PHE A 10 -7.30 -38.66 3.10
CA PHE A 10 -7.26 -37.62 4.11
C PHE A 10 -8.10 -36.44 3.61
N GLU A 11 -9.13 -36.04 4.35
CA GLU A 11 -9.96 -34.90 3.98
C GLU A 11 -9.91 -33.84 5.09
N VAL A 12 -9.45 -32.63 4.72
CA VAL A 12 -9.11 -31.54 5.63
C VAL A 12 -10.08 -30.39 5.41
N SER A 13 -10.74 -29.95 6.48
CA SER A 13 -11.58 -28.76 6.47
C SER A 13 -11.67 -28.11 7.85
N TRP A 14 -11.73 -26.78 7.86
CA TRP A 14 -12.01 -26.01 9.07
C TRP A 14 -13.38 -26.36 9.71
N GLU A 15 -14.29 -26.94 8.92
CA GLU A 15 -15.66 -27.27 9.34
C GLU A 15 -15.85 -28.72 9.82
N VAL A 16 -14.79 -29.54 9.88
CA VAL A 16 -14.87 -30.89 10.49
C VAL A 16 -15.10 -30.76 11.99
N CYS A 17 -16.18 -31.37 12.49
CA CYS A 17 -16.64 -31.23 13.89
C CYS A 17 -16.80 -29.77 14.36
N ASN A 18 -17.02 -28.83 13.43
CA ASN A 18 -17.12 -27.41 13.69
C ASN A 18 -18.10 -26.76 12.70
N LYS A 19 -19.36 -26.60 13.08
CA LYS A 19 -20.39 -26.08 12.17
C LYS A 19 -20.29 -24.57 12.01
N VAL A 20 -19.63 -24.12 10.94
CA VAL A 20 -19.51 -22.70 10.58
C VAL A 20 -20.39 -22.32 9.39
N GLY A 21 -20.48 -23.21 8.39
CA GLY A 21 -21.15 -22.93 7.13
C GLY A 21 -21.68 -24.18 6.43
N GLY A 22 -21.75 -24.12 5.10
CA GLY A 22 -22.29 -25.21 4.28
C GLY A 22 -21.31 -26.36 4.05
N ILE A 23 -20.01 -26.16 4.30
CA ILE A 23 -18.98 -27.20 4.08
C ILE A 23 -19.13 -28.30 5.13
N TYR A 24 -19.53 -27.95 6.35
CA TYR A 24 -19.97 -28.90 7.37
C TYR A 24 -20.97 -29.90 6.79
N THR A 25 -22.05 -29.39 6.17
CA THR A 25 -23.11 -30.22 5.57
C THR A 25 -22.59 -31.08 4.43
N VAL A 26 -21.71 -30.55 3.57
CA VAL A 26 -21.06 -31.33 2.49
C VAL A 26 -20.37 -32.54 3.06
N ILE A 27 -19.44 -32.30 4.00
CA ILE A 27 -18.58 -33.35 4.51
C ILE A 27 -19.44 -34.34 5.31
N SER A 28 -20.29 -33.84 6.22
CA SER A 28 -21.09 -34.71 7.09
C SER A 28 -22.05 -35.61 6.30
N SER A 29 -22.64 -35.12 5.20
CA SER A 29 -23.54 -35.92 4.38
C SER A 29 -22.81 -36.83 3.38
N LYS A 30 -21.60 -36.46 2.95
CA LYS A 30 -20.76 -37.27 2.03
C LYS A 30 -20.09 -38.45 2.72
N VAL A 31 -19.85 -38.36 4.04
CA VAL A 31 -19.09 -39.33 4.84
C VAL A 31 -19.46 -40.77 4.59
N ARG A 32 -20.75 -41.13 4.52
CA ARG A 32 -21.17 -42.52 4.32
C ARG A 32 -20.74 -43.06 2.96
N GLU A 33 -20.84 -42.24 1.92
CA GLU A 33 -20.38 -42.64 0.60
C GLU A 33 -18.85 -42.77 0.58
N ALA A 34 -18.12 -41.84 1.21
CA ALA A 34 -16.66 -41.96 1.36
C ALA A 34 -16.26 -43.25 2.11
N LEU A 35 -16.96 -43.60 3.20
CA LEU A 35 -16.73 -44.84 3.95
C LEU A 35 -17.05 -46.10 3.13
N ARG A 36 -18.05 -46.08 2.24
CA ARG A 36 -18.33 -47.20 1.33
C ARG A 36 -17.15 -47.51 0.41
N HIS A 37 -16.37 -46.50 0.01
CA HIS A 37 -15.22 -46.67 -0.90
C HIS A 37 -13.88 -46.86 -0.18
N TYR A 38 -13.65 -46.18 0.95
CA TYR A 38 -12.36 -46.16 1.63
C TYR A 38 -12.34 -46.93 2.97
N GLY A 39 -13.50 -47.25 3.55
CA GLY A 39 -13.61 -47.92 4.85
C GLY A 39 -12.87 -47.17 5.95
N GLU A 40 -12.14 -47.91 6.79
CA GLU A 40 -11.35 -47.37 7.91
C GLU A 40 -10.08 -46.61 7.47
N ASN A 41 -9.78 -46.53 6.16
CA ASN A 41 -8.66 -45.74 5.61
C ASN A 41 -9.05 -44.30 5.27
N TYR A 42 -10.25 -43.87 5.68
CA TYR A 42 -10.75 -42.50 5.53
C TYR A 42 -10.59 -41.71 6.83
N TYR A 43 -9.78 -40.65 6.77
CA TYR A 43 -9.47 -39.79 7.90
C TYR A 43 -9.91 -38.36 7.63
N LEU A 44 -10.68 -37.80 8.56
CA LEU A 44 -11.05 -36.40 8.56
C LEU A 44 -10.17 -35.61 9.52
N LEU A 45 -9.69 -34.44 9.10
CA LEU A 45 -8.89 -33.55 9.94
C LEU A 45 -9.60 -32.19 10.10
N GLY A 46 -9.76 -31.77 11.36
CA GLY A 46 -10.45 -30.54 11.76
C GLY A 46 -9.74 -29.82 12.90
N PRO A 47 -10.09 -28.55 13.20
CA PRO A 47 -9.44 -27.78 14.25
C PRO A 47 -9.87 -28.25 15.65
N ASP A 48 -8.91 -28.36 16.58
CA ASP A 48 -9.22 -28.59 18.00
C ASP A 48 -9.61 -27.27 18.70
N LEU A 49 -10.92 -27.03 18.80
CA LEU A 49 -11.48 -25.82 19.41
C LEU A 49 -11.86 -26.02 20.88
N LYS A 50 -11.64 -27.22 21.44
CA LYS A 50 -12.12 -27.68 22.76
C LYS A 50 -13.65 -27.76 22.89
N SER A 51 -14.40 -26.95 22.15
CA SER A 51 -15.88 -26.91 22.11
C SER A 51 -16.48 -27.72 20.95
N ASN A 52 -15.79 -28.77 20.49
CA ASN A 52 -16.27 -29.67 19.42
C ASN A 52 -17.30 -30.66 19.97
N PHE A 53 -18.55 -30.24 20.15
CA PHE A 53 -19.61 -31.02 20.82
C PHE A 53 -19.94 -32.37 20.18
N ASP A 54 -19.78 -32.48 18.85
CA ASP A 54 -20.10 -33.69 18.09
C ASP A 54 -18.92 -34.66 17.99
N PHE A 55 -17.81 -34.42 18.69
CA PHE A 55 -16.62 -35.27 18.66
C PHE A 55 -16.53 -36.16 19.91
N GLU A 56 -16.20 -37.43 19.69
CA GLU A 56 -15.98 -38.42 20.75
C GLU A 56 -14.58 -39.00 20.66
N GLU A 57 -13.78 -38.86 21.71
CA GLU A 57 -12.48 -39.52 21.79
C GLU A 57 -12.66 -41.03 21.95
N THR A 58 -11.95 -41.80 21.13
CA THR A 58 -11.98 -43.26 21.14
C THR A 58 -10.57 -43.79 21.37
N GLU A 59 -10.46 -45.01 21.89
CA GLU A 59 -9.19 -45.75 22.00
C GLU A 59 -9.22 -46.93 21.03
N GLU A 60 -8.77 -46.69 19.80
CA GLU A 60 -8.65 -47.67 18.73
C GLU A 60 -7.17 -48.03 18.55
N ASP A 61 -6.87 -49.26 18.14
CA ASP A 61 -5.48 -49.78 18.04
C ASP A 61 -4.58 -48.91 17.13
N ASP A 62 -5.16 -48.29 16.11
CA ASP A 62 -4.46 -47.40 15.17
C ASP A 62 -4.03 -46.07 15.82
N TRP A 63 -4.71 -45.62 16.89
CA TRP A 63 -4.44 -44.34 17.53
C TRP A 63 -3.16 -44.31 18.33
N ALA A 64 -2.75 -45.41 18.94
CA ALA A 64 -1.59 -45.43 19.82
C ALA A 64 -0.31 -44.93 19.12
N LYS A 65 0.00 -45.46 17.94
CA LYS A 65 1.20 -45.06 17.18
C LYS A 65 1.07 -43.67 16.55
N MET A 66 -0.14 -43.26 16.14
CA MET A 66 -0.36 -41.90 15.62
C MET A 66 -0.22 -40.85 16.72
N ARG A 67 -0.73 -41.12 17.93
CA ARG A 67 -0.53 -40.28 19.11
C ARG A 67 0.95 -40.15 19.43
N GLU A 68 1.70 -41.26 19.44
CA GLU A 68 3.15 -41.22 19.66
C GLU A 68 3.88 -40.39 18.59
N GLY A 69 3.60 -40.63 17.31
CA GLY A 69 4.24 -39.90 16.20
C GLY A 69 3.95 -38.40 16.19
N THR A 70 2.72 -38.01 16.50
CA THR A 70 2.34 -36.58 16.59
C THR A 70 2.87 -35.92 17.86
N ALA A 71 2.93 -36.64 18.99
CA ALA A 71 3.53 -36.15 20.23
C ALA A 71 5.04 -35.93 20.12
N ILE A 72 5.77 -36.82 19.43
CA ILE A 72 7.21 -36.62 19.12
C ILE A 72 7.44 -35.31 18.35
N ARG A 73 6.47 -34.93 17.52
CA ARG A 73 6.49 -33.68 16.76
C ARG A 73 5.90 -32.49 17.51
N ASP A 74 5.48 -32.63 18.76
CA ASP A 74 4.84 -31.57 19.56
C ASP A 74 3.60 -30.96 18.85
N ILE A 75 2.81 -31.83 18.18
CA ILE A 75 1.55 -31.44 17.54
C ILE A 75 0.41 -31.91 18.43
N PRO A 76 -0.35 -31.00 19.08
CA PRO A 76 -1.46 -31.40 19.92
C PRO A 76 -2.59 -31.95 19.04
N CYS A 77 -2.94 -33.22 19.25
CA CYS A 77 -4.00 -33.89 18.49
C CYS A 77 -4.94 -34.64 19.44
N ARG A 78 -6.24 -34.63 19.13
CA ARG A 78 -7.26 -35.49 19.76
C ARG A 78 -7.78 -36.46 18.71
N PHE A 79 -7.83 -37.74 19.06
CA PHE A 79 -8.17 -38.83 18.15
C PHE A 79 -9.48 -39.46 18.57
N GLY A 80 -10.39 -39.65 17.61
CA GLY A 80 -11.74 -40.06 17.92
C GLY A 80 -12.62 -40.24 16.71
N ARG A 81 -13.93 -40.19 16.92
CA ARG A 81 -14.95 -40.27 15.88
C ARG A 81 -15.94 -39.13 15.95
N TRP A 82 -16.50 -38.76 14.80
CA TRP A 82 -17.55 -37.75 14.71
C TRP A 82 -18.92 -38.39 14.86
N ARG A 83 -19.71 -37.92 15.82
CA ARG A 83 -21.08 -38.37 16.14
C ARG A 83 -22.11 -37.95 15.10
N ILE A 84 -21.92 -38.42 13.88
CA ILE A 84 -22.83 -38.27 12.75
C ILE A 84 -23.07 -39.64 12.10
N PRO A 85 -24.10 -39.79 11.24
CA PRO A 85 -24.31 -41.03 10.51
C PRO A 85 -23.04 -41.48 9.76
N GLY A 86 -22.60 -42.71 10.04
CA GLY A 86 -21.35 -43.28 9.52
C GLY A 86 -20.19 -43.32 10.52
N ASN A 87 -20.24 -42.54 11.61
CA ASN A 87 -19.25 -42.53 12.69
C ASN A 87 -17.78 -42.53 12.21
N PRO A 88 -17.36 -41.59 11.33
CA PRO A 88 -16.04 -41.60 10.70
C PRO A 88 -14.93 -41.27 11.68
N LYS A 89 -13.72 -41.76 11.39
CA LYS A 89 -12.48 -41.41 12.09
C LYS A 89 -12.12 -39.92 11.89
N VAL A 90 -11.86 -39.22 12.99
CA VAL A 90 -11.48 -37.81 13.01
C VAL A 90 -10.25 -37.57 13.86
N ILE A 91 -9.37 -36.71 13.37
CA ILE A 91 -8.23 -36.17 14.11
C ILE A 91 -8.43 -34.66 14.25
N LEU A 92 -8.66 -34.20 15.47
CA LEU A 92 -8.71 -32.77 15.76
C LEU A 92 -7.29 -32.28 16.03
N VAL A 93 -6.81 -31.35 15.20
CA VAL A 93 -5.45 -30.83 15.21
C VAL A 93 -5.45 -29.44 15.84
N GLY A 94 -4.73 -29.30 16.95
CA GLY A 94 -4.45 -28.00 17.56
C GLY A 94 -3.21 -27.36 16.96
N ILE A 95 -3.07 -26.05 17.13
CA ILE A 95 -1.91 -25.30 16.63
C ILE A 95 -0.72 -25.55 17.57
N PRO A 96 0.40 -26.12 17.09
CA PRO A 96 1.60 -26.33 17.88
C PRO A 96 2.16 -25.03 18.46
N LYS A 97 2.50 -25.02 19.75
CA LYS A 97 3.11 -23.84 20.41
C LYS A 97 4.49 -23.52 19.85
N LYS A 98 5.20 -24.52 19.33
CA LYS A 98 6.52 -24.37 18.69
C LYS A 98 6.49 -23.59 17.38
N TYR A 99 5.31 -23.37 16.77
CA TYR A 99 5.23 -22.70 15.47
C TYR A 99 5.60 -21.23 15.60
N ASN A 100 6.68 -20.85 14.91
CA ASN A 100 6.88 -19.48 14.54
C ASN A 100 6.02 -19.18 13.31
N LYS A 101 4.92 -18.45 13.52
CA LYS A 101 3.97 -18.11 12.45
C LYS A 101 4.67 -17.44 11.27
N ASP A 102 5.61 -16.53 11.53
CA ASP A 102 6.26 -15.73 10.50
C ASP A 102 7.17 -16.61 9.64
N GLN A 103 7.77 -17.65 10.24
CA GLN A 103 8.59 -18.61 9.51
C GLN A 103 7.76 -19.46 8.55
N ILE A 104 6.58 -19.94 8.98
CA ILE A 104 5.70 -20.74 8.12
C ILE A 104 5.16 -19.86 6.98
N LEU A 105 4.70 -18.65 7.30
CA LEU A 105 4.22 -17.69 6.32
C LEU A 105 5.32 -17.30 5.31
N TYR A 106 6.55 -17.09 5.79
CA TYR A 106 7.71 -16.85 4.93
C TYR A 106 7.98 -18.03 3.99
N ARG A 107 7.94 -19.28 4.47
CA ARG A 107 8.15 -20.47 3.61
C ARG A 107 7.09 -20.58 2.52
N LEU A 108 5.82 -20.29 2.87
CA LEU A 108 4.72 -20.29 1.91
C LEU A 108 4.88 -19.18 0.87
N TRP A 109 5.36 -18.00 1.27
CA TRP A 109 5.72 -16.92 0.36
C TRP A 109 6.89 -17.30 -0.56
N GLU A 110 7.98 -17.81 0.02
CA GLU A 110 9.21 -18.18 -0.70
C GLU A 110 8.97 -19.29 -1.71
N SER A 111 8.19 -20.30 -1.32
CA SER A 111 7.98 -21.49 -2.15
C SER A 111 6.85 -21.32 -3.18
N TYR A 112 5.83 -20.54 -2.85
CA TYR A 112 4.58 -20.52 -3.62
C TYR A 112 4.05 -19.11 -3.94
N GLY A 113 4.69 -18.06 -3.44
CA GLY A 113 4.28 -16.67 -3.69
C GLY A 113 3.01 -16.24 -2.94
N VAL A 114 2.68 -16.90 -1.83
CA VAL A 114 1.54 -16.52 -0.99
C VAL A 114 1.85 -15.22 -0.26
N ASP A 115 1.19 -14.12 -0.64
CA ASP A 115 1.27 -12.84 0.08
C ASP A 115 0.42 -12.92 1.34
N SER A 116 1.04 -12.92 2.52
CA SER A 116 0.36 -13.03 3.81
C SER A 116 0.44 -11.75 4.65
N ILE A 117 0.98 -10.65 4.09
CA ILE A 117 1.33 -9.42 4.83
C ILE A 117 0.10 -8.77 5.46
N THR A 118 -1.04 -8.78 4.76
CA THR A 118 -2.29 -8.19 5.25
C THR A 118 -3.15 -9.16 6.06
N GLY A 119 -2.64 -10.36 6.38
CA GLY A 119 -3.40 -11.41 7.05
C GLY A 119 -3.55 -11.15 8.56
N GLY A 120 -4.78 -10.98 9.04
CA GLY A 120 -5.13 -10.90 10.46
C GLY A 120 -5.21 -12.27 11.14
N TRP A 121 -5.77 -12.34 12.36
CA TRP A 121 -5.97 -13.62 13.07
C TRP A 121 -6.75 -14.61 12.21
N ASP A 122 -7.69 -14.10 11.40
CA ASP A 122 -8.72 -14.84 10.69
C ASP A 122 -8.17 -15.46 9.42
N TYR A 123 -6.93 -15.13 9.09
CA TYR A 123 -6.10 -15.75 8.09
C TYR A 123 -5.02 -16.64 8.73
N VAL A 124 -4.28 -16.11 9.71
CA VAL A 124 -3.12 -16.79 10.30
C VAL A 124 -3.50 -18.09 10.99
N GLU A 125 -4.56 -18.09 11.80
CA GLU A 125 -4.96 -19.26 12.59
C GLU A 125 -5.37 -20.45 11.69
N PRO A 126 -6.25 -20.28 10.67
CA PRO A 126 -6.53 -21.34 9.70
C PRO A 126 -5.30 -21.83 8.94
N VAL A 127 -4.40 -20.94 8.56
CA VAL A 127 -3.17 -21.28 7.82
C VAL A 127 -2.25 -22.16 8.66
N LEU A 128 -2.05 -21.83 9.94
CA LEU A 128 -1.21 -22.63 10.84
C LEU A 128 -1.82 -24.00 11.15
N PHE A 129 -3.13 -24.04 11.41
CA PHE A 129 -3.88 -25.29 11.55
C PHE A 129 -3.69 -26.18 10.32
N SER A 130 -3.89 -25.60 9.13
CA SER A 130 -3.82 -26.34 7.89
C SER A 130 -2.41 -26.87 7.62
N TYR A 131 -1.37 -26.10 7.92
CA TYR A 131 0.01 -26.55 7.86
C TYR A 131 0.29 -27.70 8.86
N ALA A 132 -0.26 -27.64 10.07
CA ALA A 132 -0.17 -28.73 11.05
C ALA A 132 -0.85 -30.01 10.55
N CYS A 133 -2.00 -29.90 9.88
CA CYS A 133 -2.64 -31.05 9.23
C CYS A 133 -1.71 -31.73 8.21
N ALA A 134 -0.87 -30.98 7.48
CA ALA A 134 0.11 -31.59 6.58
C ALA A 134 1.17 -32.41 7.33
N GLU A 135 1.67 -31.92 8.47
CA GLU A 135 2.63 -32.68 9.30
C GLU A 135 1.99 -33.93 9.93
N VAL A 136 0.70 -33.87 10.28
CA VAL A 136 -0.06 -35.04 10.77
C VAL A 136 -0.23 -36.06 9.64
N ILE A 137 -0.66 -35.64 8.46
CA ILE A 137 -0.81 -36.52 7.29
C ILE A 137 0.54 -37.15 6.90
N GLU A 138 1.63 -36.39 6.92
CA GLU A 138 2.98 -36.93 6.71
C GLU A 138 3.34 -38.02 7.72
N THR A 139 3.00 -37.80 8.99
CA THR A 139 3.25 -38.76 10.06
C THR A 139 2.50 -40.07 9.79
N ILE A 140 1.21 -39.97 9.45
CA ILE A 140 0.38 -41.15 9.14
C ILE A 140 0.86 -41.84 7.86
N TYR A 141 1.23 -41.06 6.84
CA TYR A 141 1.77 -41.59 5.59
C TYR A 141 3.00 -42.45 5.82
N ASN A 142 3.94 -41.98 6.62
CA ASN A 142 5.17 -42.71 6.93
C ASN A 142 4.95 -43.93 7.82
N LEU A 143 3.97 -43.89 8.72
CA LEU A 143 3.66 -45.00 9.64
C LEU A 143 2.86 -46.13 9.00
N TYR A 144 1.93 -45.82 8.09
CA TYR A 144 0.94 -46.78 7.58
C TYR A 144 0.95 -46.88 6.05
N VAL A 145 0.74 -45.74 5.37
CA VAL A 145 0.50 -45.74 3.91
C VAL A 145 1.72 -46.25 3.13
N LYS A 146 2.90 -45.73 3.44
CA LYS A 146 4.16 -46.04 2.76
C LYS A 146 4.62 -47.48 3.04
N PRO A 147 4.63 -47.98 4.30
CA PRO A 147 4.95 -49.38 4.59
C PRO A 147 4.00 -50.38 3.94
N GLU A 148 2.72 -50.05 3.81
CA GLU A 148 1.72 -50.90 3.12
C GLU A 148 1.84 -50.85 1.59
N GLY A 149 2.66 -49.94 1.03
CA GLY A 149 2.79 -49.76 -0.41
C GLY A 149 1.52 -49.24 -1.09
N LYS A 150 0.62 -48.59 -0.34
CA LYS A 150 -0.65 -48.05 -0.84
C LYS A 150 -0.52 -46.60 -1.31
N THR A 151 -1.51 -46.14 -2.06
CA THR A 151 -1.61 -44.74 -2.48
C THR A 151 -2.38 -43.91 -1.46
N ALA A 152 -2.19 -42.59 -1.48
CA ALA A 152 -2.94 -41.65 -0.64
C ALA A 152 -3.35 -40.40 -1.42
N VAL A 153 -4.54 -39.89 -1.09
CA VAL A 153 -5.03 -38.59 -1.54
C VAL A 153 -5.28 -37.71 -0.32
N ALA A 154 -4.81 -36.47 -0.38
CA ALA A 154 -5.13 -35.42 0.58
C ALA A 154 -6.03 -34.39 -0.09
N HIS A 155 -7.26 -34.26 0.39
CA HIS A 155 -8.28 -33.37 -0.12
C HIS A 155 -8.48 -32.19 0.84
N PHE A 156 -8.28 -30.98 0.34
CA PHE A 156 -8.39 -29.74 1.11
C PHE A 156 -9.57 -28.90 0.63
N HIS A 157 -10.39 -28.43 1.56
CA HIS A 157 -11.54 -27.58 1.27
C HIS A 157 -11.27 -26.11 1.66
N GLU A 158 -11.50 -25.20 0.72
CA GLU A 158 -11.33 -23.73 0.85
C GLU A 158 -9.90 -23.25 1.14
N TRP A 159 -9.67 -21.96 0.87
CA TRP A 159 -8.37 -21.31 1.05
C TRP A 159 -7.81 -21.44 2.48
N MET A 160 -8.67 -21.57 3.49
CA MET A 160 -8.31 -21.82 4.89
C MET A 160 -7.44 -23.08 5.04
N CYS A 161 -7.65 -24.07 4.16
CA CYS A 161 -6.91 -25.32 4.15
C CYS A 161 -5.79 -25.36 3.09
N GLY A 162 -5.49 -24.24 2.45
CA GLY A 162 -4.50 -24.15 1.36
C GLY A 162 -3.07 -24.41 1.83
N ALA A 163 -2.70 -23.95 3.03
CA ALA A 163 -1.34 -24.11 3.56
C ALA A 163 -0.94 -25.57 3.74
N GLY A 164 -1.90 -26.43 4.11
CA GLY A 164 -1.71 -27.87 4.27
C GLY A 164 -1.48 -28.56 2.95
N LEU A 165 -2.22 -28.17 1.90
CA LEU A 165 -1.98 -28.65 0.54
C LEU A 165 -0.55 -28.33 0.10
N LEU A 166 -0.17 -27.06 0.25
CA LEU A 166 1.16 -26.57 -0.11
C LEU A 166 2.26 -27.27 0.71
N GLY A 167 1.99 -27.55 1.98
CA GLY A 167 2.87 -28.34 2.86
C GLY A 167 3.07 -29.77 2.36
N ILE A 168 1.99 -30.49 2.05
CA ILE A 168 2.05 -31.87 1.53
C ILE A 168 2.85 -31.96 0.24
N LYS A 169 2.69 -31.00 -0.68
CA LYS A 169 3.47 -30.96 -1.93
C LYS A 169 4.99 -30.93 -1.68
N GLN A 170 5.43 -30.39 -0.55
CA GLN A 170 6.85 -30.37 -0.15
C GLN A 170 7.25 -31.61 0.64
N MET A 171 6.46 -31.95 1.67
CA MET A 171 6.79 -32.98 2.66
C MET A 171 6.65 -34.39 2.08
N VAL A 172 5.54 -34.65 1.36
CA VAL A 172 5.19 -35.97 0.83
C VAL A 172 4.63 -35.83 -0.59
N PRO A 173 5.48 -35.54 -1.58
CA PRO A 173 5.06 -35.35 -2.96
C PRO A 173 4.40 -36.58 -3.61
N GLU A 174 4.53 -37.76 -2.99
CA GLU A 174 3.87 -39.02 -3.40
C GLU A 174 2.37 -39.03 -3.12
N ILE A 175 1.86 -38.10 -2.29
CA ILE A 175 0.42 -37.95 -2.04
C ILE A 175 -0.19 -37.11 -3.16
N GLY A 176 -1.32 -37.57 -3.70
CA GLY A 176 -2.15 -36.80 -4.63
C GLY A 176 -2.92 -35.71 -3.87
N THR A 177 -2.87 -34.47 -4.35
CA THR A 177 -3.51 -33.33 -3.68
C THR A 177 -4.72 -32.82 -4.45
N THR A 178 -5.88 -32.77 -3.79
CA THR A 178 -7.12 -32.23 -4.36
C THR A 178 -7.48 -30.94 -3.61
N PHE A 179 -7.88 -29.90 -4.33
CA PHE A 179 -8.36 -28.64 -3.74
C PHE A 179 -9.76 -28.32 -4.24
N THR A 180 -10.75 -28.29 -3.35
CA THR A 180 -12.11 -27.84 -3.68
C THR A 180 -12.33 -26.43 -3.13
N THR A 181 -12.60 -25.48 -4.01
CA THR A 181 -13.11 -24.15 -3.62
C THR A 181 -14.63 -24.15 -3.78
N HIS A 182 -15.35 -23.90 -2.69
CA HIS A 182 -16.82 -23.86 -2.67
C HIS A 182 -17.34 -22.49 -3.04
N ALA A 183 -16.53 -21.44 -2.90
CA ALA A 183 -16.71 -20.10 -3.48
C ALA A 183 -15.33 -19.57 -3.86
N THR A 184 -15.23 -18.45 -4.57
CA THR A 184 -13.99 -17.65 -4.51
C THR A 184 -14.15 -16.54 -3.49
N ILE A 185 -13.09 -16.26 -2.73
CA ILE A 185 -13.12 -15.19 -1.73
C ILE A 185 -13.40 -13.83 -2.38
N LEU A 186 -12.82 -13.59 -3.57
CA LEU A 186 -12.96 -12.33 -4.28
C LEU A 186 -14.39 -12.14 -4.80
N GLY A 187 -14.97 -13.14 -5.46
CA GLY A 187 -16.33 -13.01 -5.99
C GLY A 187 -17.37 -12.83 -4.90
N ARG A 188 -17.22 -13.52 -3.75
CA ARG A 188 -18.09 -13.32 -2.59
C ARG A 188 -18.03 -11.87 -2.07
N THR A 189 -16.82 -11.31 -2.00
CA THR A 189 -16.60 -9.94 -1.51
C THR A 189 -17.15 -8.89 -2.47
N LEU A 190 -16.92 -9.04 -3.77
CA LEU A 190 -17.41 -8.11 -4.79
C LEU A 190 -18.93 -8.13 -4.90
N ALA A 191 -19.53 -9.32 -4.89
CA ALA A 191 -20.97 -9.45 -4.85
C ALA A 191 -21.57 -8.82 -3.57
N GLY A 192 -20.90 -9.01 -2.42
CA GLY A 192 -21.31 -8.42 -1.15
C GLY A 192 -21.25 -6.88 -1.14
N ALA A 193 -20.35 -6.29 -1.93
CA ALA A 193 -20.23 -4.85 -2.13
C ALA A 193 -21.26 -4.29 -3.14
N GLY A 194 -22.10 -5.14 -3.73
CA GLY A 194 -23.13 -4.74 -4.70
C GLY A 194 -22.67 -4.64 -6.15
N MET A 195 -21.48 -5.18 -6.49
CA MET A 195 -20.97 -5.20 -7.87
C MET A 195 -21.63 -6.35 -8.66
N ASP A 196 -21.98 -6.09 -9.92
CA ASP A 196 -22.47 -7.15 -10.80
C ASP A 196 -21.32 -7.98 -11.41
N ILE A 197 -20.80 -8.93 -10.61
CA ILE A 197 -19.60 -9.69 -10.97
C ILE A 197 -19.77 -10.50 -12.26
N TYR A 198 -20.99 -10.89 -12.63
CA TYR A 198 -21.23 -11.75 -13.80
C TYR A 198 -21.33 -10.97 -15.11
N LEU A 199 -21.59 -9.66 -15.05
CA LEU A 199 -21.52 -8.77 -16.21
C LEU A 199 -20.10 -8.26 -16.45
N GLU A 200 -19.36 -7.99 -15.38
CA GLU A 200 -18.07 -7.31 -15.44
C GLU A 200 -16.86 -8.26 -15.31
N MET A 201 -17.08 -9.57 -15.14
CA MET A 201 -16.07 -10.57 -14.76
C MET A 201 -14.75 -10.48 -15.54
N GLU A 202 -14.82 -10.33 -16.86
CA GLU A 202 -13.64 -10.30 -17.73
C GLU A 202 -12.84 -8.99 -17.63
N SER A 203 -13.46 -7.92 -17.12
CA SER A 203 -12.87 -6.59 -16.96
C SER A 203 -12.32 -6.33 -15.55
N ILE A 204 -12.69 -7.18 -14.58
CA ILE A 204 -12.25 -7.06 -13.19
C ILE A 204 -10.76 -7.42 -13.12
N SER A 205 -9.96 -6.54 -12.49
CA SER A 205 -8.57 -6.82 -12.16
C SER A 205 -8.50 -7.49 -10.79
N PRO A 206 -8.29 -8.83 -10.69
CA PRO A 206 -8.52 -9.54 -9.43
C PRO A 206 -7.60 -9.09 -8.30
N GLN A 207 -6.33 -8.85 -8.60
CA GLN A 207 -5.34 -8.38 -7.62
C GLN A 207 -5.65 -6.97 -7.11
N ARG A 208 -6.11 -6.07 -8.00
CA ARG A 208 -6.47 -4.70 -7.62
C ARG A 208 -7.67 -4.71 -6.70
N GLU A 209 -8.71 -5.47 -7.04
CA GLU A 209 -9.91 -5.54 -6.23
C GLU A 209 -9.67 -6.27 -4.90
N ALA A 210 -8.85 -7.33 -4.88
CA ALA A 210 -8.43 -7.96 -3.63
C ALA A 210 -7.71 -6.98 -2.68
N ASN A 211 -6.92 -6.04 -3.23
CA ASN A 211 -6.27 -4.98 -2.47
C ASN A 211 -7.28 -3.92 -1.98
N ASN A 212 -8.17 -3.45 -2.86
CA ASN A 212 -9.20 -2.47 -2.52
C ASN A 212 -10.10 -2.93 -1.37
N HIS A 213 -10.38 -4.23 -1.31
CA HIS A 213 -11.22 -4.83 -0.27
C HIS A 213 -10.45 -5.44 0.91
N GLY A 214 -9.11 -5.30 0.96
CA GLY A 214 -8.29 -5.75 2.08
C GLY A 214 -8.24 -7.28 2.27
N ILE A 215 -8.44 -8.06 1.20
CA ILE A 215 -8.48 -9.53 1.23
C ILE A 215 -7.30 -10.20 0.52
N VAL A 216 -6.22 -9.44 0.26
CA VAL A 216 -5.02 -9.90 -0.47
C VAL A 216 -4.50 -11.24 0.07
N ALA A 217 -4.40 -11.38 1.39
CA ALA A 217 -3.89 -12.61 2.01
C ALA A 217 -4.72 -13.86 1.72
N LYS A 218 -6.04 -13.75 1.87
CA LYS A 218 -6.98 -14.86 1.62
C LYS A 218 -7.00 -15.22 0.13
N TYR A 219 -7.05 -14.19 -0.72
CA TYR A 219 -7.04 -14.34 -2.17
C TYR A 219 -5.73 -14.97 -2.68
N SER A 220 -4.57 -14.51 -2.20
CA SER A 220 -3.27 -15.05 -2.62
C SER A 220 -3.12 -16.53 -2.23
N MET A 221 -3.62 -16.93 -1.05
CA MET A 221 -3.66 -18.33 -0.61
C MET A 221 -4.58 -19.18 -1.50
N GLU A 222 -5.76 -18.67 -1.85
CA GLU A 222 -6.71 -19.35 -2.75
C GLU A 222 -6.13 -19.54 -4.16
N VAL A 223 -5.45 -18.53 -4.69
CA VAL A 223 -4.73 -18.59 -5.97
C VAL A 223 -3.61 -19.63 -5.91
N ALA A 224 -2.77 -19.60 -4.87
CA ALA A 224 -1.67 -20.55 -4.75
C ALA A 224 -2.17 -21.99 -4.57
N ALA A 225 -3.16 -22.22 -3.70
CA ALA A 225 -3.73 -23.55 -3.48
C ALA A 225 -4.38 -24.10 -4.75
N SER A 226 -5.14 -23.28 -5.49
CA SER A 226 -5.73 -23.70 -6.76
C SER A 226 -4.66 -23.95 -7.83
N ARG A 227 -3.60 -23.14 -7.93
CA ARG A 227 -2.49 -23.35 -8.88
C ARG A 227 -1.72 -24.63 -8.61
N GLU A 228 -1.44 -24.95 -7.33
CA GLU A 228 -0.52 -26.05 -6.96
C GLU A 228 -1.21 -27.41 -6.75
N ALA A 229 -2.54 -27.43 -6.57
CA ALA A 229 -3.30 -28.67 -6.44
C ALA A 229 -3.09 -29.57 -7.66
N ASP A 230 -2.94 -30.89 -7.43
CA ASP A 230 -2.88 -31.84 -8.54
C ASP A 230 -4.22 -31.94 -9.28
N CYS A 231 -5.32 -31.85 -8.54
CA CYS A 231 -6.67 -31.69 -9.08
C CYS A 231 -7.37 -30.52 -8.39
N PHE A 232 -7.75 -29.51 -9.17
CA PHE A 232 -8.52 -28.37 -8.70
C PHE A 232 -10.00 -28.56 -9.05
N THR A 233 -10.89 -28.34 -8.10
CA THR A 233 -12.33 -28.55 -8.29
C THR A 233 -13.15 -27.37 -7.76
N THR A 234 -14.31 -27.16 -8.38
CA THR A 234 -15.35 -26.25 -7.89
C THR A 234 -16.66 -27.00 -7.78
N VAL A 235 -17.64 -26.41 -7.10
CA VAL A 235 -18.94 -27.06 -6.82
C VAL A 235 -20.02 -26.82 -7.87
N SER A 236 -19.75 -25.93 -8.83
CA SER A 236 -20.68 -25.60 -9.91
C SER A 236 -19.95 -24.99 -11.11
N GLU A 237 -20.65 -24.94 -12.25
CA GLU A 237 -20.14 -24.33 -13.47
C GLU A 237 -20.00 -22.81 -13.34
N ILE A 238 -20.88 -22.15 -12.59
CA ILE A 238 -20.79 -20.69 -12.40
C ILE A 238 -19.55 -20.32 -11.57
N THR A 239 -19.25 -21.09 -10.52
CA THR A 239 -18.01 -20.93 -9.74
C THR A 239 -16.78 -21.37 -10.54
N ALA A 240 -16.92 -22.27 -11.52
CA ALA A 240 -15.83 -22.62 -12.43
C ALA A 240 -15.43 -21.47 -13.36
N GLN A 241 -16.41 -20.74 -13.87
CA GLN A 241 -16.18 -19.53 -14.67
C GLN A 241 -15.52 -18.43 -13.84
N GLU A 242 -16.00 -18.25 -12.61
CA GLU A 242 -15.42 -17.34 -11.62
C GLU A 242 -13.97 -17.71 -11.28
N ALA A 243 -13.69 -18.96 -10.94
CA ALA A 243 -12.35 -19.43 -10.62
C ALA A 243 -11.38 -19.28 -11.80
N LYS A 244 -11.85 -19.51 -13.03
CA LYS A 244 -11.04 -19.25 -14.24
C LYS A 244 -10.62 -17.77 -14.32
N SER A 245 -11.55 -16.85 -14.09
CA SER A 245 -11.31 -15.41 -14.23
C SER A 245 -10.53 -14.82 -13.06
N PHE A 246 -10.83 -15.24 -11.84
CA PHE A 246 -10.24 -14.67 -10.63
C PHE A 246 -9.01 -15.43 -10.16
N LEU A 247 -8.99 -16.76 -10.21
CA LEU A 247 -7.86 -17.56 -9.73
C LEU A 247 -6.86 -17.90 -10.86
N GLY A 248 -7.23 -17.65 -12.12
CA GLY A 248 -6.39 -17.93 -13.28
C GLY A 248 -6.28 -19.42 -13.65
N ARG A 249 -7.03 -20.31 -12.97
CA ARG A 249 -7.08 -21.75 -13.27
C ARG A 249 -8.53 -22.19 -13.43
N LYS A 250 -8.82 -22.87 -14.55
CA LYS A 250 -10.10 -23.57 -14.74
C LYS A 250 -10.08 -24.86 -13.90
N PRO A 251 -11.15 -25.20 -13.16
CA PRO A 251 -11.22 -26.46 -12.43
C PRO A 251 -11.20 -27.67 -13.38
N ASP A 252 -10.55 -28.73 -12.92
CA ASP A 252 -10.37 -30.00 -13.60
C ASP A 252 -11.64 -30.87 -13.52
N VAL A 253 -12.42 -30.72 -12.44
CA VAL A 253 -13.69 -31.43 -12.21
C VAL A 253 -14.68 -30.49 -11.51
N ILE A 254 -15.95 -30.56 -11.93
CA ILE A 254 -17.06 -29.96 -11.19
C ILE A 254 -17.61 -31.01 -10.21
N ALA A 255 -17.39 -30.78 -8.93
CA ALA A 255 -17.73 -31.67 -7.83
C ALA A 255 -19.00 -31.17 -7.14
N PHE A 256 -20.16 -31.42 -7.76
CA PHE A 256 -21.47 -31.00 -7.24
C PHE A 256 -21.69 -31.50 -5.82
N ASN A 257 -22.41 -30.71 -5.02
CA ASN A 257 -22.72 -31.10 -3.64
C ASN A 257 -24.06 -31.80 -3.55
N GLY A 258 -24.07 -32.98 -2.93
CA GLY A 258 -25.27 -33.76 -2.71
C GLY A 258 -25.75 -33.70 -1.26
N LEU A 259 -26.84 -34.43 -0.99
CA LEU A 259 -27.31 -34.78 0.34
C LEU A 259 -27.41 -36.30 0.48
N ASP A 260 -27.37 -36.79 1.72
CA ASP A 260 -27.71 -38.18 2.02
C ASP A 260 -29.23 -38.30 2.25
N MET A 261 -29.94 -38.60 1.16
CA MET A 261 -31.41 -38.70 1.19
C MET A 261 -31.91 -39.88 2.04
N GLU A 262 -31.08 -40.87 2.35
CA GLU A 262 -31.48 -42.02 3.18
C GLU A 262 -31.79 -41.62 4.62
N HIS A 263 -31.22 -40.50 5.10
CA HIS A 263 -31.40 -39.99 6.46
C HIS A 263 -32.38 -38.82 6.58
N ILE A 264 -32.91 -38.35 5.45
CA ILE A 264 -33.89 -37.26 5.43
C ILE A 264 -35.29 -37.88 5.42
N PRO A 265 -36.13 -37.60 6.45
CA PRO A 265 -37.44 -38.22 6.57
C PRO A 265 -38.30 -37.96 5.33
N ASP A 266 -39.09 -38.96 4.92
CA ASP A 266 -40.02 -38.81 3.81
C ASP A 266 -41.30 -38.10 4.24
N LEU A 267 -41.24 -36.77 4.14
CA LEU A 267 -42.34 -35.89 4.50
C LEU A 267 -43.44 -35.81 3.44
N ILE A 268 -43.28 -36.50 2.30
CA ILE A 268 -44.36 -36.71 1.32
C ILE A 268 -45.19 -37.92 1.74
N SER A 269 -44.54 -39.02 2.12
CA SER A 269 -45.22 -40.22 2.61
C SER A 269 -45.82 -40.03 4.02
N ASN A 270 -45.14 -39.31 4.92
CA ASN A 270 -45.64 -39.02 6.26
C ASN A 270 -45.46 -37.54 6.62
N ARG A 271 -46.54 -36.76 6.49
CA ARG A 271 -46.51 -35.31 6.71
C ARG A 271 -46.78 -34.87 8.15
N GLU A 272 -47.16 -35.79 9.06
CA GLU A 272 -47.44 -35.45 10.47
C GLU A 272 -46.34 -34.61 11.15
N PRO A 273 -45.03 -34.96 11.04
CA PRO A 273 -43.97 -34.21 11.68
C PRO A 273 -43.92 -32.74 11.23
N ALA A 274 -44.10 -32.50 9.92
CA ALA A 274 -44.10 -31.15 9.35
C ALA A 274 -45.34 -30.34 9.75
N ILE A 275 -46.50 -30.99 9.93
CA ILE A 275 -47.72 -30.34 10.43
C ILE A 275 -47.52 -29.91 11.89
N LYS A 276 -46.97 -30.78 12.75
CA LYS A 276 -46.64 -30.45 14.14
C LYS A 276 -45.61 -29.32 14.21
N ALA A 277 -44.60 -29.33 13.33
CA ALA A 277 -43.62 -28.25 13.24
C ALA A 277 -44.30 -26.92 12.86
N ARG A 278 -45.21 -26.93 11.88
CA ARG A 278 -46.01 -25.77 11.48
C ARG A 278 -46.83 -25.21 12.64
N GLU A 279 -47.52 -26.06 13.41
CA GLU A 279 -48.30 -25.63 14.58
C GLU A 279 -47.42 -24.92 15.62
N LYS A 280 -46.25 -25.48 15.92
CA LYS A 280 -45.27 -24.85 16.82
C LYS A 280 -44.75 -23.51 16.29
N LEU A 281 -44.52 -23.37 14.98
CA LEU A 281 -44.11 -22.09 14.37
C LEU A 281 -45.20 -21.03 14.50
N LEU A 282 -46.47 -21.40 14.25
CA LEU A 282 -47.61 -20.49 14.40
C LEU A 282 -47.81 -20.09 15.86
N ASP A 283 -47.67 -21.02 16.80
CA ASP A 283 -47.71 -20.74 18.24
C ASP A 283 -46.57 -19.79 18.66
N ALA A 284 -45.34 -20.06 18.25
CA ALA A 284 -44.19 -19.19 18.56
C ALA A 284 -44.35 -17.79 17.95
N ALA A 285 -44.82 -17.69 16.69
CA ALA A 285 -45.14 -16.43 16.06
C ALA A 285 -46.27 -15.68 16.79
N SER A 286 -47.29 -16.40 17.25
CA SER A 286 -48.43 -15.81 17.97
C SER A 286 -47.99 -15.24 19.32
N ARG A 287 -47.13 -15.96 20.04
CA ARG A 287 -46.49 -15.50 21.28
C ARG A 287 -45.61 -14.28 21.04
N PHE A 288 -44.78 -14.30 19.99
CA PHE A 288 -43.85 -13.20 19.68
C PHE A 288 -44.57 -11.92 19.23
N LEU A 289 -45.54 -12.05 18.31
CA LEU A 289 -46.26 -10.93 17.71
C LEU A 289 -47.52 -10.53 18.49
N ARG A 290 -47.84 -11.26 19.57
CA ARG A 290 -48.99 -11.01 20.46
C ARG A 290 -50.32 -11.01 19.72
N ARG A 291 -50.48 -11.94 18.78
CA ARG A 291 -51.64 -12.07 17.90
C ARG A 291 -51.81 -13.50 17.41
N ASP A 292 -53.04 -13.98 17.32
CA ASP A 292 -53.31 -15.31 16.77
C ASP A 292 -53.21 -15.34 15.23
N PHE A 293 -52.59 -16.39 14.71
CA PHE A 293 -52.50 -16.69 13.28
C PHE A 293 -53.31 -17.95 12.94
N GLY A 294 -54.22 -17.86 11.98
CA GLY A 294 -55.03 -18.99 11.53
C GLY A 294 -54.24 -20.00 10.68
N PRO A 295 -54.75 -21.23 10.50
CA PRO A 295 -54.09 -22.29 9.73
C PRO A 295 -53.85 -21.92 8.25
N GLU A 296 -54.64 -20.99 7.70
CA GLU A 296 -54.53 -20.44 6.35
C GLU A 296 -53.36 -19.46 6.15
N THR A 297 -52.66 -19.07 7.23
CA THR A 297 -51.50 -18.18 7.18
C THR A 297 -50.36 -18.79 6.36
N ARG A 298 -49.85 -18.06 5.36
CA ARG A 298 -48.75 -18.58 4.51
C ARG A 298 -47.40 -18.34 5.18
N LEU A 299 -46.61 -19.41 5.36
CA LEU A 299 -45.30 -19.37 6.01
C LEU A 299 -44.16 -19.37 4.97
N MET A 300 -43.38 -18.30 4.92
CA MET A 300 -42.15 -18.21 4.11
C MET A 300 -40.93 -18.26 5.02
N ALA A 301 -39.86 -18.89 4.56
CA ALA A 301 -38.58 -18.88 5.27
C ALA A 301 -37.41 -18.56 4.35
N ILE A 302 -36.52 -17.69 4.80
CA ILE A 302 -35.17 -17.52 4.26
C ILE A 302 -34.17 -17.85 5.36
N SER A 303 -33.06 -18.49 4.99
CA SER A 303 -32.04 -18.93 5.93
C SER A 303 -30.66 -18.95 5.28
N GLY A 304 -29.62 -18.91 6.11
CA GLY A 304 -28.23 -18.94 5.67
C GLY A 304 -27.34 -18.02 6.49
N ARG A 305 -26.11 -17.83 6.00
CA ARG A 305 -25.19 -16.82 6.55
C ARG A 305 -25.76 -15.42 6.36
N TYR A 306 -25.41 -14.51 7.27
CA TYR A 306 -25.89 -13.14 7.21
C TYR A 306 -25.17 -12.31 6.14
N GLU A 307 -25.52 -12.57 4.88
CA GLU A 307 -25.03 -11.86 3.70
C GLU A 307 -26.22 -11.15 3.03
N PHE A 308 -26.51 -9.93 3.48
CA PHE A 308 -27.75 -9.19 3.16
C PHE A 308 -28.07 -9.13 1.66
N HIS A 309 -27.09 -8.77 0.82
CA HIS A 309 -27.26 -8.73 -0.64
C HIS A 309 -27.05 -10.09 -1.32
N ASN A 310 -25.99 -10.84 -0.97
CA ASN A 310 -25.66 -12.10 -1.64
C ASN A 310 -26.78 -13.13 -1.51
N LYS A 311 -27.43 -13.22 -0.34
CA LYS A 311 -28.57 -14.11 -0.11
C LYS A 311 -29.91 -13.53 -0.58
N GLY A 312 -29.91 -12.31 -1.12
CA GLY A 312 -31.11 -11.64 -1.62
C GLY A 312 -32.11 -11.29 -0.53
N ILE A 313 -31.66 -11.08 0.72
CA ILE A 313 -32.52 -10.68 1.84
C ILE A 313 -33.11 -9.29 1.55
N ASP A 314 -32.30 -8.40 0.98
CA ASP A 314 -32.72 -7.09 0.48
C ASP A 314 -33.88 -7.18 -0.53
N LEU A 315 -33.74 -8.03 -1.55
CA LEU A 315 -34.77 -8.27 -2.57
C LEU A 315 -36.02 -8.87 -1.92
N PHE A 316 -35.86 -9.84 -1.02
CA PHE A 316 -36.97 -10.45 -0.29
C PHE A 316 -37.74 -9.43 0.53
N LEU A 317 -37.07 -8.61 1.33
CA LEU A 317 -37.74 -7.57 2.12
C LEU A 317 -38.42 -6.53 1.24
N ASN A 318 -37.78 -6.04 0.16
CA ASN A 318 -38.40 -5.09 -0.78
C ASN A 318 -39.71 -5.65 -1.37
N THR A 319 -39.71 -6.93 -1.78
CA THR A 319 -40.92 -7.58 -2.31
C THR A 319 -41.98 -7.82 -1.24
N LEU A 320 -41.59 -8.19 -0.01
CA LEU A 320 -42.51 -8.30 1.13
C LEU A 320 -43.19 -6.95 1.45
N GLY A 321 -42.43 -5.85 1.42
CA GLY A 321 -42.97 -4.50 1.61
C GLY A 321 -43.96 -4.07 0.53
N ARG A 322 -43.80 -4.59 -0.71
CA ARG A 322 -44.78 -4.42 -1.79
C ARG A 322 -46.01 -5.29 -1.55
N LEU A 323 -45.82 -6.57 -1.18
CA LEU A 323 -46.92 -7.50 -0.89
C LEU A 323 -47.83 -7.01 0.23
N ASP A 324 -47.26 -6.46 1.31
CA ASP A 324 -48.01 -5.91 2.44
C ASP A 324 -49.06 -4.86 2.00
N LYS A 325 -48.74 -4.09 0.95
CA LYS A 325 -49.61 -3.04 0.40
C LYS A 325 -50.62 -3.57 -0.62
N THR A 326 -50.39 -4.75 -1.18
CA THR A 326 -51.18 -5.28 -2.32
C THR A 326 -52.07 -6.45 -1.94
N ILE A 327 -51.77 -7.17 -0.86
CA ILE A 327 -52.61 -8.25 -0.34
C ILE A 327 -53.99 -7.67 0.01
N LYS A 328 -55.06 -8.33 -0.50
CA LYS A 328 -56.45 -7.94 -0.26
C LYS A 328 -57.13 -8.97 0.66
N GLY A 329 -58.04 -8.52 1.51
CA GLY A 329 -58.83 -9.38 2.40
C GLY A 329 -58.08 -9.78 3.68
N ASN A 330 -58.37 -10.99 4.17
CA ASN A 330 -57.86 -11.51 5.45
C ASN A 330 -56.60 -12.38 5.33
N GLN A 331 -56.01 -12.47 4.13
CA GLN A 331 -54.80 -13.25 3.92
C GLN A 331 -53.63 -12.67 4.71
N THR A 332 -52.88 -13.54 5.37
CA THR A 332 -51.75 -13.18 6.23
C THR A 332 -50.51 -13.97 5.84
N VAL A 333 -49.35 -13.32 5.86
CA VAL A 333 -48.04 -13.91 5.54
C VAL A 333 -47.10 -13.75 6.72
N LEU A 334 -46.43 -14.83 7.12
CA LEU A 334 -45.34 -14.83 8.08
C LEU A 334 -44.04 -15.15 7.36
N ALA A 335 -43.08 -14.22 7.41
CA ALA A 335 -41.75 -14.38 6.85
C ALA A 335 -40.72 -14.58 7.98
N PHE A 336 -40.19 -15.79 8.10
CA PHE A 336 -39.12 -16.13 9.01
C PHE A 336 -37.75 -15.92 8.36
N LEU A 337 -36.87 -15.20 9.05
CA LEU A 337 -35.47 -15.01 8.65
C LEU A 337 -34.59 -15.79 9.65
N PHE A 338 -34.27 -17.04 9.32
CA PHE A 338 -33.38 -17.90 10.12
C PHE A 338 -31.92 -17.63 9.75
N VAL A 339 -31.43 -16.45 10.11
CA VAL A 339 -30.14 -15.91 9.66
C VAL A 339 -29.31 -15.51 10.87
N LEU A 340 -28.14 -16.12 11.05
CA LEU A 340 -27.31 -15.90 12.24
C LEU A 340 -26.67 -14.50 12.26
N ALA A 341 -26.87 -13.72 13.32
CA ALA A 341 -26.23 -12.41 13.51
C ALA A 341 -25.61 -12.29 14.91
N GLY A 342 -24.76 -11.27 15.12
CA GLY A 342 -24.19 -11.01 16.45
C GLY A 342 -25.27 -10.57 17.44
N HIS A 343 -25.57 -11.42 18.42
CA HIS A 343 -26.66 -11.23 19.37
C HIS A 343 -26.25 -11.58 20.81
N THR A 344 -27.03 -11.07 21.77
CA THR A 344 -26.97 -11.46 23.19
C THR A 344 -28.21 -12.27 23.54
N ASP A 345 -28.87 -12.00 24.67
CA ASP A 345 -30.04 -12.76 25.09
C ASP A 345 -31.28 -12.43 24.26
N LEU A 346 -32.27 -13.32 24.37
CA LEU A 346 -33.65 -13.09 23.96
C LEU A 346 -34.15 -11.75 24.52
N ILE A 347 -34.97 -11.00 23.77
CA ILE A 347 -35.50 -9.72 24.24
C ILE A 347 -36.20 -9.92 25.60
N PRO A 348 -35.93 -9.11 26.64
CA PRO A 348 -36.42 -9.35 28.01
C PRO A 348 -37.94 -9.56 28.14
N ALA A 349 -38.72 -8.91 27.28
CA ALA A 349 -40.18 -9.06 27.22
C ALA A 349 -40.65 -10.48 26.83
N LEU A 350 -39.74 -11.33 26.33
CA LEU A 350 -39.99 -12.71 25.89
C LEU A 350 -39.37 -13.74 26.85
N GLN A 351 -38.67 -13.33 27.90
CA GLN A 351 -37.95 -14.21 28.84
C GLN A 351 -38.83 -14.78 29.98
N CYS A 352 -40.14 -14.51 30.00
CA CYS A 352 -41.02 -14.90 31.11
C CYS A 352 -41.97 -16.04 30.71
N ASP A 353 -41.74 -17.23 31.28
CA ASP A 353 -42.52 -18.46 31.04
C ASP A 353 -43.85 -18.54 31.83
N GLN A 354 -44.34 -17.44 32.43
CA GLN A 354 -45.60 -17.43 33.18
C GLN A 354 -46.69 -16.59 32.51
N PRO A 355 -47.74 -17.21 31.94
CA PRO A 355 -48.88 -16.53 31.32
C PRO A 355 -49.68 -15.60 32.25
N SER A 356 -49.51 -15.71 33.57
CA SER A 356 -50.25 -14.94 34.57
C SER A 356 -49.56 -13.63 34.99
N LEU A 357 -48.34 -13.37 34.53
CA LEU A 357 -47.56 -12.17 34.86
C LEU A 357 -47.56 -11.10 33.74
N TYR A 358 -48.29 -11.34 32.64
CA TYR A 358 -48.54 -10.34 31.59
C TYR A 358 -49.25 -9.07 32.12
N CYS A 359 -49.81 -9.12 33.34
CA CYS A 359 -50.62 -8.07 33.94
C CYS A 359 -49.83 -6.82 34.41
N ASN A 360 -48.49 -6.86 34.51
CA ASN A 360 -47.69 -5.69 34.93
C ASN A 360 -46.98 -4.96 33.77
N TYR A 361 -47.26 -5.32 32.52
CA TYR A 361 -46.70 -4.69 31.32
C TYR A 361 -47.63 -3.68 30.63
N ALA A 362 -48.54 -3.06 31.38
CA ALA A 362 -49.49 -2.04 30.90
C ALA A 362 -48.86 -0.74 30.33
N ARG A 363 -47.52 -0.67 30.17
CA ARG A 363 -46.81 0.42 29.46
C ARG A 363 -46.20 0.01 28.10
N LEU A 364 -46.32 -1.27 27.70
CA LEU A 364 -45.79 -1.81 26.44
C LEU A 364 -46.88 -2.22 25.43
N ASP A 365 -48.16 -2.03 25.77
CA ASP A 365 -49.32 -2.38 24.94
C ASP A 365 -49.60 -1.43 23.77
N THR A 366 -48.85 -0.34 23.63
CA THR A 366 -49.02 0.64 22.55
C THR A 366 -47.92 0.61 21.49
N ALA A 367 -46.82 -0.11 21.73
CA ALA A 367 -45.71 -0.22 20.78
C ALA A 367 -45.82 -1.52 19.96
N PRO A 368 -45.60 -1.46 18.63
CA PRO A 368 -45.65 -2.66 17.80
C PRO A 368 -44.56 -3.67 18.19
N PRO A 369 -44.79 -4.99 18.01
CA PRO A 369 -43.77 -6.02 18.24
C PRO A 369 -42.49 -5.74 17.45
N PRO A 370 -41.30 -6.04 18.01
CA PRO A 370 -40.05 -5.89 17.30
C PRO A 370 -39.95 -6.87 16.12
N ILE A 371 -38.98 -6.63 15.24
CA ILE A 371 -38.68 -7.53 14.11
C ILE A 371 -37.75 -8.67 14.55
N ALA A 372 -36.72 -8.37 15.35
CA ALA A 372 -35.76 -9.37 15.84
C ALA A 372 -36.22 -10.02 17.15
N THR A 373 -35.94 -11.31 17.33
CA THR A 373 -36.29 -12.05 18.57
C THR A 373 -35.26 -11.87 19.69
N HIS A 374 -34.01 -11.57 19.35
CA HIS A 374 -32.90 -11.35 20.29
C HIS A 374 -32.35 -9.93 20.17
N ARG A 375 -31.66 -9.45 21.21
CA ARG A 375 -30.95 -8.17 21.17
C ARG A 375 -29.69 -8.28 20.33
N LEU A 376 -29.66 -7.55 19.21
CA LEU A 376 -28.50 -7.48 18.32
C LEU A 376 -27.42 -6.56 18.90
N HIS A 377 -26.14 -6.87 18.66
CA HIS A 377 -25.03 -6.01 19.12
C HIS A 377 -25.05 -4.61 18.50
N TYR A 378 -25.53 -4.48 17.26
CA TYR A 378 -25.54 -3.25 16.47
C TYR A 378 -26.91 -2.95 15.85
N GLU A 379 -27.95 -2.99 16.67
CA GLU A 379 -29.37 -2.92 16.24
C GLU A 379 -29.69 -1.71 15.35
N ALA A 380 -29.18 -0.52 15.69
CA ALA A 380 -29.45 0.72 14.95
C ALA A 380 -28.90 0.71 13.50
N SER A 381 -27.83 -0.06 13.26
CA SER A 381 -27.16 -0.19 11.95
C SER A 381 -27.48 -1.49 11.23
N ASP A 382 -28.37 -2.33 11.78
CA ASP A 382 -28.68 -3.62 11.19
C ASP A 382 -29.46 -3.47 9.86
N PRO A 383 -28.97 -4.04 8.73
CA PRO A 383 -29.59 -3.85 7.43
C PRO A 383 -31.02 -4.39 7.30
N ILE A 384 -31.35 -5.50 7.96
CA ILE A 384 -32.71 -6.06 7.98
C ILE A 384 -33.63 -5.07 8.70
N LEU A 385 -33.26 -4.64 9.91
CA LEU A 385 -34.09 -3.73 10.70
C LEU A 385 -34.30 -2.37 10.02
N GLN A 386 -33.24 -1.79 9.44
CA GLN A 386 -33.34 -0.54 8.68
C GLN A 386 -34.24 -0.67 7.46
N THR A 387 -34.14 -1.79 6.74
CA THR A 387 -34.95 -2.05 5.55
C THR A 387 -36.42 -2.26 5.90
N CYS A 388 -36.71 -3.07 6.92
CA CYS A 388 -38.08 -3.23 7.43
C CYS A 388 -38.69 -1.88 7.84
N SER A 389 -37.94 -1.06 8.58
CA SER A 389 -38.37 0.28 8.99
C SER A 389 -38.66 1.20 7.79
N ARG A 390 -37.76 1.23 6.79
CA ARG A 390 -37.90 2.00 5.54
C ARG A 390 -39.13 1.58 4.73
N LEU A 391 -39.44 0.28 4.70
CA LEU A 391 -40.55 -0.27 3.93
C LEU A 391 -41.91 -0.20 4.65
N GLY A 392 -41.91 0.10 5.95
CA GLY A 392 -43.12 0.12 6.78
C GLY A 392 -43.53 -1.27 7.31
N LEU A 393 -42.65 -2.26 7.20
CA LEU A 393 -42.82 -3.59 7.80
C LEU A 393 -42.48 -3.50 9.28
N ARG A 394 -43.46 -3.10 10.09
CA ARG A 394 -43.27 -2.82 11.53
C ARG A 394 -44.01 -3.80 12.43
N ASN A 395 -44.56 -4.89 11.87
CA ASN A 395 -45.42 -5.85 12.58
C ASN A 395 -46.61 -5.18 13.31
N THR A 396 -47.10 -4.06 12.78
CA THR A 396 -48.28 -3.36 13.33
C THR A 396 -49.57 -4.13 13.01
N PRO A 397 -50.69 -3.87 13.72
CA PRO A 397 -51.96 -4.53 13.43
C PRO A 397 -52.47 -4.36 11.99
N ASP A 398 -52.08 -3.27 11.32
CA ASP A 398 -52.44 -2.94 9.94
C ASP A 398 -51.61 -3.71 8.90
N ASN A 399 -50.43 -4.22 9.26
CA ASN A 399 -49.64 -5.04 8.35
C ASN A 399 -50.34 -6.39 8.09
N LYS A 400 -50.22 -6.88 6.85
CA LYS A 400 -50.63 -8.23 6.41
C LYS A 400 -49.44 -9.17 6.27
N VAL A 401 -48.23 -8.62 6.16
CA VAL A 401 -46.97 -9.34 6.13
C VAL A 401 -46.21 -9.07 7.42
N PHE A 402 -45.89 -10.14 8.15
CA PHE A 402 -45.19 -10.10 9.42
C PHE A 402 -43.79 -10.70 9.26
N VAL A 403 -42.78 -10.00 9.75
CA VAL A 403 -41.37 -10.40 9.62
C VAL A 403 -40.83 -10.78 11.00
N ILE A 404 -40.28 -11.99 11.11
CA ILE A 404 -39.64 -12.49 12.34
C ILE A 404 -38.17 -12.81 12.01
N PHE A 405 -37.26 -11.98 12.53
CA PHE A 405 -35.83 -12.15 12.37
C PHE A 405 -35.24 -12.93 13.56
N MET A 406 -34.69 -14.10 13.27
CA MET A 406 -34.08 -14.99 14.25
C MET A 406 -32.56 -15.01 14.09
N PRO A 407 -31.82 -14.22 14.88
CA PRO A 407 -30.37 -14.09 14.76
C PRO A 407 -29.57 -15.22 15.40
N ALA A 408 -30.20 -16.32 15.82
CA ALA A 408 -29.62 -17.43 16.57
C ALA A 408 -29.68 -18.76 15.80
N TYR A 409 -28.80 -19.72 16.15
CA TYR A 409 -28.87 -21.08 15.60
C TYR A 409 -30.11 -21.82 16.12
N LEU A 410 -30.87 -22.42 15.20
CA LEU A 410 -31.98 -23.30 15.52
C LEU A 410 -31.48 -24.70 15.88
N ASN A 411 -31.08 -24.88 17.14
CA ASN A 411 -30.58 -26.14 17.70
C ASN A 411 -31.55 -26.80 18.70
N GLY A 412 -32.74 -26.24 18.90
CA GLY A 412 -33.70 -26.69 19.91
C GLY A 412 -33.72 -25.86 21.20
N HIS A 413 -32.80 -24.90 21.35
CA HIS A 413 -32.63 -24.10 22.57
C HIS A 413 -32.54 -22.58 22.30
N ASP A 414 -33.19 -22.09 21.23
CA ASP A 414 -33.19 -20.68 20.82
C ASP A 414 -34.09 -19.77 21.68
N GLY A 415 -34.85 -20.34 22.62
CA GLY A 415 -35.69 -19.60 23.57
C GLY A 415 -37.06 -19.19 23.04
N ILE A 416 -37.36 -19.33 21.74
CA ILE A 416 -38.65 -18.90 21.18
C ILE A 416 -39.38 -20.01 20.41
N ILE A 417 -38.76 -20.59 19.39
CA ILE A 417 -39.30 -21.74 18.65
C ILE A 417 -38.85 -23.05 19.30
N ASN A 418 -37.64 -23.09 19.86
CA ASN A 418 -37.04 -24.26 20.51
C ASN A 418 -37.09 -25.52 19.65
N MET A 419 -36.68 -25.36 18.39
CA MET A 419 -36.76 -26.41 17.38
C MET A 419 -35.49 -26.47 16.53
N PRO A 420 -35.02 -27.66 16.14
CA PRO A 420 -33.93 -27.79 15.17
C PRO A 420 -34.30 -27.19 13.81
N TYR A 421 -33.30 -26.62 13.12
CA TYR A 421 -33.46 -25.95 11.82
C TYR A 421 -34.32 -26.71 10.80
N TYR A 422 -34.06 -28.00 10.58
CA TYR A 422 -34.77 -28.78 9.57
C TYR A 422 -36.24 -29.06 9.94
N GLU A 423 -36.54 -29.22 11.22
CA GLU A 423 -37.93 -29.34 11.69
C GLU A 423 -38.65 -28.01 11.44
N ALA A 424 -38.02 -26.88 11.76
CA ALA A 424 -38.59 -25.55 11.52
C ALA A 424 -38.80 -25.27 10.02
N LEU A 425 -37.81 -25.58 9.19
CA LEU A 425 -37.92 -25.44 7.74
C LEU A 425 -39.09 -26.27 7.19
N SER A 426 -39.24 -27.52 7.65
CA SER A 426 -40.29 -28.44 7.17
C SER A 426 -41.72 -27.97 7.44
N GLY A 427 -41.90 -27.14 8.48
CA GLY A 427 -43.18 -26.52 8.82
C GLY A 427 -43.58 -25.36 7.90
N CYS A 428 -42.66 -24.83 7.10
CA CYS A 428 -42.89 -23.71 6.20
C CYS A 428 -43.58 -24.13 4.88
N ASP A 429 -44.22 -23.17 4.22
CA ASP A 429 -44.90 -23.36 2.94
C ASP A 429 -44.01 -23.07 1.73
N LEU A 430 -43.02 -22.21 1.89
CA LEU A 430 -42.10 -21.83 0.83
C LEU A 430 -40.73 -21.45 1.41
N GLY A 431 -39.67 -22.08 0.91
CA GLY A 431 -38.30 -21.63 1.12
C GLY A 431 -37.92 -20.58 0.08
N VAL A 432 -37.48 -19.40 0.49
CA VAL A 432 -37.26 -18.25 -0.39
C VAL A 432 -35.78 -17.89 -0.39
N PHE A 433 -35.06 -18.31 -1.44
CA PHE A 433 -33.61 -18.09 -1.56
C PHE A 433 -33.26 -17.39 -2.88
N PRO A 434 -33.62 -16.09 -3.02
CA PRO A 434 -33.44 -15.32 -4.24
C PRO A 434 -32.00 -14.81 -4.38
N SER A 435 -31.02 -15.68 -4.09
CA SER A 435 -29.61 -15.35 -3.97
C SER A 435 -29.03 -14.70 -5.23
N TYR A 436 -28.26 -13.64 -5.03
CA TYR A 436 -27.44 -13.01 -6.06
C TYR A 436 -26.12 -13.76 -6.26
N TYR A 437 -25.46 -14.15 -5.15
CA TYR A 437 -24.20 -14.90 -5.18
C TYR A 437 -24.34 -16.19 -4.35
N GLU A 438 -24.48 -17.31 -5.03
CA GLU A 438 -24.64 -18.61 -4.39
C GLU A 438 -23.96 -19.72 -5.21
N PRO A 439 -22.72 -20.09 -4.84
CA PRO A 439 -21.94 -21.06 -5.62
C PRO A 439 -22.62 -22.40 -5.87
N TRP A 440 -23.35 -22.91 -4.88
CA TRP A 440 -24.20 -24.10 -5.02
C TRP A 440 -25.64 -23.76 -4.64
N GLY A 441 -25.93 -23.65 -3.34
CA GLY A 441 -27.30 -23.49 -2.85
C GLY A 441 -27.77 -24.73 -2.10
N TYR A 442 -27.15 -24.97 -0.94
CA TYR A 442 -27.56 -26.04 -0.04
C TYR A 442 -28.94 -25.78 0.51
N THR A 443 -29.21 -24.54 0.92
CA THR A 443 -30.46 -24.16 1.56
C THR A 443 -31.69 -24.44 0.68
N PRO A 444 -31.70 -24.08 -0.63
CA PRO A 444 -32.79 -24.51 -1.51
C PRO A 444 -32.83 -26.03 -1.72
N LEU A 445 -31.69 -26.73 -1.78
CA LEU A 445 -31.65 -28.19 -1.88
C LEU A 445 -32.19 -28.88 -0.60
N GLU A 446 -31.82 -28.40 0.58
CA GLU A 446 -32.31 -28.85 1.88
C GLU A 446 -33.83 -28.60 2.01
N SER A 447 -34.28 -27.39 1.65
CA SER A 447 -35.72 -27.06 1.57
C SER A 447 -36.46 -28.07 0.71
N ALA A 448 -35.96 -28.33 -0.50
CA ALA A 448 -36.55 -29.28 -1.42
C ALA A 448 -36.53 -30.72 -0.86
N ALA A 449 -35.43 -31.14 -0.24
CA ALA A 449 -35.28 -32.47 0.37
C ALA A 449 -36.29 -32.70 1.51
N TYR A 450 -36.53 -31.69 2.35
CA TYR A 450 -37.56 -31.69 3.40
C TYR A 450 -38.97 -31.40 2.87
N ALA A 451 -39.20 -31.57 1.56
CA ALA A 451 -40.50 -31.41 0.91
C ALA A 451 -41.11 -30.01 1.13
N VAL A 452 -40.30 -28.96 1.05
CA VAL A 452 -40.72 -27.56 1.06
C VAL A 452 -40.41 -26.98 -0.32
N PRO A 453 -41.43 -26.53 -1.09
CA PRO A 453 -41.22 -25.88 -2.38
C PRO A 453 -40.28 -24.69 -2.19
N THR A 454 -39.45 -24.41 -3.19
CA THR A 454 -38.38 -23.43 -3.00
C THR A 454 -38.18 -22.52 -4.19
N ILE A 455 -37.83 -21.27 -3.92
CA ILE A 455 -37.35 -20.31 -4.91
C ILE A 455 -35.83 -20.28 -4.83
N THR A 456 -35.19 -20.46 -5.98
CA THR A 456 -33.76 -20.24 -6.20
C THR A 456 -33.57 -19.38 -7.46
N THR A 457 -32.34 -19.20 -7.94
CA THR A 457 -32.04 -18.28 -9.05
C THR A 457 -31.23 -18.97 -10.13
N ASP A 458 -31.23 -18.39 -11.34
CA ASP A 458 -30.32 -18.79 -12.43
C ASP A 458 -28.87 -18.28 -12.25
N GLN A 459 -28.57 -17.71 -11.07
CA GLN A 459 -27.24 -17.36 -10.58
C GLN A 459 -26.79 -18.27 -9.42
N ALA A 460 -27.62 -19.23 -9.01
CA ALA A 460 -27.28 -20.24 -8.01
C ALA A 460 -26.93 -21.57 -8.69
N GLY A 461 -25.87 -22.24 -8.22
CA GLY A 461 -25.42 -23.52 -8.79
C GLY A 461 -26.49 -24.61 -8.82
N PHE A 462 -27.31 -24.72 -7.78
CA PHE A 462 -28.43 -25.64 -7.66
C PHE A 462 -29.55 -25.28 -8.64
N GLY A 463 -29.87 -23.98 -8.80
CA GLY A 463 -30.83 -23.52 -9.80
C GLY A 463 -30.41 -23.89 -11.22
N LEU A 464 -29.16 -23.63 -11.58
CA LEU A 464 -28.59 -24.03 -12.86
C LEU A 464 -28.60 -25.56 -13.07
N TRP A 465 -28.28 -26.32 -12.02
CA TRP A 465 -28.33 -27.78 -12.07
C TRP A 465 -29.77 -28.29 -12.28
N VAL A 466 -30.76 -27.73 -11.58
CA VAL A 466 -32.17 -28.08 -11.78
C VAL A 466 -32.64 -27.75 -13.21
N GLN A 467 -32.22 -26.61 -13.78
CA GLN A 467 -32.49 -26.31 -15.21
C GLN A 467 -31.92 -27.38 -16.13
N SER A 468 -30.70 -27.86 -15.86
CA SER A 468 -30.06 -28.93 -16.65
C SER A 468 -30.81 -30.26 -16.59
N LYS A 469 -31.66 -30.47 -15.57
CA LYS A 469 -32.54 -31.64 -15.42
C LYS A 469 -33.94 -31.44 -16.01
N GLY A 470 -34.20 -30.30 -16.64
CA GLY A 470 -35.50 -29.96 -17.25
C GLY A 470 -36.45 -29.17 -16.34
N GLY A 471 -35.99 -28.74 -15.15
CA GLY A 471 -36.79 -28.00 -14.18
C GLY A 471 -37.75 -28.88 -13.35
N ALA A 472 -38.39 -28.28 -12.34
CA ALA A 472 -39.41 -28.95 -11.53
C ALA A 472 -40.43 -27.93 -11.02
N LYS A 473 -41.72 -28.27 -10.96
CA LYS A 473 -42.77 -27.35 -10.46
C LYS A 473 -42.54 -26.91 -9.01
N GLY A 474 -41.92 -27.76 -8.20
CA GLY A 474 -41.57 -27.48 -6.81
C GLY A 474 -40.34 -26.59 -6.62
N ILE A 475 -39.55 -26.36 -7.68
CA ILE A 475 -38.36 -25.50 -7.67
C ILE A 475 -38.56 -24.34 -8.64
N ILE A 476 -38.81 -23.16 -8.10
CA ILE A 476 -39.03 -21.96 -8.89
C ILE A 476 -37.70 -21.27 -9.08
N ILE A 477 -37.38 -20.93 -10.33
CA ILE A 477 -36.11 -20.31 -10.69
C ILE A 477 -36.39 -18.87 -11.09
N LEU A 478 -36.03 -17.94 -10.21
CA LEU A 478 -36.09 -16.51 -10.47
C LEU A 478 -34.97 -16.15 -11.46
N PRO A 479 -35.30 -15.62 -12.66
CA PRO A 479 -34.29 -15.17 -13.59
C PRO A 479 -33.67 -13.86 -13.12
N ARG A 480 -32.38 -13.90 -12.80
CA ARG A 480 -31.58 -12.74 -12.37
C ARG A 480 -30.43 -12.45 -13.33
N LYS A 481 -29.89 -13.49 -13.97
CA LYS A 481 -28.74 -13.36 -14.86
C LYS A 481 -29.03 -12.39 -16.00
N GLN A 482 -28.21 -11.35 -16.12
CA GLN A 482 -28.30 -10.32 -17.16
C GLN A 482 -29.66 -9.60 -17.21
N ARG A 483 -30.36 -9.48 -16.07
CA ARG A 483 -31.62 -8.77 -15.98
C ARG A 483 -31.51 -7.47 -15.16
N PRO A 484 -32.18 -6.38 -15.57
CA PRO A 484 -32.27 -5.18 -14.75
C PRO A 484 -33.00 -5.44 -13.44
N MET A 485 -32.56 -4.79 -12.35
CA MET A 485 -33.11 -4.98 -11.00
C MET A 485 -34.63 -4.78 -10.94
N ALA A 486 -35.17 -3.76 -11.62
CA ALA A 486 -36.62 -3.51 -11.65
C ALA A 486 -37.43 -4.67 -12.24
N GLN A 487 -36.88 -5.38 -13.23
CA GLN A 487 -37.52 -6.55 -13.81
C GLN A 487 -37.41 -7.75 -12.87
N ILE A 488 -36.27 -7.93 -12.21
CA ILE A 488 -36.08 -8.97 -11.18
C ILE A 488 -37.09 -8.79 -10.04
N GLU A 489 -37.26 -7.57 -9.54
CA GLU A 489 -38.25 -7.23 -8.50
C GLU A 489 -39.68 -7.51 -8.93
N GLU A 490 -40.02 -7.21 -10.19
CA GLU A 490 -41.35 -7.49 -10.75
C GLU A 490 -41.59 -9.00 -10.93
N ASP A 491 -40.64 -9.73 -11.50
CA ASP A 491 -40.73 -11.18 -11.68
C ASP A 491 -40.83 -11.89 -10.33
N PHE A 492 -40.04 -11.46 -9.34
CA PHE A 492 -40.08 -12.02 -8.00
C PHE A 492 -41.38 -11.68 -7.25
N TYR A 493 -41.88 -10.45 -7.41
CA TYR A 493 -43.19 -10.07 -6.89
C TYR A 493 -44.32 -10.93 -7.49
N ARG A 494 -44.28 -11.22 -8.79
CA ARG A 494 -45.25 -12.12 -9.43
C ARG A 494 -45.17 -13.53 -8.86
N ILE A 495 -43.97 -14.09 -8.72
CA ILE A 495 -43.77 -15.42 -8.13
C ILE A 495 -44.38 -15.50 -6.73
N LEU A 496 -44.10 -14.52 -5.86
CA LEU A 496 -44.66 -14.53 -4.51
C LEU A 496 -46.17 -14.26 -4.49
N SER A 497 -46.67 -13.39 -5.40
CA SER A 497 -48.11 -13.15 -5.55
C SER A 497 -48.85 -14.42 -6.00
N ASP A 498 -48.28 -15.17 -6.93
CA ASP A 498 -48.85 -16.43 -7.41
C ASP A 498 -48.87 -17.49 -6.30
N PHE A 499 -47.81 -17.57 -5.49
CA PHE A 499 -47.75 -18.46 -4.33
C PHE A 499 -48.90 -18.24 -3.34
N LEU A 500 -49.30 -16.99 -3.12
CA LEU A 500 -50.42 -16.66 -2.24
C LEU A 500 -51.76 -17.24 -2.71
N HIS A 501 -51.88 -17.58 -4.01
CA HIS A 501 -53.09 -18.15 -4.61
C HIS A 501 -53.02 -19.66 -4.80
N TRP A 502 -51.91 -20.33 -4.43
CA TRP A 502 -51.83 -21.79 -4.54
C TRP A 502 -52.86 -22.46 -3.63
N SER A 503 -53.60 -23.40 -4.21
CA SER A 503 -54.47 -24.30 -3.45
C SER A 503 -53.65 -25.30 -2.65
N GLU A 504 -54.23 -25.89 -1.59
CA GLU A 504 -53.56 -26.95 -0.83
C GLU A 504 -53.16 -28.15 -1.72
N LYS A 505 -53.97 -28.46 -2.73
CA LYS A 505 -53.65 -29.50 -3.72
C LYS A 505 -52.39 -29.14 -4.52
N GLU A 506 -52.31 -27.91 -5.02
CA GLU A 506 -51.14 -27.44 -5.76
C GLU A 506 -49.88 -27.40 -4.87
N LEU A 507 -50.03 -27.00 -3.60
CA LEU A 507 -48.94 -27.02 -2.64
C LEU A 507 -48.41 -28.45 -2.43
N LEU A 508 -49.28 -29.44 -2.26
CA LEU A 508 -48.88 -30.85 -2.13
C LEU A 508 -48.16 -31.38 -3.39
N GLU A 509 -48.66 -31.06 -4.59
CA GLU A 509 -48.01 -31.42 -5.86
C GLU A 509 -46.60 -30.81 -5.98
N ARG A 510 -46.44 -29.53 -5.59
CA ARG A 510 -45.16 -28.84 -5.59
C ARG A 510 -44.20 -29.40 -4.54
N ARG A 511 -44.69 -29.80 -3.37
CA ARG A 511 -43.89 -30.49 -2.34
C ARG A 511 -43.32 -31.80 -2.88
N ALA A 512 -44.15 -32.62 -3.54
CA ALA A 512 -43.73 -33.89 -4.10
C ALA A 512 -42.64 -33.72 -5.17
N THR A 513 -42.85 -32.80 -6.11
CA THR A 513 -41.86 -32.50 -7.17
C THR A 513 -40.57 -31.88 -6.63
N ALA A 514 -40.63 -31.09 -5.55
CA ALA A 514 -39.43 -30.57 -4.87
C ALA A 514 -38.61 -31.70 -4.22
N ARG A 515 -39.26 -32.68 -3.57
CA ARG A 515 -38.54 -33.83 -3.01
C ARG A 515 -37.95 -34.74 -4.09
N GLU A 516 -38.67 -34.95 -5.18
CA GLU A 516 -38.22 -35.76 -6.32
C GLU A 516 -36.91 -35.24 -6.91
N ILE A 517 -36.84 -33.94 -7.22
CA ILE A 517 -35.62 -33.34 -7.79
C ILE A 517 -34.45 -33.33 -6.79
N ALA A 518 -34.72 -33.12 -5.48
CA ALA A 518 -33.70 -33.23 -4.45
C ALA A 518 -33.14 -34.65 -4.34
N THR A 519 -33.96 -35.67 -4.59
CA THR A 519 -33.53 -37.08 -4.59
C THR A 519 -32.49 -37.36 -5.67
N LEU A 520 -32.54 -36.65 -6.81
CA LEU A 520 -31.54 -36.75 -7.87
C LEU A 520 -30.18 -36.14 -7.49
N ALA A 521 -30.12 -35.31 -6.43
CA ALA A 521 -28.90 -34.74 -5.87
C ALA A 521 -28.36 -35.59 -4.70
N ASN A 522 -28.49 -36.92 -4.78
CA ASN A 522 -27.94 -37.83 -3.78
C ASN A 522 -26.42 -38.00 -3.97
N TRP A 523 -25.67 -38.13 -2.87
CA TRP A 523 -24.23 -38.43 -2.93
C TRP A 523 -23.87 -39.65 -3.76
N ARG A 524 -24.72 -40.67 -3.84
CA ARG A 524 -24.50 -41.84 -4.70
C ARG A 524 -24.31 -41.45 -6.18
N GLU A 525 -25.00 -40.40 -6.63
CA GLU A 525 -24.91 -39.91 -8.01
C GLU A 525 -23.74 -38.92 -8.20
N PHE A 526 -23.38 -38.17 -7.16
CA PHE A 526 -22.37 -37.08 -7.27
C PHE A 526 -20.97 -37.50 -6.83
N PHE A 527 -20.83 -38.47 -5.92
CA PHE A 527 -19.54 -38.95 -5.44
C PHE A 527 -18.62 -39.51 -6.53
N PRO A 528 -19.11 -40.12 -7.63
CA PRO A 528 -18.25 -40.49 -8.76
C PRO A 528 -17.41 -39.33 -9.31
N LYS A 529 -17.86 -38.07 -9.20
CA LYS A 529 -17.05 -36.89 -9.57
C LYS A 529 -15.92 -36.62 -8.59
N TYR A 530 -16.11 -36.90 -7.30
CA TYR A 530 -15.01 -36.86 -6.33
C TYR A 530 -13.99 -37.96 -6.61
N GLN A 531 -14.44 -39.16 -6.98
CA GLN A 531 -13.53 -40.25 -7.40
C GLN A 531 -12.73 -39.88 -8.65
N GLU A 532 -13.37 -39.28 -9.67
CA GLU A 532 -12.68 -38.75 -10.85
C GLU A 532 -11.57 -37.75 -10.45
N ALA A 533 -11.87 -36.85 -9.50
CA ALA A 533 -10.89 -35.88 -9.02
C ALA A 533 -9.71 -36.56 -8.30
N TYR A 534 -9.99 -37.57 -7.47
CA TYR A 534 -8.98 -38.33 -6.74
C TYR A 534 -8.08 -39.16 -7.66
N GLU A 535 -8.64 -39.78 -8.71
CA GLU A 535 -7.87 -40.50 -9.73
C GLU A 535 -6.92 -39.58 -10.51
N LYS A 536 -7.36 -38.36 -10.85
CA LYS A 536 -6.49 -37.33 -11.45
C LYS A 536 -5.35 -36.94 -10.51
N SER A 537 -5.65 -36.69 -9.24
CA SER A 537 -4.64 -36.38 -8.22
C SER A 537 -3.60 -37.49 -8.07
N LEU A 538 -4.03 -38.76 -8.06
CA LEU A 538 -3.13 -39.91 -7.97
C LEU A 538 -2.24 -40.06 -9.22
N THR A 539 -2.80 -39.82 -10.39
CA THR A 539 -2.05 -39.89 -11.66
C THR A 539 -0.95 -38.82 -11.69
N ALA A 540 -1.27 -37.58 -11.29
CA ALA A 540 -0.29 -36.50 -11.20
C ALA A 540 0.80 -36.76 -10.14
N ALA A 541 0.46 -37.37 -9.00
CA ALA A 541 1.43 -37.78 -8.00
C ALA A 541 2.38 -38.87 -8.53
N GLU A 542 1.85 -39.86 -9.24
CA GLU A 542 2.65 -40.93 -9.85
C GLU A 542 3.57 -40.40 -10.97
N GLU A 543 3.11 -39.46 -11.79
CA GLU A 543 3.97 -38.77 -12.77
C GLU A 543 5.10 -37.98 -12.09
N ARG A 544 4.80 -37.27 -11.00
CA ARG A 544 5.83 -36.57 -10.19
C ARG A 544 6.84 -37.54 -9.61
N ARG A 545 6.39 -38.70 -9.10
CA ARG A 545 7.24 -39.77 -8.59
C ARG A 545 8.19 -40.31 -9.67
N LYS A 546 7.66 -40.61 -10.86
CA LYS A 546 8.47 -41.07 -12.01
C LYS A 546 9.51 -40.02 -12.43
N LYS A 547 9.14 -38.74 -12.49
CA LYS A 547 10.07 -37.64 -12.84
C LYS A 547 11.18 -37.46 -11.79
N ARG A 548 10.87 -37.60 -10.50
CA ARG A 548 11.88 -37.52 -9.42
C ARG A 548 12.85 -38.69 -9.43
N ALA A 549 12.38 -39.92 -9.67
CA ALA A 549 13.24 -41.09 -9.79
C ALA A 549 14.28 -40.94 -10.93
N VAL A 550 13.93 -40.27 -12.02
CA VAL A 550 14.85 -39.94 -13.14
C VAL A 550 15.78 -38.77 -12.79
N ALA A 551 15.34 -37.82 -11.96
CA ALA A 551 16.13 -36.66 -11.56
C ALA A 551 17.21 -36.98 -10.51
N GLU A 552 17.02 -38.00 -9.66
CA GLU A 552 17.99 -38.41 -8.64
C GLU A 552 19.29 -39.00 -9.22
N GLU A 553 19.28 -39.51 -10.46
CA GLU A 553 20.48 -39.98 -11.18
C GLU A 553 21.37 -38.85 -11.73
N ARG A 554 20.90 -37.59 -11.73
CA ARG A 554 21.67 -36.43 -12.22
C ARG A 554 21.92 -35.40 -11.11
N LYS A 555 22.70 -35.78 -10.10
CA LYS A 555 23.25 -34.83 -9.12
C LYS A 555 24.49 -34.10 -9.65
N ARG A 556 24.27 -32.90 -10.22
CA ARG A 556 24.94 -31.61 -9.93
C ARG A 556 24.86 -30.67 -11.14
N ILE A 557 24.32 -29.49 -10.89
CA ILE A 557 24.73 -28.13 -11.28
C ILE A 557 23.47 -27.26 -11.25
N PHE A 558 23.53 -26.14 -10.53
CA PHE A 558 22.53 -25.08 -10.58
C PHE A 558 22.42 -24.61 -12.04
N ALA A 559 21.32 -24.94 -12.70
CA ALA A 559 20.96 -24.41 -14.01
C ALA A 559 19.68 -23.61 -13.83
N GLY A 560 19.76 -22.31 -14.13
CA GLY A 560 18.63 -21.38 -14.04
C GLY A 560 17.40 -21.97 -14.72
N ALA A 561 16.25 -21.83 -14.04
CA ALA A 561 14.98 -22.22 -14.61
C ALA A 561 14.77 -21.48 -15.94
N VAL A 562 14.63 -22.26 -17.01
CA VAL A 562 14.21 -21.76 -18.32
C VAL A 562 12.76 -21.34 -18.18
N SER A 563 12.54 -20.03 -18.04
CA SER A 563 11.23 -19.41 -18.13
C SER A 563 10.64 -19.67 -19.52
N THR A 564 9.39 -20.14 -19.56
CA THR A 564 8.58 -20.20 -20.79
C THR A 564 8.00 -18.84 -21.17
N GLN A 565 8.23 -17.81 -20.35
CA GLN A 565 8.03 -16.42 -20.75
C GLN A 565 9.32 -15.89 -21.38
N PRO A 566 9.26 -15.23 -22.55
CA PRO A 566 10.42 -14.57 -23.11
C PRO A 566 10.97 -13.56 -22.10
N HIS A 567 12.16 -13.82 -21.57
CA HIS A 567 12.98 -12.78 -20.98
C HIS A 567 13.50 -11.92 -22.12
N PHE A 568 12.77 -10.84 -22.41
CA PHE A 568 13.33 -9.76 -23.21
C PHE A 568 14.55 -9.23 -22.47
N ARG A 569 15.75 -9.58 -22.94
CA ARG A 569 16.93 -8.80 -22.62
C ARG A 569 16.75 -7.50 -23.40
N ASN A 570 16.63 -6.39 -22.69
CA ASN A 570 16.84 -5.09 -23.32
C ASN A 570 18.31 -5.07 -23.75
N PHE A 571 18.55 -5.18 -25.04
CA PHE A 571 19.84 -4.84 -25.62
C PHE A 571 19.83 -3.33 -25.86
N THR A 572 20.55 -2.59 -25.02
CA THR A 572 20.84 -1.19 -25.29
C THR A 572 21.81 -1.18 -26.46
N ALA A 573 21.31 -0.95 -27.67
CA ALA A 573 22.15 -0.66 -28.82
C ALA A 573 22.79 0.70 -28.57
N VAL A 574 24.02 0.68 -28.05
CA VAL A 574 24.80 1.89 -27.81
C VAL A 574 25.08 2.52 -29.17
N VAL A 575 24.54 3.71 -29.42
CA VAL A 575 24.78 4.42 -30.69
C VAL A 575 26.26 4.75 -30.79
N ASP A 576 26.89 4.43 -31.92
CA ASP A 576 28.26 4.84 -32.18
C ASP A 576 28.26 6.30 -32.65
N LEU A 577 29.08 7.13 -32.01
CA LEU A 577 29.12 8.56 -32.30
C LEU A 577 30.25 8.85 -33.29
N PRO A 578 30.03 9.71 -34.31
CA PRO A 578 31.09 10.15 -35.21
C PRO A 578 32.28 10.73 -34.43
N LYS A 579 33.52 10.45 -34.88
CA LYS A 579 34.76 10.74 -34.14
C LYS A 579 34.92 12.20 -33.71
N ASN A 580 34.49 13.11 -34.57
CA ASN A 580 34.44 14.57 -34.38
C ASN A 580 33.47 15.03 -33.30
N ILE A 581 32.43 14.26 -32.96
CA ILE A 581 31.46 14.59 -31.90
C ILE A 581 31.39 13.52 -30.79
N ALA A 582 32.34 12.60 -30.74
CA ALA A 582 32.34 11.44 -29.83
C ALA A 582 32.26 11.83 -28.34
N ARG A 583 32.83 12.97 -27.95
CA ARG A 583 32.78 13.46 -26.56
C ARG A 583 31.41 13.99 -26.13
N LEU A 584 30.39 14.03 -27.00
CA LEU A 584 29.01 14.26 -26.56
C LEU A 584 28.56 13.24 -25.50
N ARG A 585 29.06 12.00 -25.60
CA ARG A 585 28.80 10.95 -24.59
C ARG A 585 29.46 11.26 -23.25
N GLU A 586 30.62 11.91 -23.24
CA GLU A 586 31.26 12.37 -22.00
C GLU A 586 30.39 13.41 -21.31
N LEU A 587 29.94 14.43 -22.05
CA LEU A 587 29.04 15.46 -21.54
C LEU A 587 27.70 14.87 -21.08
N ALA A 588 27.08 13.98 -21.85
CA ALA A 588 25.77 13.40 -21.49
C ALA A 588 25.80 12.68 -20.14
N TYR A 589 26.90 12.01 -19.80
CA TYR A 589 27.10 11.26 -18.55
C TYR A 589 27.70 12.08 -17.40
N ASN A 590 27.97 13.38 -17.60
CA ASN A 590 28.44 14.27 -16.54
C ASN A 590 27.42 15.38 -16.28
N LEU A 591 26.85 15.40 -15.07
CA LEU A 591 25.79 16.33 -14.68
C LEU A 591 26.20 17.81 -14.64
N TRP A 592 27.45 18.17 -14.97
CA TRP A 592 27.90 19.55 -15.14
C TRP A 592 26.95 20.41 -16.00
N TRP A 593 26.36 19.82 -17.06
CA TRP A 593 25.37 20.51 -17.89
C TRP A 593 24.12 20.97 -17.12
N SER A 594 23.81 20.37 -15.96
CA SER A 594 22.60 20.68 -15.17
C SER A 594 22.65 22.03 -14.45
N TRP A 595 23.84 22.65 -14.30
CA TRP A 595 24.02 24.04 -13.89
C TRP A 595 24.77 24.90 -14.92
N ASN A 596 25.04 24.33 -16.09
CA ASN A 596 25.63 25.02 -17.25
C ASN A 596 24.71 24.83 -18.47
N PRO A 597 23.55 25.51 -18.49
CA PRO A 597 22.45 25.17 -19.41
C PRO A 597 22.78 25.35 -20.89
N ARG A 598 23.81 26.13 -21.25
CA ARG A 598 24.29 26.22 -22.64
C ARG A 598 24.78 24.88 -23.20
N ALA A 599 25.21 23.96 -22.34
CA ALA A 599 25.57 22.62 -22.77
C ALA A 599 24.36 21.81 -23.28
N LEU A 600 23.14 22.13 -22.81
CA LEU A 600 21.91 21.50 -23.29
C LEU A 600 21.54 21.93 -24.71
N ASP A 601 22.02 23.08 -25.17
CA ASP A 601 21.78 23.56 -26.54
C ASP A 601 22.38 22.61 -27.59
N LEU A 602 23.48 21.90 -27.26
CA LEU A 602 24.05 20.86 -28.13
C LEU A 602 23.03 19.76 -28.41
N PHE A 603 22.37 19.27 -27.37
CA PHE A 603 21.39 18.19 -27.51
C PHE A 603 20.08 18.69 -28.14
N ALA A 604 19.65 19.90 -27.79
CA ALA A 604 18.44 20.51 -28.34
C ALA A 604 18.56 20.83 -29.84
N THR A 605 19.74 21.22 -30.32
CA THR A 605 19.96 21.59 -31.73
C THR A 605 20.13 20.38 -32.66
N LEU A 606 20.46 19.20 -32.12
CA LEU A 606 20.48 17.95 -32.90
C LEU A 606 19.10 17.66 -33.49
N ASP A 607 18.08 17.58 -32.65
CA ASP A 607 16.68 17.47 -33.06
C ASP A 607 15.78 18.10 -31.97
N PRO A 608 15.24 19.32 -32.22
CA PRO A 608 14.43 20.02 -31.22
C PRO A 608 13.15 19.30 -30.83
N ARG A 609 12.56 18.52 -31.75
CA ARG A 609 11.32 17.79 -31.48
C ARG A 609 11.62 16.57 -30.61
N LEU A 610 12.62 15.78 -30.99
CA LEU A 610 13.05 14.62 -30.21
C LEU A 610 13.54 15.03 -28.81
N TRP A 611 14.16 16.20 -28.69
CA TRP A 611 14.59 16.74 -27.40
C TRP A 611 13.44 16.92 -26.40
N GLU A 612 12.29 17.43 -26.87
CA GLU A 612 11.08 17.53 -26.04
C GLU A 612 10.48 16.14 -25.76
N GLU A 613 10.40 15.26 -26.76
CA GLU A 613 9.86 13.89 -26.64
C GLU A 613 10.68 12.99 -25.67
N THR A 614 12.00 13.20 -25.61
CA THR A 614 12.91 12.49 -24.69
C THR A 614 12.91 13.07 -23.28
N GLY A 615 12.11 14.12 -23.02
CA GLY A 615 12.02 14.76 -21.72
C GLY A 615 13.27 15.56 -21.34
N LYS A 616 14.01 16.06 -22.34
CA LYS A 616 15.26 16.83 -22.16
C LYS A 616 16.35 16.04 -21.43
N ASN A 617 16.46 14.74 -21.75
CA ASN A 617 17.46 13.84 -21.21
C ASN A 617 18.59 13.64 -22.25
N PRO A 618 19.81 14.15 -21.99
CA PRO A 618 20.95 14.01 -22.91
C PRO A 618 21.30 12.57 -23.30
N VAL A 619 21.25 11.63 -22.35
CA VAL A 619 21.58 10.22 -22.59
C VAL A 619 20.52 9.62 -23.50
N LYS A 620 19.24 9.77 -23.14
CA LYS A 620 18.12 9.25 -23.94
C LYS A 620 18.08 9.88 -25.34
N MET A 621 18.43 11.16 -25.47
CA MET A 621 18.54 11.87 -26.75
C MET A 621 19.60 11.24 -27.66
N LEU A 622 20.80 10.98 -27.15
CA LEU A 622 21.87 10.36 -27.93
C LEU A 622 21.55 8.93 -28.37
N GLU A 623 20.84 8.16 -27.53
CA GLU A 623 20.46 6.79 -27.89
C GLU A 623 19.21 6.73 -28.80
N SER A 624 18.49 7.85 -29.01
CA SER A 624 17.28 7.91 -29.84
C SER A 624 17.48 8.62 -31.18
N VAL A 625 18.50 9.48 -31.30
CA VAL A 625 18.76 10.26 -32.52
C VAL A 625 19.24 9.36 -33.67
N SER A 626 18.85 9.66 -34.90
CA SER A 626 19.22 8.85 -36.06
C SER A 626 20.71 8.99 -36.41
N PRO A 627 21.36 7.92 -36.90
CA PRO A 627 22.76 7.99 -37.34
C PRO A 627 23.01 9.04 -38.43
N GLN A 628 22.06 9.21 -39.36
CA GLN A 628 22.16 10.24 -40.41
C GLN A 628 22.23 11.64 -39.80
N ARG A 629 21.42 11.93 -38.78
CA ARG A 629 21.38 13.25 -38.15
C ARG A 629 22.67 13.54 -37.36
N LEU A 630 23.24 12.51 -36.74
CA LEU A 630 24.56 12.60 -36.11
C LEU A 630 25.65 12.92 -37.14
N GLU A 631 25.65 12.26 -38.29
CA GLU A 631 26.63 12.53 -39.36
C GLU A 631 26.50 13.96 -39.89
N GLU A 632 25.28 14.43 -40.16
CA GLU A 632 24.99 15.81 -40.59
C GLU A 632 25.48 16.85 -39.56
N ALA A 633 25.26 16.60 -38.27
CA ALA A 633 25.75 17.47 -37.20
C ALA A 633 27.29 17.46 -37.12
N SER A 634 27.89 16.32 -37.42
CA SER A 634 29.33 16.11 -37.46
C SER A 634 30.01 16.90 -38.60
N GLU A 635 29.32 17.10 -39.73
CA GLU A 635 29.83 17.87 -40.87
C GLU A 635 29.46 19.37 -40.81
N SER A 636 28.54 19.76 -39.91
CA SER A 636 28.03 21.11 -39.80
C SER A 636 29.01 22.05 -39.07
N THR A 637 29.52 23.07 -39.78
CA THR A 637 30.44 24.07 -39.22
C THR A 637 29.85 24.83 -38.02
N SER A 638 28.56 25.17 -38.07
CA SER A 638 27.90 25.90 -36.98
C SER A 638 27.72 25.05 -35.73
N TYR A 639 27.44 23.75 -35.90
CA TYR A 639 27.29 22.82 -34.78
C TYR A 639 28.65 22.52 -34.13
N LEU A 640 29.68 22.27 -34.94
CA LEU A 640 31.05 22.05 -34.46
C LEU A 640 31.60 23.26 -33.70
N ALA A 641 31.33 24.49 -34.15
CA ALA A 641 31.76 25.69 -33.42
C ALA A 641 31.12 25.78 -32.01
N LEU A 642 29.83 25.44 -31.88
CA LEU A 642 29.16 25.37 -30.58
C LEU A 642 29.72 24.23 -29.73
N TYR A 643 29.95 23.07 -30.33
CA TYR A 643 30.53 21.88 -29.68
C TYR A 643 31.93 22.17 -29.11
N GLU A 644 32.83 22.73 -29.91
CA GLU A 644 34.18 23.11 -29.49
C GLU A 644 34.15 24.17 -28.38
N GLN A 645 33.25 25.16 -28.47
CA GLN A 645 33.10 26.18 -27.43
C GLN A 645 32.68 25.56 -26.09
N ILE A 646 31.70 24.67 -26.09
CA ILE A 646 31.19 24.04 -24.86
C ILE A 646 32.20 23.05 -24.29
N LEU A 647 32.86 22.25 -25.12
CA LEU A 647 33.91 21.36 -24.65
C LEU A 647 35.10 22.11 -24.08
N LYS A 648 35.51 23.22 -24.69
CA LYS A 648 36.55 24.07 -24.13
C LYS A 648 36.18 24.55 -22.73
N GLN A 649 34.94 25.00 -22.51
CA GLN A 649 34.47 25.40 -21.17
C GLN A 649 34.44 24.22 -20.19
N PHE A 650 34.04 23.05 -20.67
CA PHE A 650 34.03 21.84 -19.86
C PHE A 650 35.46 21.41 -19.47
N ASP A 651 36.41 21.42 -20.41
CA ASP A 651 37.82 21.07 -20.17
C ASP A 651 38.48 22.09 -19.24
N GLU A 652 38.29 23.38 -19.49
CA GLU A 652 38.76 24.46 -18.60
C GLU A 652 38.22 24.29 -17.18
N TYR A 653 36.94 23.90 -17.04
CA TYR A 653 36.39 23.52 -15.74
C TYR A 653 37.12 22.28 -15.20
N MET A 654 37.12 21.15 -15.89
CA MET A 654 37.69 19.92 -15.35
C MET A 654 39.19 20.04 -14.97
N GLU A 655 39.96 20.90 -15.65
CA GLU A 655 41.39 21.12 -15.40
C GLU A 655 41.71 22.26 -14.40
N GLU A 656 40.77 23.16 -14.09
CA GLU A 656 41.03 24.33 -13.22
C GLU A 656 41.49 23.91 -11.81
N ILE A 657 42.78 24.17 -11.52
CA ILE A 657 43.34 24.08 -10.18
C ILE A 657 43.04 25.39 -9.44
N ARG A 658 42.07 25.39 -8.52
CA ARG A 658 41.81 26.54 -7.65
C ARG A 658 42.79 26.56 -6.47
N GLU A 659 43.56 27.64 -6.35
CA GLU A 659 44.49 27.86 -5.23
C GLU A 659 43.79 28.02 -3.87
N THR A 660 42.51 28.42 -3.84
CA THR A 660 41.81 28.80 -2.60
C THR A 660 41.41 27.60 -1.71
N ALA A 661 40.87 26.52 -2.28
CA ALA A 661 40.48 25.34 -1.48
C ALA A 661 41.69 24.44 -1.13
N CYS A 662 42.67 24.34 -2.03
CA CYS A 662 43.91 23.58 -1.78
C CYS A 662 44.83 24.21 -0.72
N ASN A 663 44.69 25.51 -0.42
CA ASN A 663 45.43 26.18 0.66
C ASN A 663 44.63 26.33 1.98
N LEU A 664 43.30 26.23 1.94
CA LEU A 664 42.46 26.15 3.14
C LEU A 664 42.48 24.75 3.77
N SER A 665 42.60 23.69 2.94
CA SER A 665 42.84 22.34 3.48
C SER A 665 44.27 22.25 4.01
N SER A 666 44.37 22.15 5.33
CA SER A 666 45.56 21.89 6.11
C SER A 666 46.32 20.63 5.65
N LEU A 667 47.05 20.63 4.54
CA LEU A 667 47.96 19.55 4.08
C LEU A 667 47.40 18.09 4.00
N GLU A 668 46.15 17.81 4.39
CA GLU A 668 45.65 16.46 4.73
C GLU A 668 44.46 15.97 3.88
N ILE A 669 43.58 16.84 3.37
CA ILE A 669 42.48 16.43 2.46
C ILE A 669 42.97 16.55 1.02
N LYS A 670 43.07 15.42 0.31
CA LYS A 670 43.59 15.30 -1.06
C LYS A 670 42.72 14.35 -1.87
N CYS A 671 42.87 14.30 -3.19
CA CYS A 671 42.16 13.32 -4.02
C CYS A 671 42.45 11.85 -3.62
N SER A 672 43.63 11.58 -3.06
CA SER A 672 44.00 10.27 -2.50
C SER A 672 43.35 9.96 -1.15
N SER A 673 42.87 10.99 -0.44
CA SER A 673 42.27 10.92 0.90
C SER A 673 41.10 11.90 1.03
N PRO A 674 40.01 11.70 0.27
CA PRO A 674 38.93 12.68 0.13
C PRO A 674 37.98 12.69 1.35
N VAL A 675 37.02 13.61 1.35
CA VAL A 675 35.84 13.54 2.22
C VAL A 675 34.84 12.55 1.63
N ALA A 676 34.28 11.66 2.44
CA ALA A 676 33.17 10.80 2.05
C ALA A 676 31.86 11.32 2.64
N TYR A 677 30.98 11.82 1.77
CA TYR A 677 29.69 12.39 2.13
C TYR A 677 28.58 11.34 1.95
N PHE A 678 27.95 10.93 3.05
CA PHE A 678 26.91 9.91 3.05
C PHE A 678 25.53 10.55 3.20
N SER A 679 24.61 10.21 2.30
CA SER A 679 23.22 10.66 2.38
C SER A 679 22.27 9.62 1.76
N THR A 680 21.05 9.57 2.29
CA THR A 680 20.01 8.67 1.77
C THR A 680 19.42 9.17 0.45
N GLU A 681 19.54 10.46 0.14
CA GLU A 681 18.95 11.06 -1.06
C GLU A 681 19.85 12.15 -1.69
N TYR A 682 19.77 12.29 -3.02
CA TYR A 682 20.53 13.28 -3.80
C TYR A 682 19.66 13.95 -4.88
N GLY A 683 19.33 15.22 -4.67
CA GLY A 683 18.55 16.05 -5.59
C GLY A 683 19.44 16.77 -6.60
N LEU A 684 19.94 16.04 -7.60
CA LEU A 684 20.87 16.58 -8.60
C LEU A 684 20.14 17.19 -9.81
N HIS A 685 19.20 16.44 -10.40
CA HIS A 685 18.39 16.84 -11.55
C HIS A 685 17.12 15.96 -11.61
N GLU A 686 16.04 16.44 -12.25
CA GLU A 686 14.76 15.71 -12.35
C GLU A 686 14.84 14.34 -13.07
N ILE A 687 15.88 14.11 -13.89
CA ILE A 687 16.09 12.83 -14.59
C ILE A 687 16.64 11.73 -13.68
N LEU A 688 17.15 12.08 -12.50
CA LEU A 688 17.66 11.15 -11.51
C LEU A 688 16.84 11.29 -10.22
N PRO A 689 15.67 10.64 -10.13
CA PRO A 689 14.66 10.88 -9.10
C PRO A 689 14.97 10.15 -7.77
N ILE A 690 16.24 10.20 -7.32
CA ILE A 690 16.72 9.60 -6.08
C ILE A 690 16.63 10.56 -4.88
N TYR A 691 15.58 11.38 -4.86
CA TYR A 691 15.33 12.36 -3.81
C TYR A 691 13.83 12.57 -3.56
N SER A 692 13.52 13.10 -2.39
CA SER A 692 12.16 13.38 -1.94
C SER A 692 11.93 14.86 -1.62
N GLY A 693 12.95 15.58 -1.12
CA GLY A 693 12.73 16.88 -0.52
C GLY A 693 13.99 17.72 -0.29
N GLY A 694 13.93 18.55 0.76
CA GLY A 694 14.95 19.55 1.06
C GLY A 694 16.32 18.95 1.43
N LEU A 695 16.34 17.83 2.15
CA LEU A 695 17.58 17.11 2.50
C LEU A 695 18.32 16.65 1.23
N GLY A 696 17.62 15.95 0.34
CA GLY A 696 18.22 15.50 -0.92
C GLY A 696 18.66 16.66 -1.80
N THR A 697 17.88 17.73 -1.88
CA THR A 697 18.27 18.92 -2.65
C THR A 697 19.56 19.55 -2.09
N LEU A 698 19.69 19.63 -0.77
CA LEU A 698 20.92 20.10 -0.14
C LEU A 698 22.10 19.18 -0.44
N SER A 699 21.94 17.86 -0.34
CA SER A 699 22.99 16.90 -0.71
C SER A 699 23.45 17.11 -2.16
N GLY A 700 22.52 17.35 -3.09
CA GLY A 700 22.84 17.67 -4.48
C GLY A 700 23.60 18.98 -4.63
N ASP A 701 23.14 20.06 -3.99
CA ASP A 701 23.79 21.37 -4.01
C ASP A 701 25.18 21.33 -3.35
N HIS A 702 25.37 20.49 -2.32
CA HIS A 702 26.64 20.21 -1.66
C HIS A 702 27.64 19.60 -2.65
N LEU A 703 27.27 18.55 -3.39
CA LEU A 703 28.15 17.92 -4.39
C LEU A 703 28.50 18.87 -5.53
N LYS A 704 27.53 19.66 -6.03
CA LYS A 704 27.77 20.63 -7.11
C LYS A 704 28.75 21.73 -6.70
N THR A 705 28.59 22.24 -5.49
CA THR A 705 29.49 23.28 -4.96
C THR A 705 30.87 22.73 -4.64
N ALA A 706 30.95 21.51 -4.08
CA ALA A 706 32.22 20.82 -3.87
C ALA A 706 32.95 20.62 -5.21
N SER A 707 32.19 20.28 -6.26
CA SER A 707 32.72 20.24 -7.62
C SER A 707 33.23 21.61 -8.06
N ASP A 708 32.44 22.68 -7.96
CA ASP A 708 32.84 24.04 -8.38
C ASP A 708 34.07 24.58 -7.64
N LEU A 709 34.18 24.30 -6.35
CA LEU A 709 35.33 24.66 -5.50
C LEU A 709 36.54 23.72 -5.65
N ASN A 710 36.40 22.64 -6.42
CA ASN A 710 37.40 21.58 -6.59
C ASN A 710 37.83 20.95 -5.24
N ILE A 711 36.86 20.70 -4.37
CA ILE A 711 37.05 20.03 -3.09
C ILE A 711 37.13 18.51 -3.32
N PRO A 712 38.18 17.81 -2.84
CA PRO A 712 38.25 16.35 -2.92
C PRO A 712 37.17 15.66 -2.09
N LEU A 713 36.04 15.34 -2.73
CA LEU A 713 34.87 14.73 -2.11
C LEU A 713 34.31 13.61 -2.98
N VAL A 714 33.83 12.55 -2.32
CA VAL A 714 33.03 11.49 -2.94
C VAL A 714 31.68 11.38 -2.23
N GLY A 715 30.60 11.23 -3.00
CA GLY A 715 29.27 10.98 -2.48
C GLY A 715 28.99 9.48 -2.37
N VAL A 716 28.24 9.07 -1.35
CA VAL A 716 27.76 7.69 -1.17
C VAL A 716 26.25 7.69 -0.90
N GLY A 717 25.50 6.87 -1.63
CA GLY A 717 24.04 6.76 -1.55
C GLY A 717 23.50 5.42 -2.04
N LEU A 718 22.17 5.36 -2.21
CA LEU A 718 21.47 4.20 -2.79
C LEU A 718 20.81 4.57 -4.13
N LEU A 719 20.77 3.63 -5.06
CA LEU A 719 20.09 3.79 -6.35
C LEU A 719 18.68 3.19 -6.28
N TYR A 720 17.68 4.07 -6.20
CA TYR A 720 16.27 3.67 -6.10
C TYR A 720 15.64 3.47 -7.49
N LYS A 721 15.23 2.23 -7.80
CA LYS A 721 14.63 1.87 -9.09
C LYS A 721 13.34 2.63 -9.42
N ASN A 722 12.51 2.93 -8.42
CA ASN A 722 11.26 3.67 -8.57
C ASN A 722 11.34 5.13 -8.09
N GLY A 723 12.51 5.58 -7.61
CA GLY A 723 12.64 6.87 -6.94
C GLY A 723 11.79 6.98 -5.66
N PHE A 724 11.26 8.17 -5.39
CA PHE A 724 10.30 8.39 -4.29
C PHE A 724 8.88 7.98 -4.72
N PHE A 725 8.16 8.85 -5.43
CA PHE A 725 6.95 8.52 -6.19
C PHE A 725 6.60 9.67 -7.15
N LYS A 726 5.85 9.34 -8.20
CA LYS A 726 5.21 10.29 -9.09
C LYS A 726 3.82 10.63 -8.56
N GLN A 727 3.56 11.91 -8.35
CA GLN A 727 2.26 12.37 -7.85
C GLN A 727 1.27 12.42 -9.01
N VAL A 728 0.08 11.85 -8.81
CA VAL A 728 -1.05 12.04 -9.71
C VAL A 728 -2.24 12.50 -8.91
N ILE A 729 -2.88 13.59 -9.31
CA ILE A 729 -4.14 14.02 -8.71
C ILE A 729 -5.29 13.37 -9.49
N ASP A 730 -6.22 12.73 -8.79
CA ASP A 730 -7.40 12.12 -9.42
C ASP A 730 -8.53 13.14 -9.68
N LYS A 731 -9.62 12.70 -10.31
CA LYS A 731 -10.81 13.53 -10.59
C LYS A 731 -11.42 14.17 -9.33
N ASN A 732 -11.30 13.51 -8.18
CA ASN A 732 -11.84 13.97 -6.90
C ASN A 732 -10.87 14.91 -6.15
N GLY A 733 -9.69 15.19 -6.71
CA GLY A 733 -8.66 16.01 -6.07
C GLY A 733 -7.82 15.25 -5.04
N ILE A 734 -7.87 13.91 -5.02
CA ILE A 734 -7.09 13.06 -4.13
C ILE A 734 -5.73 12.78 -4.76
N GLN A 735 -4.68 12.86 -3.95
CA GLN A 735 -3.33 12.49 -4.35
C GLN A 735 -3.16 10.97 -4.38
N LEU A 736 -2.77 10.44 -5.53
CA LEU A 736 -2.32 9.08 -5.76
C LEU A 736 -0.78 9.05 -5.92
N ALA A 737 -0.16 7.97 -5.44
CA ALA A 737 1.27 7.74 -5.57
C ALA A 737 1.52 6.64 -6.61
N GLU A 738 2.10 7.02 -7.75
CA GLU A 738 2.55 6.09 -8.78
C GLU A 738 4.05 5.81 -8.63
N TYR A 739 4.44 4.55 -8.78
CA TYR A 739 5.84 4.10 -8.67
C TYR A 739 6.31 3.60 -10.05
N PRO A 740 6.82 4.49 -10.91
CA PRO A 740 7.32 4.09 -12.23
C PRO A 740 8.55 3.21 -12.09
N ASP A 741 8.72 2.25 -12.99
CA ASP A 741 9.96 1.49 -13.13
C ASP A 741 10.87 2.25 -14.10
N TYR A 742 11.91 2.92 -13.57
CA TYR A 742 12.78 3.73 -14.40
C TYR A 742 13.86 2.88 -15.07
N ASP A 743 14.04 3.10 -16.38
CA ASP A 743 15.11 2.46 -17.14
C ASP A 743 16.48 3.10 -16.83
N LEU A 744 17.26 2.41 -16.00
CA LEU A 744 18.60 2.81 -15.60
C LEU A 744 19.55 3.02 -16.79
N SER A 745 19.34 2.33 -17.93
CA SER A 745 20.21 2.47 -19.11
C SER A 745 20.09 3.84 -19.78
N THR A 746 19.00 4.58 -19.53
CA THR A 746 18.74 5.91 -20.09
C THR A 746 19.16 7.05 -19.16
N MET A 747 19.76 6.73 -18.01
CA MET A 747 20.21 7.71 -17.02
C MET A 747 21.71 7.99 -17.14
N PRO A 748 22.20 9.15 -16.65
CA PRO A 748 23.62 9.50 -16.66
C PRO A 748 24.39 8.78 -15.54
N LEU A 749 24.33 7.46 -15.53
CA LEU A 749 24.96 6.58 -14.55
C LEU A 749 25.70 5.44 -15.25
N ARG A 750 26.84 5.04 -14.69
CA ARG A 750 27.68 3.96 -15.23
C ARG A 750 27.88 2.87 -14.19
N LEU A 751 27.77 1.62 -14.63
CA LEU A 751 28.06 0.49 -13.77
C LEU A 751 29.58 0.41 -13.55
N VAL A 752 30.01 0.32 -12.30
CA VAL A 752 31.44 0.16 -11.99
C VAL A 752 31.83 -1.29 -12.29
N GLN A 753 32.85 -1.45 -13.14
CA GLN A 753 33.32 -2.75 -13.63
C GLN A 753 34.76 -3.00 -13.18
N ASP A 754 35.12 -4.28 -13.03
CA ASP A 754 36.50 -4.71 -12.82
C ASP A 754 37.31 -4.72 -14.14
N ASP A 755 38.61 -5.01 -14.06
CA ASP A 755 39.52 -5.08 -15.23
C ASP A 755 39.09 -6.11 -16.29
N ARG A 756 38.14 -7.00 -15.96
CA ARG A 756 37.61 -8.04 -16.85
C ARG A 756 36.24 -7.66 -17.42
N GLY A 757 35.72 -6.47 -17.10
CA GLY A 757 34.42 -5.97 -17.53
C GLY A 757 33.23 -6.51 -16.71
N ASN A 758 33.46 -7.20 -15.58
CA ASN A 758 32.38 -7.69 -14.73
C ASN A 758 31.93 -6.62 -13.73
N PRO A 759 30.64 -6.57 -13.35
CA PRO A 759 30.16 -5.65 -12.32
C PRO A 759 30.90 -5.87 -10.99
N VAL A 760 31.36 -4.77 -10.37
CA VAL A 760 31.93 -4.83 -9.02
C VAL A 760 30.80 -4.98 -8.01
N LEU A 761 30.89 -6.04 -7.18
CA LEU A 761 29.94 -6.35 -6.13
C LEU A 761 30.56 -6.19 -4.74
N ILE A 762 29.77 -5.69 -3.80
CA ILE A 762 29.98 -5.84 -2.35
C ILE A 762 29.02 -6.90 -1.80
N SER A 763 29.35 -7.45 -0.64
CA SER A 763 28.47 -8.34 0.10
C SER A 763 28.34 -7.91 1.56
N LEU A 764 27.17 -8.14 2.16
CA LEU A 764 26.87 -7.91 3.57
C LEU A 764 26.26 -9.18 4.16
N ASP A 765 26.69 -9.53 5.37
CA ASP A 765 26.15 -10.67 6.10
C ASP A 765 24.89 -10.21 6.82
N LEU A 766 23.73 -10.74 6.43
CA LEU A 766 22.47 -10.56 7.12
C LEU A 766 22.07 -11.86 7.82
N PRO A 767 21.12 -11.85 8.77
CA PRO A 767 20.68 -13.07 9.43
C PRO A 767 20.21 -14.12 8.41
N GLY A 768 20.92 -15.26 8.39
CA GLY A 768 20.62 -16.41 7.54
C GLY A 768 20.97 -16.29 6.05
N ARG A 769 21.52 -15.15 5.58
CA ARG A 769 21.79 -14.94 4.15
C ARG A 769 22.85 -13.87 3.88
N THR A 770 23.39 -13.85 2.66
CA THR A 770 24.30 -12.79 2.20
C THR A 770 23.56 -11.88 1.22
N LEU A 771 23.57 -10.57 1.52
CA LEU A 771 23.08 -9.54 0.62
C LEU A 771 24.20 -9.08 -0.31
N PHE A 772 23.99 -9.11 -1.61
CA PHE A 772 24.92 -8.56 -2.60
C PHE A 772 24.43 -7.19 -3.10
N ALA A 773 25.34 -6.27 -3.38
CA ALA A 773 25.00 -5.02 -4.04
C ALA A 773 26.03 -4.67 -5.10
N GLN A 774 25.55 -4.22 -6.26
CA GLN A 774 26.37 -3.67 -7.33
C GLN A 774 26.57 -2.17 -7.14
N ILE A 775 27.66 -1.64 -7.71
CA ILE A 775 28.06 -0.25 -7.57
C ILE A 775 27.83 0.50 -8.87
N TRP A 776 27.10 1.61 -8.80
CA TRP A 776 26.92 2.56 -9.90
C TRP A 776 27.62 3.87 -9.58
N GLU A 777 28.18 4.54 -10.58
CA GLU A 777 28.75 5.88 -10.46
C GLU A 777 27.97 6.92 -11.26
N VAL A 778 27.88 8.13 -10.71
CA VAL A 778 27.32 9.33 -11.33
C VAL A 778 28.38 10.43 -11.25
N LYS A 779 28.73 11.06 -12.37
CA LYS A 779 29.65 12.20 -12.39
C LYS A 779 28.88 13.50 -12.17
N VAL A 780 29.22 14.21 -11.10
CA VAL A 780 28.68 15.52 -10.73
C VAL A 780 29.81 16.54 -10.90
N GLY A 781 30.06 16.95 -12.14
CA GLY A 781 31.24 17.74 -12.49
C GLY A 781 32.52 16.94 -12.19
N ARG A 782 33.34 17.43 -11.26
CA ARG A 782 34.59 16.83 -10.77
C ARG A 782 34.34 15.78 -9.68
N VAL A 783 33.20 15.84 -8.99
CA VAL A 783 32.85 14.93 -7.89
C VAL A 783 32.22 13.64 -8.44
N THR A 784 32.55 12.50 -7.84
CA THR A 784 31.89 11.23 -8.14
C THR A 784 30.93 10.85 -7.01
N LEU A 785 29.68 10.56 -7.36
CA LEU A 785 28.67 9.97 -6.47
C LEU A 785 28.56 8.47 -6.77
N TYR A 786 28.75 7.64 -5.76
CA TYR A 786 28.55 6.20 -5.85
C TYR A 786 27.23 5.79 -5.23
N LEU A 787 26.49 4.92 -5.92
CA LEU A 787 25.18 4.44 -5.52
C LEU A 787 25.15 2.91 -5.48
N LEU A 788 24.68 2.36 -4.37
CA LEU A 788 24.49 0.91 -4.19
C LEU A 788 23.10 0.47 -4.69
N ASN A 789 23.06 -0.67 -5.37
CA ASN A 789 21.83 -1.27 -5.88
C ASN A 789 21.81 -2.78 -5.59
N THR A 790 20.71 -3.28 -5.03
CA THR A 790 20.56 -4.70 -4.67
C THR A 790 19.81 -5.52 -5.73
N ASP A 791 19.37 -4.92 -6.84
CA ASP A 791 18.70 -5.62 -7.95
C ASP A 791 19.73 -6.41 -8.78
N VAL A 792 20.29 -7.46 -8.16
CA VAL A 792 21.26 -8.38 -8.76
C VAL A 792 20.75 -9.82 -8.72
N PRO A 793 21.06 -10.64 -9.74
CA PRO A 793 20.57 -12.03 -9.83
C PRO A 793 20.90 -12.91 -8.61
N SER A 794 22.03 -12.66 -7.94
CA SER A 794 22.48 -13.40 -6.76
C SER A 794 21.62 -13.20 -5.51
N ASN A 795 20.78 -12.14 -5.50
CA ASN A 795 19.89 -11.85 -4.38
C ASN A 795 18.52 -12.49 -4.55
N THR A 796 17.88 -12.76 -3.42
CA THR A 796 16.46 -13.17 -3.37
C THR A 796 15.55 -12.06 -3.93
N PRO A 797 14.33 -12.38 -4.42
CA PRO A 797 13.40 -11.36 -4.86
C PRO A 797 13.08 -10.30 -3.81
N GLN A 798 13.10 -10.63 -2.51
CA GLN A 798 12.90 -9.66 -1.43
C GLN A 798 14.09 -8.72 -1.28
N ASP A 799 15.31 -9.26 -1.28
CA ASP A 799 16.55 -8.47 -1.12
C ASP A 799 16.76 -7.49 -2.27
N ARG A 800 16.35 -7.85 -3.49
CA ARG A 800 16.36 -6.94 -4.64
C ARG A 800 15.49 -5.70 -4.42
N ARG A 801 14.41 -5.82 -3.63
CA ARG A 801 13.49 -4.72 -3.34
C ARG A 801 14.01 -3.74 -2.29
N ILE A 802 15.13 -4.04 -1.60
CA ILE A 802 15.74 -3.13 -0.64
C ILE A 802 16.05 -1.77 -1.31
N THR A 803 16.44 -1.78 -2.58
CA THR A 803 16.69 -0.55 -3.37
C THR A 803 15.58 -0.22 -4.37
N ASP A 804 14.33 -0.65 -4.15
CA ASP A 804 13.22 -0.27 -5.04
C ASP A 804 12.84 1.20 -4.84
N ARG A 805 12.56 1.61 -3.59
CA ARG A 805 11.91 2.88 -3.27
C ARG A 805 12.61 3.64 -2.16
N LEU A 806 12.66 4.96 -2.29
CA LEU A 806 13.10 5.88 -1.24
C LEU A 806 11.98 6.05 -0.20
N TYR A 807 12.32 6.01 1.09
CA TYR A 807 11.40 6.17 2.23
C TYR A 807 10.18 5.23 2.21
N VAL A 808 10.45 3.92 2.15
CA VAL A 808 9.43 2.88 2.33
C VAL A 808 8.83 2.89 3.74
N ALA A 809 7.55 2.51 3.84
CA ALA A 809 6.82 2.44 5.11
C ALA A 809 7.27 1.30 6.03
N ASP A 810 7.82 0.24 5.44
CA ASP A 810 8.26 -0.96 6.15
C ASP A 810 9.58 -0.69 6.90
N GLN A 811 9.52 -0.71 8.24
CA GLN A 811 10.67 -0.47 9.11
C GLN A 811 11.80 -1.48 8.91
N ARG A 812 11.49 -2.73 8.53
CA ARG A 812 12.51 -3.74 8.27
C ARG A 812 13.31 -3.37 7.03
N VAL A 813 12.62 -3.03 5.93
CA VAL A 813 13.28 -2.59 4.70
C VAL A 813 14.05 -1.28 4.94
N ARG A 814 13.51 -0.37 5.75
CA ARG A 814 14.25 0.85 6.18
C ARG A 814 15.55 0.49 6.91
N LEU A 815 15.51 -0.41 7.88
CA LEU A 815 16.72 -0.85 8.59
C LEU A 815 17.73 -1.50 7.63
N GLU A 816 17.27 -2.36 6.72
CA GLU A 816 18.11 -2.99 5.69
C GLU A 816 18.72 -1.96 4.73
N GLN A 817 17.98 -0.91 4.36
CA GLN A 817 18.50 0.23 3.59
C GLN A 817 19.59 0.98 4.35
N GLU A 818 19.42 1.23 5.64
CA GLU A 818 20.41 1.95 6.46
C GLU A 818 21.67 1.10 6.72
N ILE A 819 21.51 -0.22 6.88
CA ILE A 819 22.64 -1.17 6.95
C ILE A 819 23.42 -1.14 5.62
N LEU A 820 22.71 -1.20 4.49
CA LEU A 820 23.32 -1.14 3.16
C LEU A 820 24.02 0.21 2.92
N LEU A 821 23.38 1.33 3.25
CA LEU A 821 23.94 2.66 3.07
C LEU A 821 25.17 2.89 3.95
N GLY A 822 25.08 2.57 5.24
CA GLY A 822 26.15 2.76 6.20
C GLY A 822 27.29 1.77 6.01
N MET A 823 27.04 0.49 6.33
CA MET A 823 28.07 -0.56 6.29
C MET A 823 28.45 -0.91 4.85
N GLY A 824 27.46 -1.06 3.97
CA GLY A 824 27.73 -1.33 2.55
C GLY A 824 28.48 -0.17 1.88
N GLY A 825 28.17 1.08 2.23
CA GLY A 825 28.89 2.23 1.71
C GLY A 825 30.37 2.27 2.13
N VAL A 826 30.70 1.86 3.35
CA VAL A 826 32.10 1.69 3.78
C VAL A 826 32.78 0.56 3.00
N ARG A 827 32.12 -0.59 2.84
CA ARG A 827 32.65 -1.71 2.04
C ARG A 827 32.89 -1.33 0.58
N LEU A 828 32.02 -0.50 0.02
CA LEU A 828 32.18 0.06 -1.32
C LEU A 828 33.46 0.88 -1.42
N LEU A 829 33.69 1.81 -0.49
CA LEU A 829 34.89 2.66 -0.52
C LEU A 829 36.16 1.82 -0.42
N THR A 830 36.18 0.84 0.50
CA THR A 830 37.28 -0.13 0.63
C THR A 830 37.49 -0.93 -0.65
N LYS A 831 36.41 -1.41 -1.29
CA LYS A 831 36.48 -2.19 -2.53
C LYS A 831 37.06 -1.40 -3.70
N LEU A 832 36.80 -0.09 -3.74
CA LEU A 832 37.34 0.83 -4.75
C LEU A 832 38.71 1.40 -4.37
N GLY A 833 39.28 1.04 -3.22
CA GLY A 833 40.57 1.56 -2.75
C GLY A 833 40.52 3.03 -2.33
N ILE A 834 39.33 3.59 -2.09
CA ILE A 834 39.15 4.97 -1.63
C ILE A 834 39.32 4.96 -0.11
N LYS A 835 40.25 5.78 0.40
CA LYS A 835 40.55 5.91 1.83
C LYS A 835 40.19 7.32 2.32
N PRO A 836 38.94 7.57 2.75
CA PRO A 836 38.51 8.90 3.14
C PRO A 836 39.28 9.41 4.38
N ARG A 837 39.59 10.72 4.39
CA ARG A 837 40.13 11.41 5.57
C ARG A 837 39.03 11.74 6.57
N VAL A 838 37.83 12.07 6.08
CA VAL A 838 36.67 12.48 6.88
C VAL A 838 35.43 11.77 6.36
N TYR A 839 34.57 11.33 7.28
CA TYR A 839 33.25 10.77 6.99
C TYR A 839 32.18 11.75 7.45
N HIS A 840 31.34 12.21 6.53
CA HIS A 840 30.23 13.12 6.83
C HIS A 840 28.91 12.38 6.75
N ILE A 841 28.24 12.23 7.89
CA ILE A 841 26.90 11.68 8.04
C ILE A 841 25.90 12.83 7.89
N ASN A 842 25.20 12.87 6.76
CA ASN A 842 24.11 13.83 6.54
C ASN A 842 22.76 13.21 6.96
N GLU A 843 22.29 13.58 8.16
CA GLU A 843 21.19 12.95 8.91
C GLU A 843 21.49 11.47 9.31
N GLY A 844 20.79 10.96 10.33
CA GLY A 844 21.12 9.69 11.00
C GLY A 844 21.11 8.42 10.13
N HIS A 845 20.58 8.48 8.91
CA HIS A 845 20.31 7.30 8.06
C HIS A 845 21.53 6.45 7.66
N SER A 846 22.74 7.01 7.74
CA SER A 846 23.98 6.31 7.40
C SER A 846 24.82 5.96 8.62
N ALA A 847 24.30 6.15 9.85
CA ALA A 847 25.08 6.02 11.07
C ALA A 847 25.66 4.61 11.31
N PHE A 848 25.13 3.56 10.69
CA PHE A 848 25.75 2.23 10.73
C PHE A 848 27.13 2.14 10.07
N LEU A 849 27.56 3.17 9.31
CA LEU A 849 28.95 3.26 8.85
C LEU A 849 29.94 3.24 10.03
N ILE A 850 29.51 3.74 11.20
CA ILE A 850 30.34 3.77 12.41
C ILE A 850 30.74 2.36 12.83
N PHE A 851 29.80 1.41 12.82
CA PHE A 851 30.07 0.04 13.23
C PHE A 851 31.03 -0.67 12.28
N GLU A 852 30.81 -0.56 10.97
CA GLU A 852 31.72 -1.16 9.99
C GLU A 852 33.14 -0.64 10.17
N ARG A 853 33.30 0.68 10.36
CA ARG A 853 34.62 1.31 10.58
C ARG A 853 35.29 0.88 11.88
N ILE A 854 34.54 0.79 12.99
CA ILE A 854 35.06 0.26 14.26
C ILE A 854 35.60 -1.15 14.04
N THR A 855 34.80 -2.02 13.43
CA THR A 855 35.20 -3.42 13.23
C THR A 855 36.36 -3.59 12.27
N MET A 856 36.47 -2.74 11.25
CA MET A 856 37.65 -2.70 10.36
C MET A 856 38.93 -2.36 11.14
N LEU A 857 38.90 -1.33 12.00
CA LEU A 857 40.07 -0.96 12.81
C LEU A 857 40.45 -2.06 13.82
N MET A 858 39.46 -2.66 14.47
CA MET A 858 39.69 -3.79 15.37
C MET A 858 40.32 -4.98 14.63
N GLN A 859 39.90 -5.24 13.39
CA GLN A 859 40.41 -6.34 12.58
C GLN A 859 41.80 -6.08 11.99
N GLU A 860 42.00 -4.90 11.40
CA GLU A 860 43.19 -4.57 10.61
C GLU A 860 44.34 -4.03 11.48
N GLU A 861 44.02 -3.25 12.52
CA GLU A 861 45.01 -2.59 13.39
C GLU A 861 45.09 -3.22 14.79
N GLY A 862 44.17 -4.13 15.14
CA GLY A 862 44.17 -4.82 16.44
C GLY A 862 43.77 -3.92 17.62
N LEU A 863 43.11 -2.79 17.36
CA LEU A 863 42.61 -1.88 18.39
C LEU A 863 41.49 -2.52 19.22
N SER A 864 41.38 -2.12 20.48
CA SER A 864 40.20 -2.42 21.29
C SER A 864 38.97 -1.65 20.81
N PHE A 865 37.78 -2.07 21.24
CA PHE A 865 36.53 -1.39 20.89
C PHE A 865 36.54 0.10 21.28
N ASP A 866 37.05 0.42 22.47
CA ASP A 866 37.10 1.81 22.97
C ASP A 866 38.12 2.66 22.20
N GLU A 867 39.31 2.09 21.90
CA GLU A 867 40.32 2.76 21.06
C GLU A 867 39.80 3.01 19.63
N ALA A 868 39.16 2.02 19.02
CA ALA A 868 38.56 2.16 17.70
C ALA A 868 37.43 3.20 17.69
N CYS A 869 36.62 3.27 18.76
CA CYS A 869 35.60 4.30 18.92
C CYS A 869 36.19 5.72 18.87
N GLU A 870 37.29 5.97 19.58
CA GLU A 870 37.95 7.28 19.58
C GLU A 870 38.50 7.67 18.20
N VAL A 871 39.11 6.72 17.47
CA VAL A 871 39.60 6.94 16.11
C VAL A 871 38.46 7.24 15.13
N VAL A 872 37.36 6.48 15.20
CA VAL A 872 36.16 6.70 14.38
C VAL A 872 35.50 8.02 14.71
N ARG A 873 35.45 8.40 15.98
CA ARG A 873 34.90 9.67 16.42
C ARG A 873 35.70 10.85 15.86
N ALA A 874 37.02 10.80 15.94
CA ALA A 874 37.92 11.89 15.55
C ALA A 874 37.80 12.35 14.08
N ASN A 875 37.30 11.49 13.18
CA ASN A 875 37.15 11.80 11.75
C ASN A 875 35.71 11.66 11.23
N THR A 876 34.71 11.70 12.12
CA THR A 876 33.29 11.69 11.76
C THR A 876 32.65 13.05 12.04
N ILE A 877 31.90 13.57 11.07
CA ILE A 877 31.09 14.79 11.17
C ILE A 877 29.62 14.41 11.01
N PHE A 878 28.74 14.99 11.82
CA PHE A 878 27.30 14.74 11.77
C PHE A 878 26.51 16.04 11.59
N THR A 879 25.61 16.09 10.61
CA THR A 879 24.66 17.18 10.45
C THR A 879 23.23 16.71 10.71
N THR A 880 22.51 17.42 11.59
CA THR A 880 21.11 17.14 11.92
C THR A 880 20.15 18.14 11.28
N HIS A 881 19.07 17.65 10.68
CA HIS A 881 18.09 18.45 9.94
C HIS A 881 16.70 18.47 10.60
N THR A 882 16.51 17.65 11.64
CA THR A 882 15.18 17.33 12.16
C THR A 882 14.90 18.07 13.47
N PRO A 883 13.95 19.03 13.51
CA PRO A 883 13.68 19.85 14.69
C PRO A 883 12.70 19.19 15.68
N VAL A 884 12.23 17.97 15.40
CA VAL A 884 11.22 17.24 16.20
C VAL A 884 11.60 15.79 16.41
N GLU A 885 11.42 15.27 17.63
CA GLU A 885 11.86 13.90 17.97
C GLU A 885 11.20 12.84 17.08
N ALA A 886 9.90 12.95 16.84
CA ALA A 886 9.12 12.01 16.03
C ALA A 886 9.57 11.90 14.57
N GLY A 887 10.36 12.86 14.08
CA GLY A 887 10.94 12.84 12.73
C GLY A 887 12.27 12.11 12.63
N ASN A 888 12.89 11.72 13.75
CA ASN A 888 14.19 11.04 13.77
C ASN A 888 14.01 9.52 13.69
N GLU A 889 14.86 8.86 12.90
CA GLU A 889 14.80 7.42 12.68
C GLU A 889 15.17 6.65 13.95
N ARG A 890 14.34 5.66 14.28
CA ARG A 890 14.50 4.83 15.47
C ARG A 890 13.99 3.41 15.23
N PHE A 891 14.70 2.42 15.78
CA PHE A 891 14.37 1.01 15.58
C PHE A 891 14.09 0.31 16.91
N PRO A 892 13.10 -0.61 16.95
CA PRO A 892 12.81 -1.38 18.15
C PRO A 892 13.95 -2.37 18.44
N ARG A 893 14.12 -2.70 19.71
CA ARG A 893 15.20 -3.58 20.19
C ARG A 893 15.22 -4.94 19.52
N GLU A 894 14.08 -5.61 19.43
CA GLU A 894 13.98 -6.94 18.81
C GLU A 894 14.54 -6.96 17.38
N MET A 895 14.29 -5.88 16.63
CA MET A 895 14.79 -5.75 15.26
C MET A 895 16.31 -5.54 15.24
N MET A 896 16.83 -4.68 16.10
CA MET A 896 18.28 -4.49 16.24
C MET A 896 18.98 -5.77 16.69
N GLU A 897 18.42 -6.51 17.64
CA GLU A 897 18.94 -7.80 18.11
C GLU A 897 18.98 -8.82 16.97
N TYR A 898 17.92 -8.90 16.17
CA TYR A 898 17.87 -9.82 15.04
C TYR A 898 19.03 -9.59 14.05
N TYR A 899 19.30 -8.33 13.66
CA TYR A 899 20.36 -8.02 12.69
C TYR A 899 21.76 -7.97 13.29
N PHE A 900 21.92 -7.46 14.52
CA PHE A 900 23.24 -7.14 15.08
C PHE A 900 23.75 -8.11 16.16
N SER A 901 22.94 -9.00 16.75
CA SER A 901 23.42 -9.90 17.82
C SER A 901 24.58 -10.79 17.37
N SER A 902 24.46 -11.39 16.18
CA SER A 902 25.53 -12.22 15.62
C SER A 902 26.74 -11.38 15.21
N TYR A 903 26.51 -10.15 14.74
CA TYR A 903 27.55 -9.22 14.33
C TYR A 903 28.40 -8.78 15.53
N VAL A 904 27.80 -8.30 16.62
CA VAL A 904 28.56 -7.85 17.81
C VAL A 904 29.30 -9.00 18.47
N LYS A 905 28.69 -10.19 18.53
CA LYS A 905 29.32 -11.41 19.07
C LYS A 905 30.55 -11.81 18.27
N LYS A 906 30.51 -11.71 16.93
CA LYS A 906 31.63 -12.02 16.04
C LYS A 906 32.87 -11.17 16.34
N TRP A 907 32.66 -9.92 16.76
CA TRP A 907 33.73 -8.94 17.01
C TRP A 907 34.08 -8.77 18.49
N GLY A 908 33.49 -9.58 19.38
CA GLY A 908 33.76 -9.48 20.82
C GLY A 908 33.19 -8.22 21.50
N ILE A 909 32.23 -7.55 20.88
CA ILE A 909 31.55 -6.37 21.44
C ILE A 909 30.37 -6.87 22.28
N SER A 910 30.25 -6.41 23.53
CA SER A 910 29.08 -6.75 24.35
C SER A 910 27.82 -6.06 23.83
N TRP A 911 26.67 -6.71 24.01
CA TRP A 911 25.38 -6.13 23.61
C TRP A 911 25.13 -4.78 24.29
N SER A 912 25.52 -4.65 25.56
CA SER A 912 25.42 -3.38 26.30
C SER A 912 26.27 -2.28 25.66
N GLN A 913 27.55 -2.53 25.35
CA GLN A 913 28.41 -1.56 24.67
C GLN A 913 27.80 -1.08 23.35
N PHE A 914 27.28 -2.01 22.53
CA PHE A 914 26.60 -1.67 21.28
C PHE A 914 25.35 -0.82 21.52
N TRP A 915 24.50 -1.24 22.45
CA TRP A 915 23.20 -0.62 22.72
C TRP A 915 23.32 0.80 23.29
N GLU A 916 24.32 1.05 24.15
CA GLU A 916 24.57 2.37 24.74
C GLU A 916 24.79 3.47 23.69
N LEU A 917 25.35 3.12 22.52
CA LEU A 917 25.68 4.10 21.48
C LEU A 917 24.45 4.74 20.86
N GLY A 918 23.31 4.04 20.77
CA GLY A 918 22.04 4.59 20.25
C GLY A 918 21.00 4.93 21.32
N ARG A 919 21.33 4.78 22.60
CA ARG A 919 20.37 4.91 23.71
C ARG A 919 20.19 6.35 24.20
N LYS A 920 18.92 6.78 24.32
CA LYS A 920 18.49 8.06 24.95
C LYS A 920 18.20 7.92 26.44
N GLU A 921 17.34 6.97 26.82
CA GLU A 921 16.77 6.82 28.17
C GLU A 921 17.24 5.53 28.85
N ILE A 922 17.22 5.52 30.19
CA ILE A 922 17.48 4.31 30.99
C ILE A 922 16.26 3.38 30.87
N GLY A 923 16.50 2.13 30.47
CA GLY A 923 15.45 1.13 30.26
C GLY A 923 15.73 0.30 29.02
N GLU A 924 15.56 -1.01 29.16
CA GLU A 924 15.96 -1.99 28.14
C GLU A 924 14.95 -2.13 26.98
N ASP A 925 13.73 -1.62 27.14
CA ASP A 925 12.62 -1.70 26.16
C ASP A 925 12.48 -0.46 25.25
N LYS A 926 13.41 0.50 25.36
CA LYS A 926 13.37 1.77 24.62
C LYS A 926 13.97 1.61 23.21
N PRO A 927 13.55 2.40 22.21
CA PRO A 927 14.07 2.25 20.85
C PRO A 927 15.52 2.73 20.71
N PHE A 928 16.25 2.20 19.73
CA PHE A 928 17.59 2.61 19.33
C PHE A 928 17.51 3.79 18.35
N PHE A 929 18.13 4.92 18.69
CA PHE A 929 18.09 6.14 17.87
C PHE A 929 19.35 6.28 17.01
N MET A 930 19.15 6.41 15.71
CA MET A 930 20.24 6.57 14.74
C MET A 930 20.94 7.92 14.87
N THR A 931 20.18 8.97 15.18
CA THR A 931 20.71 10.32 15.43
C THR A 931 21.62 10.33 16.66
N ILE A 932 21.29 9.59 17.72
CA ILE A 932 22.12 9.49 18.93
C ILE A 932 23.42 8.74 18.63
N LEU A 933 23.34 7.63 17.89
CA LEU A 933 24.52 6.92 17.39
C LEU A 933 25.46 7.87 16.65
N ALA A 934 24.94 8.65 15.70
CA ALA A 934 25.73 9.62 14.95
C ALA A 934 26.32 10.73 15.85
N MET A 935 25.53 11.31 16.77
CA MET A 935 25.99 12.38 17.66
C MET A 935 27.08 11.94 18.63
N LYS A 936 26.92 10.77 19.26
CA LYS A 936 27.91 10.26 20.24
C LYS A 936 29.24 9.91 19.56
N MET A 937 29.19 9.52 18.29
CA MET A 937 30.33 9.03 17.52
C MET A 937 30.85 10.04 16.49
N ALA A 938 30.45 11.30 16.58
CA ALA A 938 30.98 12.39 15.76
C ALA A 938 31.89 13.30 16.59
N PHE A 939 32.97 13.79 15.97
CA PHE A 939 33.82 14.84 16.56
C PHE A 939 33.10 16.19 16.58
N ARG A 940 32.37 16.50 15.50
CA ARG A 940 31.54 17.69 15.37
C ARG A 940 30.12 17.31 14.97
N THR A 941 29.15 17.89 15.68
CA THR A 941 27.75 17.89 15.29
C THR A 941 27.30 19.31 15.00
N ASN A 942 26.61 19.52 13.88
CA ASN A 942 26.04 20.82 13.56
C ASN A 942 24.56 20.74 13.15
N ALA A 943 23.80 21.71 13.64
CA ALA A 943 22.50 22.08 13.14
C ALA A 943 22.63 22.92 11.85
N VAL A 944 21.49 23.21 11.22
CA VAL A 944 21.42 23.71 9.83
C VAL A 944 20.97 25.16 9.71
N SER A 945 20.82 25.83 10.85
CA SER A 945 20.63 27.28 11.01
C SER A 945 20.98 27.67 12.45
N ARG A 946 21.23 28.96 12.69
CA ARG A 946 21.48 29.48 14.04
C ARG A 946 20.35 29.17 15.01
N MET A 947 19.10 29.24 14.54
CA MET A 947 17.91 28.99 15.34
C MET A 947 17.70 27.48 15.60
N HIS A 948 18.15 26.62 14.69
CA HIS A 948 18.07 25.17 14.86
C HIS A 948 19.01 24.65 15.96
N ALA A 949 20.22 25.20 16.13
CA ALA A 949 21.16 24.76 17.17
C ALA A 949 20.57 24.68 18.58
N PRO A 950 19.98 25.75 19.16
CA PRO A 950 19.38 25.66 20.50
C PRO A 950 18.19 24.68 20.54
N ILE A 951 17.42 24.53 19.45
CA ILE A 951 16.34 23.53 19.37
C ILE A 951 16.92 22.11 19.46
N SER A 952 17.96 21.81 18.68
CA SER A 952 18.61 20.50 18.69
C SER A 952 19.28 20.20 20.04
N ARG A 953 19.98 21.16 20.66
CA ARG A 953 20.58 20.99 22.00
C ARG A 953 19.52 20.62 23.04
N ARG A 954 18.35 21.26 22.95
CA ARG A 954 17.23 20.95 23.85
C ARG A 954 16.60 19.60 23.59
N LEU A 955 16.37 19.26 22.33
CA LEU A 955 15.80 17.98 21.91
C LEU A 955 16.60 16.80 22.47
N TRP A 956 17.93 16.95 22.51
CA TRP A 956 18.86 15.90 22.91
C TRP A 956 19.51 16.13 24.28
N ARG A 957 18.95 17.01 25.12
CA ARG A 957 19.51 17.33 26.45
C ARG A 957 19.72 16.10 27.32
N ASP A 958 18.79 15.15 27.26
CA ASP A 958 18.82 13.93 28.06
C ASP A 958 19.97 12.98 27.68
N VAL A 959 20.60 13.19 26.51
CA VAL A 959 21.80 12.44 26.09
C VAL A 959 23.05 12.91 26.83
N TRP A 960 23.12 14.19 27.21
CA TRP A 960 24.24 14.81 27.94
C TRP A 960 23.81 15.25 29.35
N THR A 961 23.31 14.31 30.14
CA THR A 961 22.89 14.56 31.53
C THR A 961 24.00 15.22 32.35
N GLY A 962 23.68 16.35 32.99
CA GLY A 962 24.62 17.13 33.80
C GLY A 962 25.33 18.27 33.07
N TYR A 963 25.20 18.36 31.74
CA TYR A 963 25.70 19.50 30.95
C TYR A 963 24.68 20.63 30.92
N HIS A 964 25.15 21.88 30.94
CA HIS A 964 24.28 23.02 30.64
C HIS A 964 23.90 23.02 29.15
N GLU A 965 22.74 23.58 28.78
CA GLU A 965 22.25 23.58 27.39
C GLU A 965 23.26 24.23 26.42
N SER A 966 24.04 25.21 26.87
CA SER A 966 25.12 25.84 26.09
C SER A 966 26.32 24.93 25.83
N ASP A 967 26.53 23.93 26.66
CA ASP A 967 27.74 23.08 26.66
C ASP A 967 27.51 21.79 25.85
N ILE A 968 26.27 21.53 25.43
CA ILE A 968 25.93 20.43 24.53
C ILE A 968 26.62 20.67 23.17
N PRO A 969 27.45 19.73 22.67
CA PRO A 969 28.38 19.94 21.55
C PRO A 969 27.69 19.89 20.17
N ILE A 970 26.60 20.65 20.01
CA ILE A 970 25.87 20.84 18.76
C ILE A 970 26.04 22.30 18.37
N ASP A 971 26.80 22.59 17.32
CA ASP A 971 26.94 23.96 16.77
C ASP A 971 25.94 24.17 15.62
N TYR A 972 26.13 25.20 14.78
CA TYR A 972 25.37 25.39 13.56
C TYR A 972 26.26 25.78 12.38
N ILE A 973 25.87 25.32 11.20
CA ILE A 973 26.31 25.84 9.91
C ILE A 973 25.04 26.06 9.11
N THR A 974 24.71 27.32 8.81
CA THR A 974 23.44 27.61 8.13
C THR A 974 23.49 27.12 6.69
N ASN A 975 22.52 26.30 6.29
CA ASN A 975 22.41 25.81 4.92
C ASN A 975 22.40 26.95 3.89
N GLY A 976 22.91 26.64 2.70
CA GLY A 976 22.79 27.49 1.51
C GLY A 976 22.22 26.73 0.32
N ILE A 977 22.18 27.42 -0.82
CA ILE A 977 21.78 26.85 -2.11
C ILE A 977 22.88 27.02 -3.15
N HIS A 978 22.93 26.10 -4.10
CA HIS A 978 23.84 26.21 -5.24
C HIS A 978 23.27 27.21 -6.27
N THR A 979 23.66 28.48 -6.18
CA THR A 979 23.06 29.60 -6.91
C THR A 979 22.97 29.33 -8.42
N MET A 980 24.02 28.74 -9.02
CA MET A 980 24.06 28.47 -10.46
C MET A 980 23.02 27.44 -10.92
N SER A 981 22.48 26.59 -10.03
CA SER A 981 21.41 25.64 -10.38
C SER A 981 20.02 26.30 -10.48
N TYR A 982 19.82 27.45 -9.86
CA TYR A 982 18.49 28.08 -9.75
C TYR A 982 18.39 29.43 -10.44
N ILE A 983 19.50 30.13 -10.66
CA ILE A 983 19.49 31.40 -11.39
C ILE A 983 19.02 31.19 -12.84
N ALA A 984 18.12 32.05 -13.30
CA ALA A 984 17.70 32.02 -14.70
C ALA A 984 18.83 32.49 -15.62
N PRO A 985 19.03 31.88 -16.80
CA PRO A 985 20.07 32.31 -17.75
C PRO A 985 20.03 33.81 -18.06
N ARG A 986 18.82 34.36 -18.24
CA ARG A 986 18.62 35.78 -18.52
C ARG A 986 19.02 36.70 -17.35
N MET A 987 18.77 36.25 -16.11
CA MET A 987 19.19 36.98 -14.92
C MET A 987 20.71 36.93 -14.76
N ARG A 988 21.31 35.76 -15.03
CA ARG A 988 22.76 35.58 -15.03
C ARG A 988 23.45 36.51 -16.02
N GLU A 989 22.98 36.57 -17.28
CA GLU A 989 23.52 37.50 -18.29
C GLU A 989 23.55 38.96 -17.81
N MET A 990 22.47 39.39 -17.14
CA MET A 990 22.43 40.73 -16.56
C MET A 990 23.44 40.88 -15.42
N LEU A 991 23.52 39.92 -14.51
CA LEU A 991 24.50 39.96 -13.42
C LEU A 991 25.94 39.91 -13.93
N ASP A 992 26.24 39.16 -14.99
CA ASP A 992 27.57 39.09 -15.62
C ASP A 992 28.05 40.48 -16.08
N VAL A 993 27.14 41.31 -16.60
CA VAL A 993 27.46 42.68 -17.05
C VAL A 993 27.79 43.61 -15.87
N TYR A 994 27.02 43.55 -14.79
CA TYR A 994 27.14 44.52 -13.68
C TYR A 994 28.03 44.05 -12.54
N LEU A 995 28.15 42.75 -12.29
CA LEU A 995 29.01 42.20 -11.23
C LEU A 995 30.38 41.78 -11.79
N GLY A 996 30.49 41.60 -13.12
CA GLY A 996 31.69 41.16 -13.85
C GLY A 996 31.62 39.68 -14.22
N MET A 997 32.18 39.26 -15.37
CA MET A 997 32.04 37.90 -15.92
C MET A 997 32.49 36.75 -14.98
N ASP A 998 33.30 37.06 -13.97
CA ASP A 998 33.85 36.12 -12.99
C ASP A 998 33.16 36.20 -11.62
N TRP A 999 32.04 36.93 -11.47
CA TRP A 999 31.33 37.07 -10.20
C TRP A 999 30.89 35.72 -9.61
N SER A 1000 30.53 34.77 -10.46
CA SER A 1000 30.13 33.42 -10.05
C SER A 1000 31.30 32.57 -9.53
N LYS A 1001 32.55 33.05 -9.59
CA LYS A 1001 33.71 32.34 -9.04
C LYS A 1001 33.87 32.51 -7.53
N ASP A 1002 33.36 33.61 -6.98
CA ASP A 1002 33.32 33.91 -5.54
C ASP A 1002 31.97 34.56 -5.21
N LEU A 1003 31.03 33.74 -4.77
CA LEU A 1003 29.70 34.21 -4.40
C LEU A 1003 29.68 34.94 -3.06
N THR A 1004 30.74 34.87 -2.26
CA THR A 1004 30.80 35.42 -0.90
C THR A 1004 31.22 36.89 -0.85
N ASP A 1005 31.75 37.41 -1.97
CA ASP A 1005 32.19 38.81 -2.10
C ASP A 1005 31.02 39.80 -2.00
N THR A 1006 30.84 40.36 -0.81
CA THR A 1006 29.80 41.35 -0.53
C THR A 1006 29.95 42.66 -1.32
N GLU A 1007 31.17 43.06 -1.70
CA GLU A 1007 31.39 44.29 -2.47
C GLU A 1007 30.94 44.11 -3.92
N ARG A 1008 31.20 42.94 -4.52
CA ARG A 1008 30.64 42.60 -5.84
C ARG A 1008 29.12 42.63 -5.83
N TRP A 1009 28.49 42.03 -4.82
CA TRP A 1009 27.03 42.06 -4.70
C TRP A 1009 26.45 43.48 -4.54
N ARG A 1010 27.16 44.43 -3.92
CA ARG A 1010 26.70 45.84 -3.82
C ARG A 1010 26.47 46.48 -5.19
N ARG A 1011 27.19 46.05 -6.24
CA ARG A 1011 27.02 46.55 -7.61
C ARG A 1011 25.66 46.21 -8.21
N VAL A 1012 24.87 45.31 -7.61
CA VAL A 1012 23.45 45.13 -7.95
C VAL A 1012 22.66 46.45 -7.86
N GLN A 1013 23.08 47.38 -7.00
CA GLN A 1013 22.46 48.70 -6.89
C GLN A 1013 22.63 49.54 -8.16
N GLU A 1014 23.69 49.32 -8.94
CA GLU A 1014 24.02 50.02 -10.18
C GLU A 1014 23.14 49.58 -11.36
N ILE A 1015 22.44 48.44 -11.24
CA ILE A 1015 21.56 47.93 -12.29
C ILE A 1015 20.38 48.89 -12.50
N PRO A 1016 20.13 49.43 -13.72
CA PRO A 1016 18.99 50.30 -13.96
C PRO A 1016 17.65 49.60 -13.68
N ASP A 1017 16.75 50.29 -12.97
CA ASP A 1017 15.47 49.71 -12.53
C ASP A 1017 14.64 49.16 -13.70
N ILE A 1018 14.62 49.86 -14.83
CA ILE A 1018 13.90 49.42 -16.04
C ILE A 1018 14.43 48.09 -16.58
N LEU A 1019 15.74 47.86 -16.50
CA LEU A 1019 16.38 46.64 -17.02
C LEU A 1019 16.06 45.45 -16.10
N LEU A 1020 16.17 45.64 -14.79
CA LEU A 1020 15.82 44.62 -13.80
C LEU A 1020 14.32 44.29 -13.89
N TRP A 1021 13.45 45.29 -13.98
CA TRP A 1021 12.01 45.10 -14.12
C TRP A 1021 11.64 44.34 -15.40
N ARG A 1022 12.22 44.72 -16.55
CA ARG A 1022 12.03 44.00 -17.81
C ARG A 1022 12.48 42.55 -17.70
N THR A 1023 13.64 42.30 -17.10
CA THR A 1023 14.15 40.94 -16.88
C THR A 1023 13.21 40.11 -16.02
N ARG A 1024 12.69 40.67 -14.91
CA ARG A 1024 11.68 40.01 -14.07
C ARG A 1024 10.41 39.69 -14.86
N TYR A 1025 9.95 40.60 -15.71
CA TYR A 1025 8.78 40.37 -16.57
C TYR A 1025 9.01 39.25 -17.59
N GLU A 1026 10.19 39.19 -18.22
CA GLU A 1026 10.57 38.10 -19.14
C GLU A 1026 10.58 36.73 -18.42
N LEU A 1027 11.10 36.67 -17.20
CA LEU A 1027 11.12 35.43 -16.40
C LEU A 1027 9.72 35.01 -15.94
N LYS A 1028 8.88 35.97 -15.56
CA LYS A 1028 7.47 35.75 -15.25
C LYS A 1028 6.73 35.16 -16.46
N GLN A 1029 6.93 35.72 -17.65
CA GLN A 1029 6.30 35.21 -18.86
C GLN A 1029 6.69 33.75 -19.12
N LYS A 1030 7.97 33.38 -18.97
CA LYS A 1030 8.40 31.98 -19.10
C LYS A 1030 7.74 31.03 -18.10
N MET A 1031 7.48 31.49 -16.87
CA MET A 1031 6.74 30.70 -15.88
C MET A 1031 5.25 30.61 -16.22
N ILE A 1032 4.65 31.67 -16.77
CA ILE A 1032 3.27 31.64 -17.28
C ILE A 1032 3.15 30.63 -18.42
N ASP A 1033 4.08 30.64 -19.37
CA ASP A 1033 4.09 29.72 -20.50
C ASP A 1033 4.20 28.26 -20.00
N PHE A 1034 5.08 28.00 -19.04
CA PHE A 1034 5.19 26.70 -18.37
C PHE A 1034 3.90 26.30 -17.63
N LEU A 1035 3.25 27.24 -16.93
CA LEU A 1035 1.97 26.99 -16.25
C LEU A 1035 0.88 26.62 -17.27
N VAL A 1036 0.79 27.35 -18.39
CA VAL A 1036 -0.19 27.09 -19.46
C VAL A 1036 0.06 25.72 -20.11
N GLU A 1037 1.32 25.39 -20.40
CA GLU A 1037 1.73 24.08 -20.93
C GLU A 1037 1.36 22.96 -19.95
N HIS A 1038 1.76 23.09 -18.68
CA HIS A 1038 1.53 22.07 -17.65
C HIS A 1038 0.05 21.83 -17.40
N LEU A 1039 -0.74 22.91 -17.25
CA LEU A 1039 -2.19 22.80 -17.11
C LEU A 1039 -2.79 22.13 -18.35
N SER A 1040 -2.39 22.53 -19.56
CA SER A 1040 -2.90 21.95 -20.80
C SER A 1040 -2.64 20.44 -20.92
N ALA A 1041 -1.49 19.95 -20.45
CA ALA A 1041 -1.11 18.54 -20.55
C ALA A 1041 -1.84 17.62 -19.54
N HIS A 1042 -2.15 18.11 -18.34
CA HIS A 1042 -2.71 17.28 -17.26
C HIS A 1042 -4.23 17.41 -17.12
N TRP A 1043 -4.83 18.48 -17.64
CA TRP A 1043 -6.26 18.79 -17.46
C TRP A 1043 -7.28 17.77 -18.01
N PRO A 1044 -7.04 17.09 -19.17
CA PRO A 1044 -7.99 16.10 -19.68
C PRO A 1044 -8.31 14.98 -18.68
N LYS A 1045 -7.37 14.66 -17.78
CA LYS A 1045 -7.52 13.61 -16.76
C LYS A 1045 -8.57 13.92 -15.70
N TYR A 1046 -8.87 15.20 -15.47
CA TYR A 1046 -9.82 15.62 -14.44
C TYR A 1046 -11.27 15.71 -14.94
N GLY A 1047 -11.54 15.44 -16.23
CA GLY A 1047 -12.90 15.34 -16.78
C GLY A 1047 -13.63 16.67 -17.03
N TYR A 1048 -12.92 17.79 -17.09
CA TYR A 1048 -13.50 19.11 -17.32
C TYR A 1048 -13.75 19.42 -18.81
N SER A 1049 -14.78 20.22 -19.07
CA SER A 1049 -15.15 20.62 -20.42
C SER A 1049 -14.10 21.54 -21.08
N ARG A 1050 -14.09 21.57 -22.41
CA ARG A 1050 -13.26 22.50 -23.19
C ARG A 1050 -13.52 23.97 -22.83
N THR A 1051 -14.77 24.32 -22.57
CA THR A 1051 -15.17 25.69 -22.15
C THR A 1051 -14.55 26.08 -20.80
N TRP A 1052 -14.48 25.15 -19.85
CA TRP A 1052 -13.86 25.37 -18.55
C TRP A 1052 -12.36 25.67 -18.70
N ARG A 1053 -11.68 24.95 -19.60
CA ARG A 1053 -10.26 25.19 -19.93
C ARG A 1053 -10.04 26.57 -20.54
N GLU A 1054 -10.85 26.94 -21.52
CA GLU A 1054 -10.76 28.25 -22.18
C GLU A 1054 -11.01 29.39 -21.17
N GLU A 1055 -11.96 29.23 -20.25
CA GLU A 1055 -12.20 30.19 -19.16
C GLU A 1055 -11.00 30.33 -18.20
N LEU A 1056 -10.38 29.22 -17.80
CA LEU A 1056 -9.21 29.28 -16.91
C LEU A 1056 -8.02 29.97 -17.58
N LEU A 1057 -7.72 29.61 -18.84
CA LEU A 1057 -6.58 30.16 -19.56
C LEU A 1057 -6.76 31.65 -19.89
N THR A 1058 -7.98 32.08 -20.22
CA THR A 1058 -8.28 33.50 -20.49
C THR A 1058 -8.20 34.40 -19.26
N LYS A 1059 -8.33 33.84 -18.05
CA LYS A 1059 -8.24 34.57 -16.77
C LYS A 1059 -6.81 34.77 -16.27
N ILE A 1060 -5.81 34.09 -16.83
CA ILE A 1060 -4.39 34.29 -16.49
C ILE A 1060 -3.96 35.68 -16.99
N ASN A 1061 -3.60 36.55 -16.05
CA ASN A 1061 -3.21 37.93 -16.32
C ASN A 1061 -1.69 38.11 -16.11
N PRO A 1062 -0.90 38.34 -17.18
CA PRO A 1062 0.54 38.56 -17.07
C PRO A 1062 0.96 39.80 -16.26
N SER A 1063 0.05 40.78 -16.09
CA SER A 1063 0.32 41.99 -15.30
C SER A 1063 0.11 41.82 -13.79
N ALA A 1064 -0.50 40.70 -13.38
CA ALA A 1064 -0.79 40.39 -11.98
C ALA A 1064 0.47 40.18 -11.14
N LEU A 1065 0.29 40.30 -9.82
CA LEU A 1065 1.27 39.84 -8.84
C LEU A 1065 1.14 38.32 -8.70
N PHE A 1066 2.24 37.58 -8.86
CA PHE A 1066 2.27 36.13 -8.68
C PHE A 1066 2.92 35.75 -7.34
N ILE A 1067 2.17 35.03 -6.50
CA ILE A 1067 2.64 34.48 -5.22
C ILE A 1067 2.85 32.97 -5.37
N GLY A 1068 4.05 32.49 -5.12
CA GLY A 1068 4.41 31.08 -5.18
C GLY A 1068 4.49 30.42 -3.81
N PHE A 1069 3.95 29.20 -3.68
CA PHE A 1069 4.15 28.30 -2.56
C PHE A 1069 4.48 26.90 -3.09
N ALA A 1070 5.70 26.40 -2.88
CA ALA A 1070 6.01 25.03 -3.28
C ALA A 1070 6.87 24.25 -2.27
N ARG A 1071 6.24 23.34 -1.51
CA ARG A 1071 6.86 22.61 -0.39
C ARG A 1071 6.14 21.27 -0.15
N ARG A 1072 6.69 20.42 0.72
CA ARG A 1072 5.97 19.24 1.22
C ARG A 1072 4.67 19.67 1.90
N PHE A 1073 3.56 19.00 1.60
CA PHE A 1073 2.30 19.16 2.31
C PHE A 1073 2.36 18.36 3.61
N ALA A 1074 2.48 19.07 4.73
CA ALA A 1074 2.47 18.53 6.08
C ALA A 1074 1.80 19.56 7.02
N PRO A 1075 1.15 19.14 8.11
CA PRO A 1075 0.38 20.03 8.98
C PRO A 1075 1.17 21.26 9.49
N TYR A 1076 2.42 21.05 9.93
CA TYR A 1076 3.25 22.14 10.43
C TYR A 1076 3.71 23.13 9.35
N LYS A 1077 3.64 22.79 8.05
CA LYS A 1077 3.98 23.73 6.96
C LYS A 1077 2.86 24.73 6.65
N ARG A 1078 1.65 24.48 7.17
CA ARG A 1078 0.45 25.34 7.07
C ARG A 1078 0.22 25.92 5.67
N ALA A 1079 0.17 25.04 4.66
CA ALA A 1079 -0.19 25.43 3.29
C ALA A 1079 -1.60 26.04 3.22
N ASP A 1080 -2.45 25.74 4.20
CA ASP A 1080 -3.81 26.22 4.30
C ASP A 1080 -3.99 27.48 5.15
N LEU A 1081 -2.91 28.05 5.71
CA LEU A 1081 -2.96 29.35 6.40
C LEU A 1081 -3.49 30.46 5.47
N LEU A 1082 -3.12 30.39 4.18
CA LEU A 1082 -3.65 31.28 3.15
C LEU A 1082 -5.16 31.13 2.96
N PHE A 1083 -5.76 30.00 3.34
CA PHE A 1083 -7.19 29.71 3.16
C PHE A 1083 -8.00 29.86 4.46
N SER A 1084 -7.44 30.51 5.48
CA SER A 1084 -8.13 30.71 6.76
C SER A 1084 -9.32 31.68 6.66
N ASP A 1085 -9.31 32.62 5.71
CA ASP A 1085 -10.36 33.61 5.47
C ASP A 1085 -10.63 33.75 3.96
N LEU A 1086 -11.49 32.86 3.44
CA LEU A 1086 -11.79 32.81 2.01
C LEU A 1086 -12.45 34.10 1.48
N ASP A 1087 -13.15 34.86 2.31
CA ASP A 1087 -13.84 36.08 1.88
C ASP A 1087 -12.87 37.27 1.74
N ARG A 1088 -11.85 37.36 2.59
CA ARG A 1088 -10.71 38.26 2.36
C ARG A 1088 -9.91 37.84 1.13
N LEU A 1089 -9.64 36.55 0.99
CA LEU A 1089 -8.90 36.04 -0.15
C LEU A 1089 -9.62 36.35 -1.48
N ASP A 1090 -10.94 36.18 -1.52
CA ASP A 1090 -11.76 36.48 -2.70
C ASP A 1090 -11.62 37.95 -3.10
N ARG A 1091 -11.72 38.88 -2.14
CA ARG A 1091 -11.49 40.32 -2.38
C ARG A 1091 -10.10 40.61 -2.92
N ILE A 1092 -9.08 39.91 -2.43
CA ILE A 1092 -7.69 40.10 -2.87
C ILE A 1092 -7.51 39.62 -4.31
N VAL A 1093 -7.91 38.39 -4.63
CA VAL A 1093 -7.60 37.80 -5.95
C VAL A 1093 -8.51 38.30 -7.07
N ASN A 1094 -9.70 38.84 -6.73
CA ASN A 1094 -10.66 39.39 -7.68
C ASN A 1094 -10.66 40.93 -7.76
N ASP A 1095 -9.70 41.62 -7.12
CA ASP A 1095 -9.51 43.06 -7.32
C ASP A 1095 -9.17 43.35 -8.80
N LYS A 1096 -10.01 44.16 -9.44
CA LYS A 1096 -9.87 44.51 -10.87
C LYS A 1096 -8.70 45.47 -11.14
N THR A 1097 -8.30 46.24 -10.14
CA THR A 1097 -7.21 47.23 -10.23
C THR A 1097 -5.87 46.65 -9.79
N ARG A 1098 -5.88 45.66 -8.90
CA ARG A 1098 -4.68 45.02 -8.33
C ARG A 1098 -4.77 43.48 -8.42
N PRO A 1099 -4.72 42.91 -9.64
CA PRO A 1099 -4.91 41.48 -9.84
C PRO A 1099 -3.81 40.63 -9.19
N VAL A 1100 -4.19 39.54 -8.51
CA VAL A 1100 -3.26 38.61 -7.85
C VAL A 1100 -3.49 37.18 -8.34
N HIS A 1101 -2.41 36.46 -8.58
CA HIS A 1101 -2.38 35.04 -8.88
C HIS A 1101 -1.57 34.27 -7.84
N ILE A 1102 -2.03 33.08 -7.48
CA ILE A 1102 -1.36 32.22 -6.49
C ILE A 1102 -1.08 30.87 -7.13
N ILE A 1103 0.16 30.41 -7.06
CA ILE A 1103 0.58 29.10 -7.57
C ILE A 1103 1.06 28.25 -6.40
N LEU A 1104 0.37 27.13 -6.16
CA LEU A 1104 0.73 26.12 -5.19
C LEU A 1104 1.28 24.87 -5.88
N SER A 1105 2.25 24.22 -5.27
CA SER A 1105 2.75 22.92 -5.73
C SER A 1105 3.37 22.14 -4.58
N GLY A 1106 3.33 20.81 -4.63
CA GLY A 1106 3.93 20.00 -3.58
C GLY A 1106 3.30 18.64 -3.44
N LYS A 1107 3.99 17.78 -2.68
CA LYS A 1107 3.62 16.38 -2.44
C LYS A 1107 3.34 16.14 -0.96
N ALA A 1108 2.30 15.39 -0.64
CA ALA A 1108 2.11 14.77 0.67
C ALA A 1108 2.80 13.41 0.71
N HIS A 1109 3.26 12.95 1.87
CA HIS A 1109 3.80 11.59 1.97
C HIS A 1109 2.67 10.56 1.73
N PRO A 1110 2.90 9.41 1.06
CA PRO A 1110 1.84 8.44 0.76
C PRO A 1110 1.09 7.87 1.97
N ASN A 1111 1.67 7.96 3.17
CA ASN A 1111 1.04 7.55 4.44
C ASN A 1111 0.60 8.72 5.33
N ASP A 1112 0.74 9.96 4.86
CA ASP A 1112 0.36 11.17 5.60
C ASP A 1112 -1.02 11.64 5.14
N GLU A 1113 -2.07 11.06 5.75
CA GLU A 1113 -3.46 11.36 5.42
C GLU A 1113 -3.82 12.83 5.69
N LEU A 1114 -3.21 13.46 6.69
CA LEU A 1114 -3.38 14.89 6.95
C LEU A 1114 -2.72 15.74 5.83
N GLY A 1115 -1.53 15.37 5.38
CA GLY A 1115 -0.90 15.99 4.22
C GLY A 1115 -1.74 15.86 2.95
N LYS A 1116 -2.31 14.67 2.68
CA LYS A 1116 -3.19 14.45 1.51
C LYS A 1116 -4.48 15.24 1.60
N SER A 1117 -5.08 15.33 2.78
CA SER A 1117 -6.30 16.14 2.98
C SER A 1117 -6.04 17.64 2.76
N LEU A 1118 -4.85 18.14 3.12
CA LEU A 1118 -4.42 19.49 2.79
C LEU A 1118 -4.30 19.69 1.27
N VAL A 1119 -3.68 18.77 0.53
CA VAL A 1119 -3.61 18.83 -0.94
C VAL A 1119 -5.03 18.89 -1.52
N LYS A 1120 -5.93 18.01 -1.07
CA LYS A 1120 -7.33 18.00 -1.50
C LYS A 1120 -8.02 19.34 -1.23
N LYS A 1121 -7.85 19.91 -0.03
CA LYS A 1121 -8.39 21.23 0.34
C LYS A 1121 -7.92 22.33 -0.63
N VAL A 1122 -6.64 22.34 -0.99
CA VAL A 1122 -6.10 23.29 -1.99
C VAL A 1122 -6.74 23.09 -3.35
N ILE A 1123 -6.86 21.84 -3.80
CA ILE A 1123 -7.49 21.50 -5.07
C ILE A 1123 -8.97 21.92 -5.09
N ASP A 1124 -9.71 21.71 -4.00
CA ASP A 1124 -11.11 22.13 -3.86
C ASP A 1124 -11.24 23.65 -3.95
N VAL A 1125 -10.34 24.41 -3.32
CA VAL A 1125 -10.28 25.88 -3.46
C VAL A 1125 -9.99 26.29 -4.90
N CYS A 1126 -9.09 25.61 -5.61
CA CYS A 1126 -8.82 25.91 -7.03
C CYS A 1126 -10.05 25.66 -7.94
N LYS A 1127 -10.99 24.79 -7.52
CA LYS A 1127 -12.22 24.45 -8.26
C LYS A 1127 -13.38 25.42 -7.99
N ASP A 1128 -13.41 26.04 -6.81
CA ASP A 1128 -14.41 27.05 -6.42
C ASP A 1128 -14.43 28.20 -7.45
N GLU A 1129 -15.65 28.61 -7.84
CA GLU A 1129 -15.88 29.64 -8.86
C GLU A 1129 -15.24 30.99 -8.51
N ARG A 1130 -15.15 31.31 -7.21
CA ARG A 1130 -14.50 32.53 -6.71
C ARG A 1130 -13.02 32.59 -7.07
N PHE A 1131 -12.32 31.46 -7.03
CA PHE A 1131 -10.87 31.39 -7.17
C PHE A 1131 -10.40 30.82 -8.51
N ARG A 1132 -11.32 30.35 -9.36
CA ARG A 1132 -11.03 29.76 -10.65
C ARG A 1132 -10.28 30.72 -11.57
N GLY A 1133 -9.13 30.27 -12.08
CA GLY A 1133 -8.25 31.08 -12.92
C GLY A 1133 -7.50 32.16 -12.13
N LYS A 1134 -7.52 32.11 -10.80
CA LYS A 1134 -6.76 32.97 -9.90
C LYS A 1134 -5.77 32.19 -9.05
N ILE A 1135 -6.18 31.02 -8.57
CA ILE A 1135 -5.35 30.10 -7.78
C ILE A 1135 -5.12 28.83 -8.61
N PHE A 1136 -3.86 28.40 -8.70
CA PHE A 1136 -3.43 27.28 -9.51
C PHE A 1136 -2.67 26.26 -8.66
N PHE A 1137 -2.85 24.98 -8.98
CA PHE A 1137 -2.06 23.89 -8.42
C PHE A 1137 -1.28 23.19 -9.53
N ILE A 1138 0.03 23.02 -9.35
CA ILE A 1138 0.91 22.26 -10.26
C ILE A 1138 1.21 20.92 -9.62
N GLU A 1139 0.81 19.83 -10.28
CA GLU A 1139 1.06 18.47 -9.81
C GLU A 1139 2.51 18.00 -10.04
N ASP A 1140 2.92 16.99 -9.28
CA ASP A 1140 4.23 16.34 -9.38
C ASP A 1140 5.44 17.27 -9.19
N TYR A 1141 5.40 18.09 -8.13
CA TYR A 1141 6.50 18.98 -7.76
C TYR A 1141 7.87 18.27 -7.74
N ASN A 1142 8.78 18.77 -8.58
CA ASN A 1142 10.16 18.28 -8.74
C ASN A 1142 11.11 19.45 -9.04
N ILE A 1143 12.40 19.18 -9.29
CA ILE A 1143 13.41 20.23 -9.56
C ILE A 1143 13.06 21.07 -10.80
N ARG A 1144 12.44 20.49 -11.84
CA ARG A 1144 11.96 21.23 -13.02
C ARG A 1144 10.89 22.25 -12.64
N VAL A 1145 9.85 21.82 -11.92
CA VAL A 1145 8.78 22.71 -11.44
C VAL A 1145 9.37 23.80 -10.55
N ALA A 1146 10.25 23.42 -9.61
CA ALA A 1146 10.92 24.37 -8.73
C ALA A 1146 11.67 25.44 -9.52
N ARG A 1147 12.44 25.06 -10.55
CA ARG A 1147 13.21 25.99 -11.41
C ARG A 1147 12.32 27.07 -12.03
N HIS A 1148 11.17 26.70 -12.60
CA HIS A 1148 10.25 27.68 -13.18
C HIS A 1148 9.62 28.60 -12.13
N LEU A 1149 9.23 28.07 -10.97
CA LEU A 1149 8.59 28.86 -9.92
C LEU A 1149 9.58 29.84 -9.26
N VAL A 1150 10.76 29.36 -8.83
CA VAL A 1150 11.76 30.21 -8.14
C VAL A 1150 12.34 31.30 -9.05
N GLN A 1151 12.25 31.12 -10.37
CA GLN A 1151 12.66 32.13 -11.35
C GLN A 1151 11.52 33.09 -11.70
N GLY A 1152 10.26 32.65 -11.70
CA GLY A 1152 9.16 33.39 -12.32
C GLY A 1152 8.23 34.15 -11.38
N VAL A 1153 7.97 33.66 -10.17
CA VAL A 1153 7.02 34.32 -9.24
C VAL A 1153 7.56 35.64 -8.71
N ASP A 1154 6.70 36.54 -8.22
CA ASP A 1154 7.13 37.83 -7.65
C ASP A 1154 7.41 37.72 -6.15
N VAL A 1155 6.60 36.93 -5.45
CA VAL A 1155 6.70 36.69 -4.00
C VAL A 1155 6.76 35.19 -3.74
N TRP A 1156 7.68 34.79 -2.88
CA TRP A 1156 7.79 33.43 -2.37
C TRP A 1156 7.22 33.35 -0.94
N LEU A 1157 6.14 32.59 -0.77
CA LEU A 1157 5.41 32.47 0.49
C LEU A 1157 5.91 31.26 1.29
N ASN A 1158 6.25 31.48 2.57
CA ASN A 1158 6.58 30.41 3.52
C ASN A 1158 5.80 30.60 4.83
N THR A 1159 4.99 29.59 5.22
CA THR A 1159 4.11 29.66 6.39
C THR A 1159 4.34 28.56 7.45
N PRO A 1160 5.57 28.06 7.70
CA PRO A 1160 5.78 27.02 8.70
C PRO A 1160 5.36 27.49 10.10
N ARG A 1161 4.87 26.57 10.92
CA ARG A 1161 4.64 26.78 12.35
C ARG A 1161 5.99 26.85 13.06
N ARG A 1162 6.19 27.91 13.85
CA ARG A 1162 7.37 28.08 14.69
C ARG A 1162 7.37 27.04 15.81
N PRO A 1163 8.50 26.46 16.22
CA PRO A 1163 9.84 26.54 15.62
C PRO A 1163 10.17 25.28 14.78
N TYR A 1164 9.23 24.81 13.96
CA TYR A 1164 9.32 23.51 13.30
C TYR A 1164 10.00 23.55 11.92
N GLU A 1165 10.52 24.70 11.48
CA GLU A 1165 11.43 24.81 10.33
C GLU A 1165 12.89 24.86 10.79
N ALA A 1166 13.66 23.80 10.53
CA ALA A 1166 15.08 23.78 10.89
C ALA A 1166 15.90 24.81 10.08
N SER A 1167 15.66 24.95 8.79
CA SER A 1167 16.35 25.94 7.94
C SER A 1167 15.40 26.45 6.86
N GLY A 1168 15.23 25.73 5.75
CA GLY A 1168 14.24 26.06 4.71
C GLY A 1168 14.83 26.71 3.45
N THR A 1169 15.66 25.97 2.72
CA THR A 1169 16.42 26.47 1.56
C THR A 1169 15.58 26.99 0.39
N SER A 1170 14.28 26.68 0.30
CA SER A 1170 13.41 27.15 -0.79
C SER A 1170 13.37 28.67 -0.93
N GLY A 1171 13.34 29.41 0.19
CA GLY A 1171 13.36 30.88 0.16
C GLY A 1171 14.71 31.48 -0.22
N GLN A 1172 15.81 30.71 -0.11
CA GLN A 1172 17.14 31.13 -0.52
C GLN A 1172 17.27 31.08 -2.06
N LYS A 1173 16.63 30.09 -2.71
CA LYS A 1173 16.70 29.86 -4.18
C LYS A 1173 16.16 31.02 -5.01
N VAL A 1174 15.24 31.79 -4.45
CA VAL A 1174 14.51 32.84 -5.19
C VAL A 1174 15.29 34.17 -5.21
N VAL A 1175 16.24 34.35 -4.29
CA VAL A 1175 16.99 35.59 -4.06
C VAL A 1175 17.73 36.04 -5.32
N ALA A 1176 18.54 35.17 -5.92
CA ALA A 1176 19.34 35.52 -7.09
C ALA A 1176 18.50 35.87 -8.32
N ASN A 1177 17.22 35.47 -8.35
CA ASN A 1177 16.28 35.81 -9.41
C ASN A 1177 15.50 37.10 -9.14
N GLY A 1178 15.73 37.79 -8.02
CA GLY A 1178 15.03 39.02 -7.67
C GLY A 1178 13.58 38.82 -7.27
N VAL A 1179 13.28 37.67 -6.66
CA VAL A 1179 11.98 37.36 -6.05
C VAL A 1179 12.03 37.71 -4.56
N LEU A 1180 10.96 38.27 -4.01
CA LEU A 1180 10.92 38.69 -2.60
C LEU A 1180 10.32 37.60 -1.70
N ASN A 1181 10.85 37.47 -0.49
CA ASN A 1181 10.33 36.52 0.50
C ASN A 1181 9.22 37.18 1.33
N LEU A 1182 8.11 36.46 1.51
CA LEU A 1182 7.08 36.70 2.51
C LEU A 1182 7.02 35.46 3.40
N SER A 1183 7.66 35.52 4.56
CA SER A 1183 7.93 34.32 5.36
C SER A 1183 7.58 34.53 6.82
N ILE A 1184 7.24 33.44 7.49
CA ILE A 1184 7.25 33.40 8.96
C ILE A 1184 8.70 33.44 9.46
N SER A 1185 8.92 34.12 10.59
CA SER A 1185 10.21 34.17 11.28
C SER A 1185 10.53 32.82 11.92
N ASP A 1186 11.04 31.89 11.11
CA ASP A 1186 11.53 30.57 11.53
C ASP A 1186 12.70 30.12 10.63
N GLY A 1187 13.47 29.13 11.08
CA GLY A 1187 14.61 28.58 10.33
C GLY A 1187 15.62 29.64 9.86
N TRP A 1188 15.98 29.63 8.57
CA TRP A 1188 16.96 30.55 7.98
C TRP A 1188 16.49 32.01 7.96
N TRP A 1189 15.17 32.24 7.93
CA TRP A 1189 14.61 33.58 7.77
C TRP A 1189 14.87 34.45 9.02
N CYS A 1190 14.94 33.85 10.21
CA CYS A 1190 15.30 34.54 11.45
C CYS A 1190 16.65 35.26 11.37
N GLU A 1191 17.62 34.67 10.68
CA GLU A 1191 18.96 35.26 10.57
C GLU A 1191 19.18 36.01 9.25
N GLY A 1192 18.30 35.83 8.26
CA GLY A 1192 18.33 36.50 6.96
C GLY A 1192 17.56 37.82 6.92
N TYR A 1193 16.43 37.93 7.62
CA TYR A 1193 15.58 39.12 7.59
C TYR A 1193 16.24 40.31 8.30
N ASP A 1194 16.31 41.46 7.63
CA ASP A 1194 16.91 42.70 8.16
C ASP A 1194 15.91 43.85 8.33
N GLY A 1195 14.61 43.61 8.09
CA GLY A 1195 13.58 44.63 8.10
C GLY A 1195 13.34 45.33 6.75
N THR A 1196 14.24 45.16 5.78
CA THR A 1196 14.25 45.91 4.50
C THR A 1196 14.38 45.02 3.27
N ASN A 1197 14.57 43.71 3.45
CA ASN A 1197 14.86 42.74 2.39
C ASN A 1197 13.74 41.72 2.13
N GLY A 1198 12.52 42.00 2.60
CA GLY A 1198 11.32 41.17 2.44
C GLY A 1198 10.28 41.49 3.50
N TRP A 1199 9.40 40.52 3.79
CA TRP A 1199 8.38 40.68 4.83
C TRP A 1199 8.31 39.47 5.75
N THR A 1200 8.02 39.76 7.02
CA THR A 1200 7.82 38.74 8.05
C THR A 1200 6.36 38.70 8.48
N ILE A 1201 5.74 37.52 8.42
CA ILE A 1201 4.40 37.25 8.94
C ILE A 1201 4.49 37.02 10.45
N GLY A 1202 3.64 37.69 11.22
CA GLY A 1202 3.62 37.63 12.69
C GLY A 1202 4.85 38.28 13.32
N PRO A 1203 5.15 37.98 14.60
CA PRO A 1203 6.30 38.55 15.28
C PRO A 1203 7.63 38.06 14.68
N VAL A 1204 8.62 38.97 14.67
CA VAL A 1204 10.03 38.63 14.40
C VAL A 1204 10.60 37.99 15.66
N LEU A 1205 11.05 36.75 15.55
CA LEU A 1205 11.71 36.07 16.67
C LEU A 1205 13.14 36.56 16.81
N THR A 1206 13.48 37.07 17.99
CA THR A 1206 14.85 37.41 18.40
C THR A 1206 15.44 36.37 19.35
N ASP A 1207 14.58 35.70 20.12
CA ASP A 1207 14.80 34.43 20.79
C ASP A 1207 13.42 33.77 21.04
N ARG A 1208 13.40 32.52 21.53
CA ARG A 1208 12.23 31.64 21.72
C ARG A 1208 10.85 32.32 21.89
N SER A 1209 9.86 31.83 21.15
CA SER A 1209 8.45 31.81 21.60
C SER A 1209 7.97 30.36 21.71
N GLU A 1210 7.44 29.98 22.87
CA GLU A 1210 6.67 28.74 23.01
C GLU A 1210 5.43 28.78 22.10
N ASP A 1211 4.89 27.61 21.75
CA ASP A 1211 3.67 27.49 20.95
C ASP A 1211 2.52 28.14 21.75
N LYS A 1212 2.15 29.37 21.39
CA LYS A 1212 1.10 30.12 22.07
C LYS A 1212 -0.25 29.70 21.51
N PRO A 1213 -1.24 29.38 22.36
CA PRO A 1213 -2.63 29.20 21.91
C PRO A 1213 -3.08 30.46 21.14
N GLY A 1214 -3.62 30.29 19.93
CA GLY A 1214 -4.06 31.39 19.06
C GLY A 1214 -3.03 31.94 18.07
N ALA A 1215 -1.78 31.42 18.07
CA ALA A 1215 -0.72 31.90 17.17
C ALA A 1215 -1.05 31.71 15.67
N ASP A 1216 -1.82 30.67 15.31
CA ASP A 1216 -2.26 30.46 13.93
C ASP A 1216 -3.22 31.55 13.44
N GLU A 1217 -4.17 31.98 14.28
CA GLU A 1217 -5.09 33.06 13.93
C GLU A 1217 -4.37 34.40 13.84
N GLU A 1218 -3.43 34.68 14.76
CA GLU A 1218 -2.59 35.88 14.71
C GLU A 1218 -1.71 35.93 13.45
N ASP A 1219 -1.05 34.81 13.12
CA ASP A 1219 -0.25 34.68 11.90
C ASP A 1219 -1.11 34.87 10.64
N ALA A 1220 -2.33 34.32 10.62
CA ALA A 1220 -3.27 34.52 9.52
C ALA A 1220 -3.67 36.00 9.38
N GLN A 1221 -4.06 36.67 10.47
CA GLN A 1221 -4.40 38.09 10.45
C GLN A 1221 -3.22 38.95 9.99
N SER A 1222 -2.01 38.63 10.44
CA SER A 1222 -0.78 39.29 10.01
C SER A 1222 -0.52 39.08 8.51
N LEU A 1223 -0.65 37.85 8.00
CA LEU A 1223 -0.49 37.53 6.58
C LEU A 1223 -1.43 38.38 5.72
N TYR A 1224 -2.73 38.37 6.02
CA TYR A 1224 -3.70 39.15 5.24
C TYR A 1224 -3.44 40.66 5.34
N SER A 1225 -3.11 41.16 6.54
CA SER A 1225 -2.80 42.58 6.73
C SER A 1225 -1.58 43.02 5.93
N LEU A 1226 -0.54 42.18 5.85
CA LEU A 1226 0.64 42.44 5.02
C LEU A 1226 0.29 42.44 3.54
N LEU A 1227 -0.48 41.45 3.08
CA LEU A 1227 -0.91 41.37 1.67
C LEU A 1227 -1.72 42.61 1.27
N GLU A 1228 -2.76 42.96 2.03
CA GLU A 1228 -3.69 44.05 1.71
C GLU A 1228 -3.05 45.43 1.81
N ASN A 1229 -2.24 45.68 2.84
CA ASN A 1229 -1.77 47.04 3.15
C ASN A 1229 -0.35 47.33 2.68
N THR A 1230 0.48 46.31 2.44
CA THR A 1230 1.91 46.50 2.14
C THR A 1230 2.34 45.83 0.84
N VAL A 1231 2.24 44.51 0.74
CA VAL A 1231 2.83 43.72 -0.36
C VAL A 1231 2.15 44.04 -1.70
N ILE A 1232 0.82 43.89 -1.77
CA ILE A 1232 0.08 44.13 -3.02
C ILE A 1232 0.12 45.62 -3.40
N PRO A 1233 -0.14 46.59 -2.51
CA PRO A 1233 -0.04 48.00 -2.86
C PRO A 1233 1.34 48.40 -3.39
N MET A 1234 2.43 47.91 -2.81
CA MET A 1234 3.79 48.25 -3.24
C MET A 1234 4.11 47.79 -4.66
N TYR A 1235 3.61 46.62 -5.08
CA TYR A 1235 3.81 46.10 -6.44
C TYR A 1235 3.04 46.91 -7.51
N PHE A 1236 1.89 47.47 -7.14
CA PHE A 1236 1.05 48.28 -8.03
C PHE A 1236 1.29 49.79 -7.90
N ASP A 1237 2.07 50.24 -6.92
CA ASP A 1237 2.57 51.61 -6.79
C ASP A 1237 3.66 51.87 -7.85
N ARG A 1238 3.23 52.29 -9.04
CA ARG A 1238 4.07 52.45 -10.23
C ARG A 1238 4.22 53.93 -10.60
N SER A 1239 5.43 54.31 -11.01
CA SER A 1239 5.71 55.65 -11.55
C SER A 1239 5.03 55.87 -12.92
N ALA A 1240 5.12 57.09 -13.46
CA ALA A 1240 4.59 57.41 -14.79
C ALA A 1240 5.18 56.54 -15.93
N ALA A 1241 6.37 55.97 -15.72
CA ALA A 1241 6.99 55.02 -16.65
C ALA A 1241 6.50 53.57 -16.46
N GLY A 1242 5.56 53.32 -15.54
CA GLY A 1242 5.01 51.99 -15.25
C GLY A 1242 5.90 51.10 -14.37
N ILE A 1243 6.88 51.69 -13.67
CA ILE A 1243 7.91 50.98 -12.90
C ILE A 1243 7.61 51.06 -11.39
N PRO A 1244 7.61 49.95 -10.64
CA PRO A 1244 7.43 49.96 -9.19
C PRO A 1244 8.76 50.18 -8.45
N GLU A 1245 9.18 51.44 -8.30
CA GLU A 1245 10.51 51.83 -7.77
C GLU A 1245 10.79 51.27 -6.37
N LYS A 1246 9.82 51.35 -5.45
CA LYS A 1246 9.96 50.81 -4.08
C LYS A 1246 10.13 49.29 -4.07
N TRP A 1247 9.40 48.59 -4.93
CA TRP A 1247 9.50 47.14 -5.09
C TRP A 1247 10.89 46.74 -5.60
N ILE A 1248 11.39 47.44 -6.60
CA ILE A 1248 12.70 47.18 -7.20
C ILE A 1248 13.83 47.49 -6.21
N ALA A 1249 13.71 48.57 -5.43
CA ALA A 1249 14.65 48.86 -4.35
C ALA A 1249 14.73 47.71 -3.33
N MET A 1250 13.58 47.13 -2.96
CA MET A 1250 13.54 45.96 -2.09
C MET A 1250 14.14 44.71 -2.75
N ILE A 1251 13.91 44.49 -4.06
CA ILE A 1251 14.56 43.40 -4.82
C ILE A 1251 16.08 43.54 -4.73
N LYS A 1252 16.62 44.72 -5.04
CA LYS A 1252 18.06 44.99 -4.97
C LYS A 1252 18.60 44.80 -3.56
N ARG A 1253 17.89 45.28 -2.53
CA ARG A 1253 18.26 45.09 -1.11
C ARG A 1253 18.30 43.61 -0.73
N SER A 1254 17.32 42.82 -1.16
CA SER A 1254 17.27 41.37 -0.97
C SER A 1254 18.47 40.66 -1.60
N MET A 1255 18.75 40.95 -2.87
CA MET A 1255 19.91 40.36 -3.57
C MET A 1255 21.23 40.70 -2.89
N VAL A 1256 21.45 41.96 -2.50
CA VAL A 1256 22.68 42.42 -1.85
C VAL A 1256 22.89 41.79 -0.47
N THR A 1257 21.82 41.66 0.33
CA THR A 1257 21.93 41.21 1.73
C THR A 1257 21.89 39.69 1.89
N LEU A 1258 21.18 38.99 1.02
CA LEU A 1258 20.95 37.54 1.13
C LEU A 1258 21.84 36.73 0.18
N GLY A 1259 22.16 37.25 -1.01
CA GLY A 1259 22.96 36.58 -2.04
C GLY A 1259 24.31 36.05 -1.54
N PRO A 1260 25.18 36.89 -0.95
CA PRO A 1260 26.49 36.46 -0.48
C PRO A 1260 26.45 35.57 0.77
N ARG A 1261 25.34 35.57 1.51
CA ARG A 1261 25.24 34.89 2.80
C ARG A 1261 24.58 33.51 2.72
N PHE A 1262 23.62 33.30 1.83
CA PHE A 1262 22.81 32.07 1.77
C PHE A 1262 23.08 31.24 0.52
N ASN A 1263 24.36 31.04 0.20
CA ASN A 1263 24.83 30.13 -0.84
C ASN A 1263 25.63 28.97 -0.24
N THR A 1264 25.70 27.86 -0.96
CA THR A 1264 26.44 26.67 -0.52
C THR A 1264 27.96 26.86 -0.55
N GLU A 1265 28.51 27.83 -1.29
CA GLU A 1265 29.94 28.12 -1.28
C GLU A 1265 30.39 28.58 0.11
N ARG A 1266 29.71 29.59 0.68
CA ARG A 1266 29.89 30.00 2.08
C ARG A 1266 29.71 28.83 3.05
N MET A 1267 28.66 28.03 2.85
CA MET A 1267 28.39 26.88 3.70
C MET A 1267 29.54 25.87 3.69
N LEU A 1268 30.09 25.52 2.51
CA LEU A 1268 31.23 24.62 2.43
C LEU A 1268 32.50 25.26 3.02
N LEU A 1269 32.76 26.54 2.77
CA LEU A 1269 33.88 27.24 3.40
C LEU A 1269 33.80 27.29 4.94
N GLU A 1270 32.61 27.14 5.54
CA GLU A 1270 32.45 26.97 7.00
C GLU A 1270 32.62 25.51 7.46
N TYR A 1271 32.38 24.53 6.58
CA TYR A 1271 32.59 23.11 6.88
C TYR A 1271 34.06 22.69 6.81
N TYR A 1272 34.82 23.26 5.86
CA TYR A 1272 36.22 22.95 5.58
C TYR A 1272 37.15 23.95 6.24
#